data_AF-A0A7U4JQF6-F1
#
_entry.id   AF-A0A7U4JQF6-F1
#
_cell.length_a   1.000
_cell.length_b   1.000
_cell.length_c   1.000
_cell.angle_alpha   90.00
_cell.angle_beta   90.00
_cell.angle_gamma   90.00
#
_symmetry.space_group_name_H-M   'P 1'
#
loop_
_entity.id
_entity.type
_entity.pdbx_description
1 polymer ?
#
loop_
_entity_poly.entity_id
_entity_poly.type
_entity_poly.pdbx_seq_one_letter_code
_entity_poly.pdbx_strand_id
1 'polypeptide(L)'
;MFNKYFSLNNTEYSLMQGEEITNNLKNISIYHSIYLMHQLRDEISLETILDSARSEKDWKNLREYIRVLQEYSTYLTQKQKKQTLKFLFENLTHPEDDIRKHCAELIGKLISTFDESYMKEIPSNVELPKAEITSGDVLREYLKAMLSPPSNMIYINKFNLGYNTSTMIESLFKYCKESSLDDYRKIVLNHFDHKKYKNVDIQLFLLDTAKYIPIDFSSENTNNLWDFIFNILKKRNQSLRLGALKTLNLLAKENLPQDIKNKIEDYLNSSIINKKYITENLLKLKLAKNLNMKSLYCSLEKHININKKLATEISLSNLKSNTTWIKKHIQIDLLLKYAKENPSSFAMHTVIHFSNLLKVSNIESVRSKAGNAILELMPYLSLAERNEIAIELLRGLEIEGNRFTEYIPTYAGQVLLWLEPIELDEIIQDLTIKFKKSNTNLKCLLLKTIGITISSYSTYKIRFREDTKFFNNRLINMLGILLNGLGDYNIQVKQSAFISLGKHLFGEENSFEEKAKLFKLTGKKILTLIAEDRNKNLMMLTNSVGMHYIYRFISDYNFFVGDLNMISAEKVAFFPGTFDPFSASHKEIAKALRDMGFEVFLAVDEFSWSKRTLPSLLRRDILNLSIADQLDIYIYPSSIPINIANNKDLKKLKSLFPKSELYIAVGSDVILNASSYKKENINVSNSIFNFSHIIFQRGKNNEKLREIISYIKRDVLIFSLSSKYSEISSTQIRNYIDENKNISSLVDPIAEKYIYEKGFYQRESQDKSIIKPISLRLIILNFIDDFIINEISSLLKYKIKNIKEILDNIKRKPSSRIILIRDKKNELIGFSLFHWIRSTVLYEEMKDDHITEYIRNNSTGRMLSLDGFYIKNTEKSRYIEQILVTETLAFCASTDYEYAVFHPKCGEFQSPSIVDILKLQGFIKVPTINNSLSIYAVDMSNPCILNLDIKNFIKEPYRNNKKIKNIILESRRKLQKALTNLYKGELILSFHSDFLHQAMIDKICSENDVPSYVETPRNLGKAMCVPYGDILDRHIIPNTVTKALHTEKIFYSNMKGFKIGEFPHYLDLNTQVRMLKSFNRPVILVDNLLHKGYRIKALDPIFKKENLEIKNIVVGIMSGRGKDLMDRQNRSVDSVYFIPRLKLWFNEVSMYPFMGGDLLWRGKYPKRNLLPSINLILPYTYPKFIVGSNKNAIFNLSKICIENSINILEIIEEEYRNITDRNLSLYLLGHVFNVPRCPDQGKNMYYDLNLNPSHYLKNDLENLLRLENIMED
;
A
#
# COMPACT_ATOMS: atom_id res chain seq x y z
N MET A 1 27.94 -0.27 -11.11
CA MET A 1 26.62 0.33 -11.41
C MET A 1 25.56 0.09 -10.34
N PHE A 2 25.49 -1.09 -9.70
CA PHE A 2 24.58 -1.34 -8.56
C PHE A 2 24.75 -0.37 -7.37
N ASN A 3 25.92 0.28 -7.19
CA ASN A 3 26.10 1.35 -6.18
C ASN A 3 25.26 2.62 -6.45
N LYS A 4 24.87 2.93 -7.70
CA LYS A 4 23.91 4.02 -8.01
C LYS A 4 22.46 3.64 -7.67
N TYR A 5 22.17 2.35 -7.51
CA TYR A 5 20.86 1.88 -7.03
C TYR A 5 20.63 2.33 -5.58
N PHE A 6 21.69 2.34 -4.76
CA PHE A 6 21.64 2.85 -3.39
C PHE A 6 21.55 4.38 -3.32
N SER A 7 22.13 5.13 -4.27
CA SER A 7 22.05 6.60 -4.24
C SER A 7 20.65 7.13 -4.58
N LEU A 8 19.88 6.43 -5.43
CA LEU A 8 18.51 6.82 -5.79
C LEU A 8 17.50 6.65 -4.63
N ASN A 9 17.78 5.76 -3.66
CA ASN A 9 16.93 5.51 -2.50
C ASN A 9 17.10 6.54 -1.37
N ASN A 10 18.13 7.40 -1.42
CA ASN A 10 18.39 8.45 -0.43
C ASN A 10 18.12 9.87 -0.96
N THR A 11 17.59 10.01 -2.17
CA THR A 11 17.30 11.32 -2.78
C THR A 11 15.95 11.84 -2.31
N GLU A 12 15.94 13.00 -1.64
CA GLU A 12 14.72 13.62 -1.12
C GLU A 12 14.05 14.52 -2.16
N TYR A 13 13.29 13.90 -3.08
CA TYR A 13 12.71 14.58 -4.24
C TYR A 13 11.82 15.78 -3.91
N SER A 14 11.12 15.77 -2.77
CA SER A 14 10.25 16.88 -2.39
C SER A 14 11.03 18.16 -2.07
N LEU A 15 12.29 18.06 -1.62
CA LEU A 15 13.11 19.23 -1.29
C LEU A 15 13.83 19.84 -2.50
N MET A 16 13.79 19.20 -3.66
CA MET A 16 14.51 19.67 -4.85
C MET A 16 13.97 21.02 -5.35
N GLN A 17 14.89 21.90 -5.77
CA GLN A 17 14.58 23.24 -6.29
C GLN A 17 15.24 23.48 -7.65
N GLY A 18 14.52 24.15 -8.55
CA GLY A 18 15.04 24.54 -9.87
C GLY A 18 15.48 23.35 -10.73
N GLU A 19 16.66 23.45 -11.35
CA GLU A 19 17.20 22.48 -12.31
C GLU A 19 17.37 21.06 -11.77
N GLU A 20 17.48 20.90 -10.45
CA GLU A 20 17.56 19.59 -9.80
C GLU A 20 16.38 18.69 -10.18
N ILE A 21 15.19 19.27 -10.38
CA ILE A 21 13.97 18.54 -10.75
C ILE A 21 14.11 17.93 -12.15
N THR A 22 14.50 18.76 -13.13
CA THR A 22 14.70 18.32 -14.53
C THR A 22 15.79 17.26 -14.61
N ASN A 23 16.92 17.46 -13.92
CA ASN A 23 18.03 16.52 -13.92
C ASN A 23 17.68 15.17 -13.25
N ASN A 24 16.91 15.17 -12.17
CA ASN A 24 16.50 13.93 -11.52
C ASN A 24 15.45 13.16 -12.33
N LEU A 25 14.53 13.85 -13.01
CA LEU A 25 13.63 13.19 -13.96
C LEU A 25 14.42 12.54 -15.11
N LYS A 26 15.42 13.23 -15.69
CA LYS A 26 16.34 12.63 -16.68
C LYS A 26 17.01 11.37 -16.12
N ASN A 27 17.57 11.44 -14.91
CA ASN A 27 18.28 10.31 -14.29
C ASN A 27 17.36 9.11 -14.03
N ILE A 28 16.13 9.34 -13.57
CA ILE A 28 15.14 8.27 -13.35
C ILE A 28 14.74 7.65 -14.69
N SER A 29 14.52 8.46 -15.74
CA SER A 29 14.24 7.94 -17.07
C SER A 29 15.36 7.07 -17.62
N ILE A 30 16.62 7.50 -17.46
CA ILE A 30 17.80 6.71 -17.84
C ILE A 30 17.84 5.38 -17.07
N TYR A 31 17.61 5.41 -15.76
CA TYR A 31 17.57 4.21 -14.93
C TYR A 31 16.50 3.21 -15.40
N HIS A 32 15.27 3.69 -15.65
CA HIS A 32 14.19 2.84 -16.16
C HIS A 32 14.52 2.26 -17.54
N SER A 33 15.12 3.06 -18.41
CA SER A 33 15.57 2.60 -19.73
C SER A 33 16.63 1.51 -19.62
N ILE A 34 17.64 1.67 -18.74
CA ILE A 34 18.68 0.64 -18.51
C ILE A 34 18.06 -0.65 -17.97
N TYR A 35 17.14 -0.55 -17.01
CA TYR A 35 16.46 -1.74 -16.48
C TYR A 35 15.69 -2.47 -17.57
N LEU A 36 14.93 -1.76 -18.39
CA LEU A 36 14.19 -2.37 -19.48
C LEU A 36 15.13 -3.01 -20.50
N MET A 37 16.19 -2.32 -20.91
CA MET A 37 17.20 -2.87 -21.80
C MET A 37 17.84 -4.15 -21.24
N HIS A 38 18.04 -4.24 -19.92
CA HIS A 38 18.48 -5.47 -19.28
C HIS A 38 17.46 -6.62 -19.42
N GLN A 39 16.16 -6.32 -19.34
CA GLN A 39 15.09 -7.30 -19.56
C GLN A 39 14.94 -7.71 -21.04
N LEU A 40 15.41 -6.87 -21.97
CA LEU A 40 15.40 -7.11 -23.41
C LEU A 40 16.76 -7.57 -23.98
N ARG A 41 17.71 -7.97 -23.12
CA ARG A 41 19.10 -8.23 -23.52
C ARG A 41 19.26 -9.43 -24.46
N ASP A 42 18.46 -10.49 -24.27
CA ASP A 42 18.59 -11.77 -24.98
C ASP A 42 17.20 -12.40 -25.20
N GLU A 43 17.15 -13.50 -25.97
CA GLU A 43 15.87 -14.15 -26.33
C GLU A 43 15.15 -14.75 -25.13
N ILE A 44 15.89 -15.26 -24.13
CA ILE A 44 15.33 -15.90 -22.93
C ILE A 44 14.68 -14.85 -22.02
N SER A 45 15.35 -13.71 -21.83
CA SER A 45 14.84 -12.61 -21.01
C SER A 45 13.57 -12.02 -21.63
N LEU A 46 13.54 -11.84 -22.95
CA LEU A 46 12.33 -11.41 -23.66
C LEU A 46 11.21 -12.45 -23.54
N GLU A 47 11.49 -13.73 -23.72
CA GLU A 47 10.48 -14.80 -23.61
C GLU A 47 9.81 -14.80 -22.23
N THR A 48 10.56 -14.51 -21.16
CA THR A 48 10.01 -14.37 -19.80
C THR A 48 8.95 -13.26 -19.71
N ILE A 49 9.15 -12.14 -20.42
CA ILE A 49 8.17 -11.04 -20.50
C ILE A 49 6.95 -11.50 -21.32
N LEU A 50 7.19 -12.14 -22.47
CA LEU A 50 6.12 -12.62 -23.35
C LEU A 50 5.25 -13.67 -22.65
N ASP A 51 5.84 -14.61 -21.92
CA ASP A 51 5.11 -15.63 -21.14
C ASP A 51 4.31 -15.02 -19.98
N SER A 52 4.87 -14.00 -19.32
CA SER A 52 4.14 -13.21 -18.32
C SER A 52 2.92 -12.52 -18.94
N ALA A 53 3.06 -11.99 -20.16
CA ALA A 53 1.97 -11.37 -20.90
C ALA A 53 0.93 -12.40 -21.38
N ARG A 54 1.36 -13.59 -21.85
CA ARG A 54 0.45 -14.70 -22.24
C ARG A 54 -0.40 -15.21 -21.08
N SER A 55 0.16 -15.21 -19.87
CA SER A 55 -0.50 -15.70 -18.65
C SER A 55 -1.45 -14.67 -18.02
N GLU A 56 -1.48 -13.44 -18.54
CA GLU A 56 -2.27 -12.37 -17.99
C GLU A 56 -3.75 -12.52 -18.36
N LYS A 57 -4.62 -12.52 -17.35
CA LYS A 57 -6.07 -12.66 -17.54
C LYS A 57 -6.76 -11.31 -17.72
N ASP A 58 -6.19 -10.25 -17.17
CA ASP A 58 -6.71 -8.90 -17.38
C ASP A 58 -6.14 -8.33 -18.68
N TRP A 59 -7.00 -8.26 -19.70
CA TRP A 59 -6.65 -7.75 -21.02
C TRP A 59 -6.08 -6.32 -20.98
N LYS A 60 -6.36 -5.53 -19.94
CA LYS A 60 -5.77 -4.18 -19.76
C LYS A 60 -4.28 -4.26 -19.47
N ASN A 61 -3.87 -5.18 -18.60
CA ASN A 61 -2.47 -5.41 -18.30
C ASN A 61 -1.75 -5.96 -19.54
N LEU A 62 -2.38 -6.87 -20.29
CA LEU A 62 -1.87 -7.36 -21.58
C LEU A 62 -1.65 -6.22 -22.58
N ARG A 63 -2.59 -5.28 -22.67
CA ARG A 63 -2.44 -4.07 -23.49
C ARG A 63 -1.20 -3.27 -23.08
N GLU A 64 -0.92 -3.13 -21.79
CA GLU A 64 0.28 -2.42 -21.33
C GLU A 64 1.57 -3.13 -21.71
N TYR A 65 1.60 -4.47 -21.69
CA TYR A 65 2.74 -5.22 -22.25
C TYR A 65 2.95 -4.91 -23.75
N ILE A 66 1.88 -4.90 -24.54
CA ILE A 66 1.96 -4.60 -25.99
C ILE A 66 2.48 -3.18 -26.23
N ARG A 67 2.06 -2.19 -25.43
CA ARG A 67 2.58 -0.82 -25.51
C ARG A 67 4.06 -0.73 -25.15
N VAL A 68 4.50 -1.45 -24.12
CA VAL A 68 5.93 -1.53 -23.77
C VAL A 68 6.74 -2.12 -24.94
N LEU A 69 6.25 -3.19 -25.57
CA LEU A 69 6.89 -3.77 -26.76
C LEU A 69 6.92 -2.80 -27.94
N GLN A 70 5.86 -2.01 -28.14
CA GLN A 70 5.79 -1.02 -29.21
C GLN A 70 6.85 0.06 -29.11
N GLU A 71 7.02 0.63 -27.92
CA GLU A 71 7.97 1.73 -27.68
C GLU A 71 9.44 1.27 -27.79
N TYR A 72 9.72 0.02 -27.40
CA TYR A 72 11.09 -0.51 -27.36
C TYR A 72 11.42 -1.49 -28.49
N SER A 73 10.49 -1.67 -29.43
CA SER A 73 10.66 -2.52 -30.63
C SER A 73 11.89 -2.19 -31.47
N THR A 74 12.37 -0.95 -31.43
CA THR A 74 13.57 -0.49 -32.16
C THR A 74 14.86 -1.14 -31.67
N TYR A 75 14.90 -1.61 -30.43
CA TYR A 75 16.10 -2.21 -29.82
C TYR A 75 16.16 -3.73 -29.97
N LEU A 76 15.14 -4.35 -30.58
CA LEU A 76 15.08 -5.81 -30.73
C LEU A 76 15.93 -6.29 -31.91
N THR A 77 16.69 -7.36 -31.69
CA THR A 77 17.38 -8.13 -32.75
C THR A 77 16.38 -8.87 -33.64
N GLN A 78 16.79 -9.35 -34.82
CA GLN A 78 15.91 -10.14 -35.70
C GLN A 78 15.24 -11.35 -35.02
N LYS A 79 15.99 -12.09 -34.19
CA LYS A 79 15.47 -13.25 -33.46
C LYS A 79 14.40 -12.85 -32.44
N GLN A 80 14.65 -11.79 -31.68
CA GLN A 80 13.69 -11.23 -30.73
C GLN A 80 12.44 -10.65 -31.42
N LYS A 81 12.61 -10.00 -32.58
CA LYS A 81 11.48 -9.56 -33.42
C LYS A 81 10.61 -10.75 -33.84
N LYS A 82 11.21 -11.89 -34.22
CA LYS A 82 10.46 -13.11 -34.56
C LYS A 82 9.65 -13.66 -33.39
N GLN A 83 10.22 -13.73 -32.17
CA GLN A 83 9.48 -14.13 -30.96
C GLN A 83 8.30 -13.18 -30.68
N THR A 84 8.55 -11.88 -30.81
CA THR A 84 7.53 -10.84 -30.60
C THR A 84 6.43 -10.92 -31.64
N LEU A 85 6.77 -11.07 -32.93
CA LEU A 85 5.80 -11.22 -34.03
C LEU A 85 4.88 -12.43 -33.81
N LYS A 86 5.43 -13.57 -33.36
CA LYS A 86 4.63 -14.75 -33.01
C LYS A 86 3.63 -14.45 -31.89
N PHE A 87 4.08 -13.84 -30.80
CA PHE A 87 3.22 -13.42 -29.70
C PHE A 87 2.11 -12.44 -30.14
N LEU A 88 2.45 -11.44 -30.96
CA LEU A 88 1.47 -10.47 -31.46
C LEU A 88 0.44 -11.13 -32.38
N PHE A 89 0.88 -12.06 -33.23
CA PHE A 89 0.01 -12.79 -34.14
C PHE A 89 -0.98 -13.69 -33.41
N GLU A 90 -0.55 -14.39 -32.34
CA GLU A 90 -1.45 -15.13 -31.44
C GLU A 90 -2.59 -14.22 -30.91
N ASN A 91 -2.24 -12.98 -30.56
CA ASN A 91 -3.16 -11.96 -30.05
C ASN A 91 -4.05 -11.30 -31.11
N LEU A 92 -3.85 -11.53 -32.41
CA LEU A 92 -4.80 -11.10 -33.46
C LEU A 92 -6.13 -11.85 -33.39
N THR A 93 -6.22 -12.91 -32.60
CA THR A 93 -7.47 -13.64 -32.33
C THR A 93 -8.10 -13.29 -30.98
N HIS A 94 -7.48 -12.37 -30.24
CA HIS A 94 -7.96 -11.95 -28.93
C HIS A 94 -9.39 -11.38 -29.02
N PRO A 95 -10.27 -11.57 -28.01
CA PRO A 95 -11.64 -11.07 -28.08
C PRO A 95 -11.78 -9.54 -28.17
N GLU A 96 -10.83 -8.81 -27.57
CA GLU A 96 -10.77 -7.34 -27.57
C GLU A 96 -10.21 -6.78 -28.89
N ASP A 97 -10.98 -5.93 -29.56
CA ASP A 97 -10.66 -5.39 -30.90
C ASP A 97 -9.49 -4.40 -30.89
N ASP A 98 -9.34 -3.62 -29.82
CA ASP A 98 -8.23 -2.66 -29.68
C ASP A 98 -6.89 -3.38 -29.53
N ILE A 99 -6.87 -4.51 -28.82
CA ILE A 99 -5.68 -5.37 -28.68
C ILE A 99 -5.28 -5.92 -30.04
N ARG A 100 -6.25 -6.46 -30.79
CA ARG A 100 -5.98 -6.96 -32.15
C ARG A 100 -5.43 -5.86 -33.06
N LYS A 101 -6.04 -4.68 -33.04
CA LYS A 101 -5.61 -3.52 -33.82
C LYS A 101 -4.18 -3.11 -33.47
N HIS A 102 -3.87 -2.90 -32.19
CA HIS A 102 -2.52 -2.55 -31.75
C HIS A 102 -1.49 -3.64 -32.12
N CYS A 103 -1.83 -4.92 -31.99
CA CYS A 103 -0.96 -6.01 -32.43
C CYS A 103 -0.69 -5.95 -33.93
N ALA A 104 -1.72 -5.69 -34.75
CA ALA A 104 -1.56 -5.56 -36.20
C ALA A 104 -0.68 -4.38 -36.59
N GLU A 105 -0.87 -3.22 -35.95
CA GLU A 105 -0.01 -2.04 -36.13
C GLU A 105 1.44 -2.37 -35.79
N LEU A 106 1.69 -3.04 -34.65
CA LEU A 106 3.04 -3.39 -34.23
C LEU A 106 3.67 -4.46 -35.13
N ILE A 107 2.91 -5.44 -35.63
CA ILE A 107 3.38 -6.42 -36.61
C ILE A 107 3.89 -5.69 -37.87
N GLY A 108 3.10 -4.77 -38.42
CA GLY A 108 3.50 -3.99 -39.60
C GLY A 108 4.80 -3.20 -39.37
N LYS A 109 4.91 -2.52 -38.22
CA LYS A 109 6.12 -1.77 -37.83
C LYS A 109 7.33 -2.69 -37.68
N LEU A 110 7.18 -3.84 -37.02
CA LEU A 110 8.26 -4.80 -36.82
C LEU A 110 8.75 -5.42 -38.13
N ILE A 111 7.85 -5.71 -39.06
CA ILE A 111 8.22 -6.22 -40.40
C ILE A 111 9.00 -5.14 -41.17
N SER A 112 8.52 -3.89 -41.18
CA SER A 112 9.17 -2.78 -41.89
C SER A 112 10.59 -2.47 -41.38
N THR A 113 10.86 -2.79 -40.12
CA THR A 113 12.15 -2.56 -39.45
C THR A 113 12.90 -3.87 -39.17
N PHE A 114 12.48 -4.98 -39.79
CA PHE A 114 13.02 -6.31 -39.48
C PHE A 114 14.49 -6.44 -39.91
N ASP A 115 14.82 -5.96 -41.11
CA ASP A 115 16.18 -6.02 -41.63
C ASP A 115 17.10 -5.03 -40.89
N GLU A 116 18.21 -5.53 -40.36
CA GLU A 116 19.18 -4.70 -39.64
C GLU A 116 19.92 -3.80 -40.63
N SER A 117 19.80 -2.48 -40.47
CA SER A 117 20.67 -1.52 -41.17
C SER A 117 21.89 -1.24 -40.30
N TYR A 118 23.08 -1.56 -40.81
CA TYR A 118 24.34 -1.17 -40.19
C TYR A 118 24.43 0.36 -40.13
N MET A 119 24.48 0.92 -38.91
CA MET A 119 24.48 2.38 -38.66
C MET A 119 25.90 2.98 -38.62
N LYS A 120 26.96 2.17 -38.82
CA LYS A 120 28.34 2.64 -38.94
C LYS A 120 28.74 2.57 -40.41
N GLU A 121 29.51 3.55 -40.90
CA GLU A 121 30.10 3.50 -42.24
C GLU A 121 30.88 2.21 -42.42
N ILE A 122 30.49 1.43 -43.42
CA ILE A 122 31.14 0.17 -43.75
C ILE A 122 32.14 0.49 -44.87
N PRO A 123 33.43 0.12 -44.75
CA PRO A 123 34.38 0.26 -45.84
C PRO A 123 33.83 -0.42 -47.10
N SER A 124 34.04 0.18 -48.26
CA SER A 124 33.54 -0.28 -49.58
C SER A 124 33.89 -1.73 -49.94
N ASN A 125 34.82 -2.34 -49.20
CA ASN A 125 35.41 -3.64 -49.50
C ASN A 125 34.87 -4.76 -48.58
N VAL A 126 33.91 -4.46 -47.69
CA VAL A 126 33.32 -5.45 -46.76
C VAL A 126 32.02 -5.97 -47.35
N GLU A 127 32.01 -7.25 -47.75
CA GLU A 127 30.78 -7.97 -48.06
C GLU A 127 30.08 -8.37 -46.76
N LEU A 128 28.87 -7.88 -46.55
CA LEU A 128 28.05 -8.28 -45.42
C LEU A 128 27.49 -9.70 -45.64
N PRO A 129 27.43 -10.54 -44.60
CA PRO A 129 26.76 -11.84 -44.69
C PRO A 129 25.28 -11.64 -45.08
N LYS A 130 24.81 -12.40 -46.07
CA LYS A 130 23.39 -12.41 -46.46
C LYS A 130 22.55 -12.90 -45.28
N ALA A 131 21.50 -12.16 -44.92
CA ALA A 131 20.57 -12.57 -43.88
C ALA A 131 19.84 -13.87 -44.27
N GLU A 132 19.67 -14.79 -43.32
CA GLU A 132 18.96 -16.06 -43.56
C GLU A 132 17.47 -15.86 -43.87
N ILE A 133 16.86 -14.81 -43.33
CA ILE A 133 15.45 -14.45 -43.50
C ILE A 133 15.37 -12.95 -43.74
N THR A 134 14.67 -12.53 -44.79
CA THR A 134 14.45 -11.11 -45.10
C THR A 134 13.10 -10.63 -44.57
N SER A 135 12.94 -9.32 -44.38
CA SER A 135 11.64 -8.71 -44.05
C SER A 135 10.54 -9.08 -45.08
N GLY A 136 10.90 -9.25 -46.35
CA GLY A 136 9.99 -9.71 -47.40
C GLY A 136 9.50 -11.14 -47.21
N ASP A 137 10.35 -12.04 -46.69
CA ASP A 137 9.95 -13.41 -46.34
C ASP A 137 8.97 -13.42 -45.16
N VAL A 138 9.26 -12.64 -44.13
CA VAL A 138 8.38 -12.47 -42.97
C VAL A 138 7.03 -11.89 -43.40
N LEU A 139 7.01 -10.88 -44.26
CA LEU A 139 5.77 -10.32 -44.81
C LEU A 139 4.95 -11.38 -45.54
N ARG A 140 5.57 -12.19 -46.41
CA ARG A 140 4.90 -13.28 -47.12
C ARG A 140 4.28 -14.30 -46.16
N GLU A 141 5.01 -14.69 -45.12
CA GLU A 141 4.56 -15.63 -44.10
C GLU A 141 3.29 -15.12 -43.40
N TYR A 142 3.36 -13.94 -42.78
CA TYR A 142 2.26 -13.39 -42.00
C TYR A 142 1.06 -12.99 -42.87
N LEU A 143 1.28 -12.43 -44.06
CA LEU A 143 0.19 -12.07 -44.98
C LEU A 143 -0.56 -13.32 -45.46
N LYS A 144 0.17 -14.41 -45.75
CA LYS A 144 -0.44 -15.71 -46.06
C LYS A 144 -1.23 -16.26 -44.87
N ALA A 145 -0.68 -16.19 -43.66
CA ALA A 145 -1.34 -16.68 -42.45
C ALA A 145 -2.64 -15.91 -42.12
N MET A 146 -2.67 -14.58 -42.36
CA MET A 146 -3.86 -13.75 -42.13
C MET A 146 -4.94 -13.95 -43.19
N LEU A 147 -4.56 -14.08 -44.47
CA LEU A 147 -5.51 -14.21 -45.59
C LEU A 147 -5.91 -15.66 -45.89
N SER A 148 -5.18 -16.66 -45.39
CA SER A 148 -5.46 -18.08 -45.60
C SER A 148 -5.25 -18.91 -44.33
N PRO A 149 -6.00 -18.60 -43.25
CA PRO A 149 -5.88 -19.30 -41.98
C PRO A 149 -6.35 -20.78 -42.07
N PRO A 150 -5.88 -21.67 -41.17
CA PRO A 150 -6.23 -23.08 -41.16
C PRO A 150 -7.75 -23.37 -41.18
N SER A 151 -8.16 -24.42 -41.90
CA SER A 151 -9.57 -24.77 -42.09
C SER A 151 -10.29 -25.13 -40.79
N ASN A 152 -9.58 -25.70 -39.81
CA ASN A 152 -10.09 -26.07 -38.48
C ASN A 152 -10.33 -24.87 -37.54
N MET A 153 -9.90 -23.65 -37.89
CA MET A 153 -10.11 -22.47 -37.07
C MET A 153 -11.57 -21.98 -37.15
N ILE A 154 -12.14 -21.54 -36.02
CA ILE A 154 -13.50 -20.99 -35.96
C ILE A 154 -13.64 -19.70 -36.79
N TYR A 155 -14.84 -19.46 -37.33
CA TYR A 155 -15.11 -18.35 -38.26
C TYR A 155 -14.68 -16.98 -37.70
N ILE A 156 -15.01 -16.67 -36.44
CA ILE A 156 -14.71 -15.35 -35.86
C ILE A 156 -13.20 -15.06 -35.82
N ASN A 157 -12.37 -16.09 -35.57
CA ASN A 157 -10.91 -15.92 -35.55
C ASN A 157 -10.36 -15.72 -36.97
N LYS A 158 -10.89 -16.45 -37.96
CA LYS A 158 -10.55 -16.24 -39.38
C LYS A 158 -10.92 -14.83 -39.83
N PHE A 159 -12.11 -14.36 -39.45
CA PHE A 159 -12.56 -13.01 -39.72
C PHE A 159 -11.63 -11.97 -39.07
N ASN A 160 -11.29 -12.14 -37.79
CA ASN A 160 -10.42 -11.22 -37.05
C ASN A 160 -9.01 -11.12 -37.65
N LEU A 161 -8.42 -12.25 -38.06
CA LEU A 161 -7.13 -12.28 -38.76
C LEU A 161 -7.19 -11.50 -40.07
N GLY A 162 -8.15 -11.83 -40.93
CA GLY A 162 -8.31 -11.14 -42.22
C GLY A 162 -8.60 -9.65 -42.07
N TYR A 163 -9.49 -9.28 -41.14
CA TYR A 163 -9.91 -7.90 -40.90
C TYR A 163 -8.75 -6.99 -40.49
N ASN A 164 -7.80 -7.49 -39.70
CA ASN A 164 -6.65 -6.73 -39.24
C ASN A 164 -5.52 -6.61 -40.29
N THR A 165 -5.67 -7.22 -41.47
CA THR A 165 -4.67 -7.14 -42.54
C THR A 165 -4.46 -5.70 -43.00
N SER A 166 -5.54 -4.91 -43.14
CA SER A 166 -5.44 -3.53 -43.61
C SER A 166 -4.65 -2.67 -42.62
N THR A 167 -4.86 -2.85 -41.31
CA THR A 167 -4.09 -2.19 -40.25
C THR A 167 -2.60 -2.55 -40.27
N MET A 168 -2.28 -3.83 -40.45
CA MET A 168 -0.88 -4.26 -40.54
C MET A 168 -0.17 -3.63 -41.74
N ILE A 169 -0.84 -3.61 -42.90
CA ILE A 169 -0.30 -3.02 -44.12
C ILE A 169 -0.19 -1.50 -44.05
N GLU A 170 -1.16 -0.82 -43.42
CA GLU A 170 -1.08 0.61 -43.12
C GLU A 170 0.18 0.93 -42.33
N SER A 171 0.43 0.20 -41.24
CA SER A 171 1.61 0.39 -40.42
C SER A 171 2.91 0.03 -41.16
N LEU A 172 2.90 -1.06 -41.95
CA LEU A 172 4.06 -1.46 -42.78
C LEU A 172 4.51 -0.31 -43.70
N PHE A 173 3.59 0.24 -44.50
CA PHE A 173 3.95 1.31 -45.44
C PHE A 173 4.26 2.63 -44.74
N LYS A 174 3.66 2.89 -43.58
CA LYS A 174 3.97 4.08 -42.77
C LYS A 174 5.42 4.11 -42.28
N TYR A 175 6.01 2.94 -41.97
CA TYR A 175 7.36 2.83 -41.39
C TYR A 175 8.41 2.23 -42.35
N CYS A 176 8.02 1.85 -43.56
CA CYS A 176 8.96 1.29 -44.54
C CYS A 176 9.98 2.33 -45.03
N LYS A 177 11.19 1.86 -45.35
CA LYS A 177 12.22 2.65 -46.02
C LYS A 177 11.91 2.73 -47.51
N GLU A 178 12.28 3.84 -48.16
CA GLU A 178 12.08 4.02 -49.61
C GLU A 178 12.69 2.88 -50.43
N SER A 179 13.87 2.37 -50.04
CA SER A 179 14.55 1.26 -50.71
C SER A 179 13.77 -0.07 -50.71
N SER A 180 12.84 -0.27 -49.77
CA SER A 180 12.06 -1.51 -49.61
C SER A 180 10.63 -1.37 -50.12
N LEU A 181 10.24 -0.18 -50.57
CA LEU A 181 8.88 0.16 -50.96
C LEU A 181 8.36 -0.72 -52.11
N ASP A 182 9.16 -0.89 -53.17
CA ASP A 182 8.76 -1.65 -54.36
C ASP A 182 8.63 -3.15 -54.08
N ASP A 183 9.52 -3.70 -53.25
CA ASP A 183 9.48 -5.10 -52.83
C ASP A 183 8.21 -5.40 -52.02
N TYR A 184 7.89 -4.55 -51.04
CA TYR A 184 6.65 -4.69 -50.27
C TYR A 184 5.42 -4.49 -51.14
N ARG A 185 5.42 -3.51 -52.05
CA ARG A 185 4.34 -3.30 -53.02
C ARG A 185 4.10 -4.56 -53.84
N LYS A 186 5.15 -5.15 -54.41
CA LYS A 186 5.07 -6.38 -55.20
C LYS A 186 4.47 -7.55 -54.39
N ILE A 187 4.95 -7.76 -53.15
CA ILE A 187 4.45 -8.83 -52.29
C ILE A 187 2.96 -8.66 -52.00
N VAL A 188 2.52 -7.45 -51.62
CA VAL A 188 1.13 -7.17 -51.25
C VAL A 188 0.21 -7.26 -52.47
N LEU A 189 0.61 -6.69 -53.62
CA LEU A 189 -0.19 -6.68 -54.84
C LEU A 189 -0.40 -8.09 -55.44
N ASN A 190 0.51 -9.03 -55.19
CA ASN A 190 0.34 -10.44 -55.58
C ASN A 190 -0.84 -11.15 -54.90
N HIS A 191 -1.44 -10.56 -53.86
CA HIS A 191 -2.65 -11.08 -53.23
C HIS A 191 -3.95 -10.53 -53.83
N PHE A 192 -3.89 -9.50 -54.69
CA PHE A 192 -5.05 -8.94 -55.38
C PHE A 192 -5.45 -9.78 -56.60
N ASP A 193 -5.78 -11.05 -56.36
CA ASP A 193 -6.29 -11.96 -57.38
C ASP A 193 -7.70 -12.47 -57.00
N HIS A 194 -8.68 -12.14 -57.83
CA HIS A 194 -10.07 -12.49 -57.62
C HIS A 194 -10.35 -13.98 -57.85
N LYS A 195 -9.46 -14.69 -58.56
CA LYS A 195 -9.52 -16.14 -58.78
C LYS A 195 -8.99 -16.90 -57.58
N LYS A 196 -7.91 -16.41 -56.96
CA LYS A 196 -7.30 -16.97 -55.75
C LYS A 196 -8.22 -16.93 -54.53
N TYR A 197 -8.92 -15.80 -54.31
CA TYR A 197 -9.77 -15.61 -53.14
C TYR A 197 -11.26 -15.54 -53.50
N LYS A 198 -12.01 -16.62 -53.28
CA LYS A 198 -13.48 -16.68 -53.52
C LYS A 198 -14.33 -16.26 -52.32
N ASN A 199 -13.76 -16.25 -51.11
CA ASN A 199 -14.45 -15.84 -49.89
C ASN A 199 -14.74 -14.33 -49.93
N VAL A 200 -15.99 -13.95 -49.59
CA VAL A 200 -16.45 -12.55 -49.63
C VAL A 200 -15.67 -11.66 -48.67
N ASP A 201 -15.45 -12.10 -47.43
CA ASP A 201 -14.77 -11.30 -46.41
C ASP A 201 -13.32 -11.00 -46.79
N ILE A 202 -12.58 -12.01 -47.29
CA ILE A 202 -11.19 -11.83 -47.75
C ILE A 202 -11.12 -10.78 -48.86
N GLN A 203 -12.05 -10.84 -49.82
CA GLN A 203 -12.11 -9.84 -50.89
C GLN A 203 -12.40 -8.44 -50.35
N LEU A 204 -13.26 -8.31 -49.33
CA LEU A 204 -13.51 -7.03 -48.66
C LEU A 204 -12.29 -6.52 -47.88
N PHE A 205 -11.54 -7.40 -47.21
CA PHE A 205 -10.32 -7.02 -46.49
C PHE A 205 -9.23 -6.53 -47.45
N LEU A 206 -9.07 -7.16 -48.61
CA LEU A 206 -8.15 -6.71 -49.67
C LEU A 206 -8.56 -5.34 -50.22
N LEU A 207 -9.85 -5.13 -50.51
CA LEU A 207 -10.36 -3.82 -50.95
C LEU A 207 -10.11 -2.72 -49.91
N ASP A 208 -10.27 -3.03 -48.62
CA ASP A 208 -9.97 -2.08 -47.54
C ASP A 208 -8.46 -1.83 -47.39
N THR A 209 -7.62 -2.84 -47.64
CA THR A 209 -6.16 -2.75 -47.60
C THR A 209 -5.62 -1.86 -48.72
N ALA A 210 -6.25 -1.87 -49.89
CA ALA A 210 -5.79 -1.13 -51.08
C ALA A 210 -5.55 0.37 -50.84
N LYS A 211 -6.31 1.01 -49.95
CA LYS A 211 -6.21 2.45 -49.66
C LYS A 211 -4.88 2.86 -48.98
N TYR A 212 -4.15 1.89 -48.44
CA TYR A 212 -2.89 2.11 -47.73
C TYR A 212 -1.65 1.75 -48.56
N ILE A 213 -1.84 1.22 -49.77
CA ILE A 213 -0.74 0.86 -50.66
C ILE A 213 -0.36 2.12 -51.46
N PRO A 214 0.90 2.59 -51.39
CA PRO A 214 1.38 3.66 -52.25
C PRO A 214 1.35 3.19 -53.71
N ILE A 215 0.43 3.73 -54.51
CA ILE A 215 0.26 3.34 -55.91
C ILE A 215 1.31 4.05 -56.76
N ASP A 216 2.05 3.25 -57.51
CA ASP A 216 2.88 3.71 -58.61
C ASP A 216 2.26 3.24 -59.92
N PHE A 217 1.70 4.20 -60.67
CA PHE A 217 1.02 3.94 -61.93
C PHE A 217 1.96 3.48 -63.06
N SER A 218 3.28 3.60 -62.88
CA SER A 218 4.28 3.09 -63.84
C SER A 218 4.63 1.62 -63.64
N SER A 219 4.28 1.04 -62.48
CA SER A 219 4.61 -0.34 -62.14
C SER A 219 3.58 -1.34 -62.71
N GLU A 220 4.06 -2.34 -63.47
CA GLU A 220 3.22 -3.43 -64.00
C GLU A 220 2.44 -4.19 -62.92
N ASN A 221 2.97 -4.25 -61.68
CA ASN A 221 2.33 -4.94 -60.55
C ASN A 221 0.99 -4.30 -60.13
N THR A 222 0.76 -3.02 -60.48
CA THR A 222 -0.49 -2.31 -60.15
C THR A 222 -1.68 -2.73 -61.00
N ASN A 223 -1.45 -3.36 -62.15
CA ASN A 223 -2.52 -3.92 -62.99
C ASN A 223 -3.37 -4.95 -62.24
N ASN A 224 -2.74 -5.77 -61.40
CA ASN A 224 -3.44 -6.75 -60.55
C ASN A 224 -4.51 -6.10 -59.66
N LEU A 225 -4.22 -4.92 -59.10
CA LEU A 225 -5.17 -4.18 -58.25
C LEU A 225 -6.38 -3.70 -59.04
N TRP A 226 -6.15 -3.08 -60.21
CA TRP A 226 -7.23 -2.55 -61.05
C TRP A 226 -8.12 -3.66 -61.60
N ASP A 227 -7.51 -4.74 -62.10
CA ASP A 227 -8.25 -5.90 -62.58
C ASP A 227 -9.06 -6.55 -61.45
N PHE A 228 -8.51 -6.64 -60.24
CA PHE A 228 -9.23 -7.12 -59.08
C PHE A 228 -10.47 -6.26 -58.78
N ILE A 229 -10.32 -4.94 -58.73
CA ILE A 229 -11.41 -3.99 -58.45
C ILE A 229 -12.51 -4.09 -59.52
N PHE A 230 -12.17 -4.01 -60.80
CA PHE A 230 -13.15 -4.04 -61.89
C PHE A 230 -13.89 -5.39 -62.00
N ASN A 231 -13.20 -6.50 -61.72
CA ASN A 231 -13.85 -7.80 -61.67
C ASN A 231 -14.81 -7.93 -60.47
N ILE A 232 -14.49 -7.31 -59.33
CA ILE A 232 -15.38 -7.28 -58.17
C ILE A 232 -16.64 -6.44 -58.43
N LEU A 233 -16.53 -5.32 -59.15
CA LEU A 233 -17.69 -4.46 -59.48
C LEU A 233 -18.77 -5.21 -60.28
N LYS A 234 -18.40 -6.26 -61.01
CA LYS A 234 -19.32 -7.12 -61.79
C LYS A 234 -20.07 -8.16 -60.93
N LYS A 235 -19.70 -8.36 -59.66
CA LYS A 235 -20.31 -9.37 -58.79
C LYS A 235 -21.72 -8.98 -58.32
N ARG A 236 -22.56 -9.99 -58.06
CA ARG A 236 -23.93 -9.80 -57.56
C ARG A 236 -23.98 -9.27 -56.11
N ASN A 237 -23.00 -9.61 -55.28
CA ASN A 237 -22.97 -9.22 -53.86
C ASN A 237 -22.79 -7.70 -53.71
N GLN A 238 -23.76 -7.06 -53.08
CA GLN A 238 -23.79 -5.62 -52.89
C GLN A 238 -22.60 -5.08 -52.07
N SER A 239 -22.22 -5.76 -50.99
CA SER A 239 -21.12 -5.32 -50.11
C SER A 239 -19.78 -5.28 -50.85
N LEU A 240 -19.55 -6.24 -51.75
CA LEU A 240 -18.37 -6.29 -52.61
C LEU A 240 -18.33 -5.12 -53.60
N ARG A 241 -19.45 -4.82 -54.26
CA ARG A 241 -19.56 -3.64 -55.14
C ARG A 241 -19.34 -2.34 -54.37
N LEU A 242 -19.94 -2.20 -53.18
CA LEU A 242 -19.75 -1.03 -52.32
C LEU A 242 -18.29 -0.86 -51.88
N GLY A 243 -17.63 -1.96 -51.50
CA GLY A 243 -16.20 -1.97 -51.17
C GLY A 243 -15.36 -1.48 -52.34
N ALA A 244 -15.58 -2.05 -53.53
CA ALA A 244 -14.83 -1.70 -54.73
C ALA A 244 -15.06 -0.25 -55.16
N LEU A 245 -16.30 0.24 -55.13
CA LEU A 245 -16.62 1.64 -55.40
C LEU A 245 -15.99 2.59 -54.39
N LYS A 246 -15.97 2.21 -53.10
CA LYS A 246 -15.32 3.01 -52.04
C LYS A 246 -13.82 3.08 -52.27
N THR A 247 -13.17 1.96 -52.58
CA THR A 247 -11.74 1.90 -52.93
C THR A 247 -11.45 2.75 -54.16
N LEU A 248 -12.24 2.62 -55.24
CA LEU A 248 -12.11 3.48 -56.42
C LEU A 248 -12.17 4.96 -56.09
N ASN A 249 -13.13 5.40 -55.26
CA ASN A 249 -13.23 6.81 -54.84
C ASN A 249 -11.98 7.32 -54.13
N LEU A 250 -11.28 6.46 -53.39
CA LEU A 250 -10.06 6.83 -52.67
C LEU A 250 -8.84 6.89 -53.60
N LEU A 251 -8.78 6.00 -54.60
CA LEU A 251 -7.68 5.91 -55.54
C LEU A 251 -7.82 6.90 -56.72
N ALA A 252 -9.04 7.26 -57.11
CA ALA A 252 -9.37 8.19 -58.18
C ALA A 252 -9.09 9.66 -57.81
N LYS A 253 -7.81 10.04 -57.74
CA LYS A 253 -7.30 11.42 -57.51
C LYS A 253 -6.78 12.06 -58.80
N GLU A 254 -6.29 13.30 -58.75
CA GLU A 254 -5.98 14.17 -59.90
C GLU A 254 -4.93 13.66 -60.92
N ASN A 255 -4.26 12.51 -60.70
CA ASN A 255 -3.21 11.95 -61.57
C ASN A 255 -3.50 10.50 -62.03
N LEU A 256 -4.71 10.20 -62.49
CA LEU A 256 -5.05 8.86 -63.01
C LEU A 256 -4.59 8.66 -64.47
N PRO A 257 -3.99 7.50 -64.80
CA PRO A 257 -3.78 7.08 -66.19
C PRO A 257 -5.09 7.07 -67.00
N GLN A 258 -5.00 7.51 -68.26
CA GLN A 258 -6.16 7.72 -69.12
C GLN A 258 -6.93 6.41 -69.42
N ASP A 259 -6.23 5.29 -69.52
CA ASP A 259 -6.81 3.96 -69.74
C ASP A 259 -7.67 3.51 -68.54
N ILE A 260 -7.20 3.73 -67.31
CA ILE A 260 -7.95 3.46 -66.08
C ILE A 260 -9.13 4.42 -65.98
N LYS A 261 -8.92 5.70 -66.29
CA LYS A 261 -9.99 6.72 -66.32
C LYS A 261 -11.13 6.31 -67.25
N ASN A 262 -10.81 5.91 -68.48
CA ASN A 262 -11.80 5.42 -69.45
C ASN A 262 -12.57 4.20 -68.91
N LYS A 263 -11.89 3.22 -68.31
CA LYS A 263 -12.55 2.05 -67.69
C LYS A 263 -13.53 2.45 -66.56
N ILE A 264 -13.21 3.47 -65.77
CA ILE A 264 -14.11 3.99 -64.73
C ILE A 264 -15.33 4.67 -65.38
N GLU A 265 -15.12 5.52 -66.40
CA GLU A 265 -16.19 6.19 -67.13
C GLU A 265 -17.16 5.19 -67.80
N ASP A 266 -16.61 4.16 -68.46
CA ASP A 266 -17.39 3.08 -69.09
C ASP A 266 -18.23 2.32 -68.07
N TYR A 267 -17.65 1.99 -66.91
CA TYR A 267 -18.38 1.35 -65.83
C TYR A 267 -19.51 2.24 -65.31
N LEU A 268 -19.24 3.54 -65.10
CA LEU A 268 -20.22 4.48 -64.59
C LEU A 268 -21.40 4.67 -65.55
N ASN A 269 -21.13 4.83 -66.84
CA ASN A 269 -22.12 4.98 -67.91
C ASN A 269 -22.97 3.72 -68.12
N SER A 270 -22.37 2.53 -67.99
CA SER A 270 -23.08 1.25 -68.12
C SER A 270 -23.86 0.84 -66.85
N SER A 271 -23.69 1.57 -65.75
CA SER A 271 -24.27 1.17 -64.47
C SER A 271 -25.74 1.60 -64.30
N ILE A 272 -26.56 0.69 -63.78
CA ILE A 272 -27.98 0.97 -63.52
C ILE A 272 -28.11 1.95 -62.34
N ILE A 273 -28.86 3.05 -62.55
CA ILE A 273 -29.23 4.02 -61.51
C ILE A 273 -30.61 3.64 -60.94
N ASN A 274 -30.65 3.14 -59.71
CA ASN A 274 -31.91 2.74 -59.04
C ASN A 274 -31.99 3.32 -57.63
N LYS A 275 -33.15 3.86 -57.24
CA LYS A 275 -33.42 4.41 -55.89
C LYS A 275 -33.19 3.39 -54.76
N LYS A 276 -33.27 2.08 -55.01
CA LYS A 276 -32.97 1.04 -53.99
C LYS A 276 -31.48 0.93 -53.63
N TYR A 277 -30.58 1.46 -54.46
CA TYR A 277 -29.12 1.38 -54.28
C TYR A 277 -28.49 2.73 -53.92
N ILE A 278 -29.13 3.51 -53.04
CA ILE A 278 -28.68 4.86 -52.65
C ILE A 278 -27.20 4.92 -52.24
N THR A 279 -26.71 3.95 -51.46
CA THR A 279 -25.30 3.92 -51.03
C THR A 279 -24.33 3.69 -52.20
N GLU A 280 -24.71 2.90 -53.21
CA GLU A 280 -23.90 2.72 -54.44
C GLU A 280 -23.97 3.98 -55.30
N ASN A 281 -25.16 4.53 -55.51
CA ASN A 281 -25.37 5.74 -56.32
C ASN A 281 -24.59 6.92 -55.75
N LEU A 282 -24.48 7.06 -54.43
CA LEU A 282 -23.68 8.10 -53.80
C LEU A 282 -22.19 7.98 -54.16
N LEU A 283 -21.63 6.77 -54.08
CA LEU A 283 -20.23 6.55 -54.43
C LEU A 283 -19.98 6.76 -55.92
N LYS A 284 -20.94 6.39 -56.78
CA LYS A 284 -20.91 6.72 -58.21
C LYS A 284 -20.98 8.23 -58.44
N LEU A 285 -21.81 8.94 -57.68
CA LEU A 285 -21.92 10.40 -57.77
C LEU A 285 -20.58 11.08 -57.41
N LYS A 286 -19.95 10.64 -56.33
CA LYS A 286 -18.62 11.15 -55.93
C LYS A 286 -17.57 10.92 -57.03
N LEU A 287 -17.52 9.72 -57.60
CA LEU A 287 -16.62 9.43 -58.74
C LEU A 287 -16.93 10.31 -59.96
N ALA A 288 -18.21 10.42 -60.35
CA ALA A 288 -18.63 11.22 -61.49
C ALA A 288 -18.28 12.70 -61.31
N LYS A 289 -18.36 13.22 -60.07
CA LYS A 289 -17.89 14.58 -59.74
C LYS A 289 -16.37 14.71 -59.85
N ASN A 290 -15.61 13.77 -59.27
CA ASN A 290 -14.15 13.77 -59.34
C ASN A 290 -13.63 13.68 -60.79
N LEU A 291 -14.34 12.98 -61.68
CA LEU A 291 -14.01 12.84 -63.10
C LEU A 291 -14.66 13.92 -64.00
N ASN A 292 -15.38 14.89 -63.42
CA ASN A 292 -16.07 15.98 -64.11
C ASN A 292 -17.12 15.53 -65.17
N MET A 293 -17.81 14.41 -64.93
CA MET A 293 -18.85 13.87 -65.81
C MET A 293 -20.21 14.57 -65.58
N LYS A 294 -20.35 15.79 -66.12
CA LYS A 294 -21.51 16.68 -65.87
C LYS A 294 -22.88 16.07 -66.10
N SER A 295 -23.09 15.36 -67.21
CA SER A 295 -24.37 14.73 -67.54
C SER A 295 -24.77 13.66 -66.51
N LEU A 296 -23.80 12.85 -66.08
CA LEU A 296 -24.03 11.72 -65.19
C LEU A 296 -24.26 12.16 -63.74
N TYR A 297 -23.44 13.09 -63.21
CA TYR A 297 -23.62 13.52 -61.82
C TYR A 297 -24.94 14.29 -61.63
N CYS A 298 -25.38 15.11 -62.60
CA CYS A 298 -26.69 15.78 -62.55
C CYS A 298 -27.85 14.78 -62.51
N SER A 299 -27.73 13.66 -63.24
CA SER A 299 -28.72 12.58 -63.21
C SER A 299 -28.72 11.85 -61.86
N LEU A 300 -27.53 11.50 -61.34
CA LEU A 300 -27.37 10.85 -60.03
C LEU A 300 -27.90 11.71 -58.86
N GLU A 301 -27.70 13.03 -58.88
CA GLU A 301 -28.22 13.95 -57.85
C GLU A 301 -29.75 13.91 -57.76
N LYS A 302 -30.46 13.88 -58.89
CA LYS A 302 -31.93 13.76 -58.92
C LYS A 302 -32.43 12.46 -58.25
N HIS A 303 -31.62 11.41 -58.26
CA HIS A 303 -31.94 10.11 -57.68
C HIS A 303 -31.45 9.93 -56.23
N ILE A 304 -30.62 10.84 -55.71
CA ILE A 304 -30.11 10.85 -54.34
C ILE A 304 -30.79 12.01 -53.58
N ASN A 305 -32.09 11.88 -53.33
CA ASN A 305 -32.82 12.81 -52.47
C ASN A 305 -32.89 12.22 -51.04
N ILE A 306 -31.98 12.64 -50.16
CA ILE A 306 -32.02 12.25 -48.76
C ILE A 306 -33.11 13.07 -48.08
N ASN A 307 -34.18 12.39 -47.66
CA ASN A 307 -35.25 13.00 -46.89
C ASN A 307 -35.29 12.40 -45.47
N LYS A 308 -36.08 13.01 -44.58
CA LYS A 308 -36.25 12.57 -43.20
C LYS A 308 -36.55 11.05 -43.08
N LYS A 309 -37.44 10.53 -43.94
CA LYS A 309 -37.81 9.10 -43.95
C LYS A 309 -36.60 8.21 -44.22
N LEU A 310 -35.85 8.50 -45.28
CA LEU A 310 -34.68 7.72 -45.66
C LEU A 310 -33.56 7.83 -44.63
N ALA A 311 -33.34 9.01 -44.04
CA ALA A 311 -32.35 9.20 -42.99
C ALA A 311 -32.67 8.32 -41.76
N THR A 312 -33.94 8.26 -41.34
CA THR A 312 -34.38 7.35 -40.27
C THR A 312 -34.22 5.87 -40.65
N GLU A 313 -34.56 5.47 -41.88
CA GLU A 313 -34.33 4.10 -42.38
C GLU A 313 -32.85 3.72 -42.37
N ILE A 314 -31.95 4.65 -42.73
CA ILE A 314 -30.50 4.48 -42.66
C ILE A 314 -30.03 4.33 -41.20
N SER A 315 -30.53 5.15 -40.29
CA SER A 315 -30.20 5.02 -38.86
C SER A 315 -30.60 3.65 -38.31
N LEU A 316 -31.82 3.19 -38.59
CA LEU A 316 -32.27 1.83 -38.21
C LEU A 316 -31.44 0.74 -38.88
N SER A 317 -31.04 0.91 -40.15
CA SER A 317 -30.14 -0.01 -40.85
C SER A 317 -28.79 -0.13 -40.16
N ASN A 318 -28.21 0.96 -39.67
CA ASN A 318 -26.90 0.96 -39.01
C ASN A 318 -26.89 0.14 -37.70
N LEU A 319 -28.04 0.04 -37.03
CA LEU A 319 -28.17 -0.73 -35.78
C LEU A 319 -28.34 -2.24 -36.01
N LYS A 320 -28.69 -2.68 -37.23
CA LYS A 320 -28.83 -4.11 -37.55
C LYS A 320 -27.46 -4.80 -37.58
N SER A 321 -27.40 -6.03 -37.06
CA SER A 321 -26.21 -6.91 -37.09
C SER A 321 -25.85 -7.34 -38.51
N ASN A 322 -26.84 -7.65 -39.35
CA ASN A 322 -26.64 -8.09 -40.74
C ASN A 322 -26.17 -6.98 -41.69
N THR A 323 -26.15 -5.71 -41.26
CA THR A 323 -25.62 -4.62 -42.07
C THR A 323 -24.09 -4.66 -42.02
N THR A 324 -23.45 -4.80 -43.18
CA THR A 324 -21.99 -4.88 -43.27
C THR A 324 -21.31 -3.58 -42.85
N TRP A 325 -20.12 -3.69 -42.25
CA TRP A 325 -19.37 -2.52 -41.74
C TRP A 325 -19.05 -1.50 -42.85
N ILE A 326 -18.80 -1.94 -44.08
CA ILE A 326 -18.58 -1.07 -45.25
C ILE A 326 -19.83 -0.24 -45.56
N LYS A 327 -21.01 -0.87 -45.52
CA LYS A 327 -22.28 -0.17 -45.71
C LYS A 327 -22.51 0.86 -44.60
N LYS A 328 -22.21 0.51 -43.34
CA LYS A 328 -22.28 1.44 -42.19
C LYS A 328 -21.37 2.66 -42.37
N HIS A 329 -20.13 2.48 -42.88
CA HIS A 329 -19.22 3.61 -43.18
C HIS A 329 -19.85 4.62 -44.14
N ILE A 330 -20.39 4.14 -45.25
CA ILE A 330 -21.00 4.99 -46.28
C ILE A 330 -22.29 5.64 -45.75
N GLN A 331 -23.06 4.89 -44.95
CA GLN A 331 -24.26 5.39 -44.29
C GLN A 331 -23.95 6.50 -43.26
N ILE A 332 -22.83 6.41 -42.54
CA ILE A 332 -22.36 7.48 -41.65
C ILE A 332 -22.04 8.74 -42.47
N ASP A 333 -21.32 8.63 -43.58
CA ASP A 333 -21.02 9.78 -44.46
C ASP A 333 -22.30 10.45 -45.00
N LEU A 334 -23.31 9.64 -45.37
CA LEU A 334 -24.61 10.13 -45.83
C LEU A 334 -25.35 10.92 -44.76
N LEU A 335 -25.45 10.35 -43.55
CA LEU A 335 -26.12 11.00 -42.44
C LEU A 335 -25.40 12.27 -42.01
N LEU A 336 -24.06 12.24 -41.97
CA LEU A 336 -23.22 13.40 -41.66
C LEU A 336 -23.45 14.53 -42.66
N LYS A 337 -23.44 14.23 -43.96
CA LYS A 337 -23.73 15.21 -45.01
C LYS A 337 -25.14 15.81 -44.84
N TYR A 338 -26.15 14.95 -44.68
CA TYR A 338 -27.54 15.38 -44.53
C TYR A 338 -27.76 16.25 -43.29
N ALA A 339 -27.11 15.91 -42.17
CA ALA A 339 -27.16 16.67 -40.93
C ALA A 339 -26.51 18.06 -41.07
N LYS A 340 -25.38 18.18 -41.80
CA LYS A 340 -24.74 19.47 -42.09
C LYS A 340 -25.58 20.36 -43.01
N GLU A 341 -26.32 19.76 -43.95
CA GLU A 341 -27.24 20.47 -44.86
C GLU A 341 -28.56 20.87 -44.17
N ASN A 342 -28.96 20.16 -43.10
CA ASN A 342 -30.20 20.41 -42.36
C ASN A 342 -29.99 20.48 -40.83
N PRO A 343 -29.13 21.39 -40.31
CA PRO A 343 -28.70 21.35 -38.91
C PRO A 343 -29.86 21.42 -37.90
N SER A 344 -30.75 22.40 -38.09
CA SER A 344 -31.83 22.76 -37.14
C SER A 344 -32.86 21.66 -36.89
N SER A 345 -32.91 20.62 -37.73
CA SER A 345 -33.92 19.55 -37.64
C SER A 345 -33.32 18.16 -37.44
N PHE A 346 -32.02 17.96 -37.71
CA PHE A 346 -31.45 16.62 -37.80
C PHE A 346 -30.04 16.44 -37.24
N ALA A 347 -29.32 17.51 -36.89
CA ALA A 347 -27.97 17.39 -36.34
C ALA A 347 -27.97 16.59 -35.03
N MET A 348 -28.78 16.98 -34.04
CA MET A 348 -28.86 16.30 -32.74
C MET A 348 -29.24 14.82 -32.85
N HIS A 349 -30.31 14.51 -33.59
CA HIS A 349 -30.72 13.12 -33.83
C HIS A 349 -29.60 12.28 -34.45
N THR A 350 -28.84 12.87 -35.39
CA THR A 350 -27.72 12.19 -36.05
C THR A 350 -26.55 11.96 -35.09
N VAL A 351 -26.22 12.96 -34.25
CA VAL A 351 -25.14 12.82 -33.27
C VAL A 351 -25.48 11.77 -32.21
N ILE A 352 -26.72 11.75 -31.69
CA ILE A 352 -27.17 10.68 -30.77
C ILE A 352 -27.03 9.30 -31.42
N HIS A 353 -27.41 9.17 -32.70
CA HIS A 353 -27.24 7.93 -33.45
C HIS A 353 -25.76 7.52 -33.55
N PHE A 354 -24.87 8.46 -33.83
CA PHE A 354 -23.43 8.20 -33.86
C PHE A 354 -22.86 7.84 -32.48
N SER A 355 -23.32 8.49 -31.40
CA SER A 355 -22.99 8.12 -30.02
C SER A 355 -23.43 6.68 -29.71
N ASN A 356 -24.59 6.27 -30.21
CA ASN A 356 -25.04 4.88 -30.10
C ASN A 356 -24.14 3.93 -30.90
N LEU A 357 -23.76 4.26 -32.14
CA LEU A 357 -22.83 3.42 -32.91
C LEU A 357 -21.45 3.31 -32.27
N LEU A 358 -20.97 4.38 -31.64
CA LEU A 358 -19.73 4.37 -30.87
C LEU A 358 -19.78 3.37 -29.71
N LYS A 359 -20.96 3.25 -29.05
CA LYS A 359 -21.21 2.27 -27.98
C LYS A 359 -21.46 0.86 -28.53
N VAL A 360 -22.42 0.64 -29.42
CA VAL A 360 -22.94 -0.72 -29.69
C VAL A 360 -22.29 -1.47 -30.86
N SER A 361 -21.43 -0.84 -31.65
CA SER A 361 -20.87 -1.48 -32.86
C SER A 361 -19.71 -2.44 -32.55
N ASN A 362 -19.78 -3.67 -33.06
CA ASN A 362 -18.75 -4.71 -32.85
C ASN A 362 -17.44 -4.48 -33.64
N ILE A 363 -17.39 -3.47 -34.51
CA ILE A 363 -16.26 -3.20 -35.40
C ILE A 363 -15.65 -1.83 -35.06
N GLU A 364 -14.38 -1.78 -34.70
CA GLU A 364 -13.64 -0.54 -34.36
C GLU A 364 -13.72 0.51 -35.45
N SER A 365 -13.47 0.16 -36.73
CA SER A 365 -13.47 1.18 -37.79
C SER A 365 -14.81 1.93 -37.93
N VAL A 366 -15.93 1.27 -37.60
CA VAL A 366 -17.26 1.91 -37.59
C VAL A 366 -17.38 2.86 -36.40
N ARG A 367 -16.91 2.44 -35.23
CA ARG A 367 -16.87 3.27 -34.00
C ARG A 367 -16.03 4.52 -34.22
N SER A 368 -14.83 4.36 -34.78
CA SER A 368 -13.93 5.48 -35.04
C SER A 368 -14.49 6.43 -36.10
N LYS A 369 -15.12 5.90 -37.16
CA LYS A 369 -15.82 6.73 -38.15
C LYS A 369 -17.00 7.51 -37.55
N ALA A 370 -17.79 6.87 -36.68
CA ALA A 370 -18.89 7.53 -35.97
C ALA A 370 -18.37 8.61 -35.01
N GLY A 371 -17.32 8.32 -34.23
CA GLY A 371 -16.69 9.28 -33.32
C GLY A 371 -16.16 10.52 -34.02
N ASN A 372 -15.45 10.36 -35.14
CA ASN A 372 -15.03 11.50 -35.97
C ASN A 372 -16.22 12.31 -36.50
N ALA A 373 -17.28 11.63 -36.93
CA ALA A 373 -18.49 12.29 -37.40
C ALA A 373 -19.23 13.07 -36.29
N ILE A 374 -19.14 12.64 -35.02
CA ILE A 374 -19.61 13.42 -33.87
C ILE A 374 -18.85 14.75 -33.79
N LEU A 375 -17.51 14.71 -33.82
CA LEU A 375 -16.67 15.90 -33.75
C LEU A 375 -16.95 16.89 -34.87
N GLU A 376 -17.19 16.39 -36.09
CA GLU A 376 -17.56 17.21 -37.25
C GLU A 376 -18.94 17.87 -37.14
N LEU A 377 -19.85 17.32 -36.33
CA LEU A 377 -21.19 17.87 -36.12
C LEU A 377 -21.29 18.83 -34.94
N MET A 378 -20.31 18.83 -34.01
CA MET A 378 -20.29 19.74 -32.86
C MET A 378 -20.52 21.23 -33.21
N PRO A 379 -19.93 21.79 -34.29
CA PRO A 379 -20.18 23.19 -34.67
C PRO A 379 -21.64 23.48 -35.03
N TYR A 380 -22.40 22.46 -35.48
CA TYR A 380 -23.77 22.58 -35.98
C TYR A 380 -24.84 22.36 -34.89
N LEU A 381 -24.42 21.98 -33.68
CA LEU A 381 -25.30 21.83 -32.52
C LEU A 381 -25.42 23.15 -31.77
N SER A 382 -26.60 23.39 -31.19
CA SER A 382 -26.82 24.44 -30.17
C SER A 382 -26.03 24.13 -28.89
N LEU A 383 -25.84 25.14 -28.04
CA LEU A 383 -25.09 25.01 -26.79
C LEU A 383 -25.69 23.94 -25.86
N ALA A 384 -27.03 23.93 -25.74
CA ALA A 384 -27.76 22.91 -24.98
C ALA A 384 -27.55 21.49 -25.55
N GLU A 385 -27.63 21.33 -26.88
CA GLU A 385 -27.40 20.03 -27.53
C GLU A 385 -25.95 19.56 -27.36
N ARG A 386 -24.96 20.46 -27.38
CA ARG A 386 -23.55 20.09 -27.10
C ARG A 386 -23.39 19.54 -25.70
N ASN A 387 -24.06 20.13 -24.71
CA ASN A 387 -24.06 19.65 -23.33
C ASN A 387 -24.68 18.25 -23.21
N GLU A 388 -25.84 18.03 -23.83
CA GLU A 388 -26.48 16.70 -23.87
C GLU A 388 -25.57 15.62 -24.46
N ILE A 389 -24.87 15.94 -25.56
CA ILE A 389 -23.93 14.99 -26.18
C ILE A 389 -22.72 14.71 -25.28
N ALA A 390 -22.17 15.72 -24.60
CA ALA A 390 -21.10 15.51 -23.65
C ALA A 390 -21.53 14.58 -22.50
N ILE A 391 -22.70 14.83 -21.91
CA ILE A 391 -23.27 14.00 -20.84
C ILE A 391 -23.51 12.56 -21.33
N GLU A 392 -24.08 12.39 -22.52
CA GLU A 392 -24.36 11.07 -23.10
C GLU A 392 -23.08 10.25 -23.32
N LEU A 393 -21.99 10.88 -23.78
CA LEU A 393 -20.70 10.22 -23.92
C LEU A 393 -20.07 9.87 -22.56
N LEU A 394 -20.16 10.76 -21.57
CA LEU A 394 -19.67 10.50 -20.22
C LEU A 394 -20.43 9.34 -19.55
N ARG A 395 -21.76 9.28 -19.68
CA ARG A 395 -22.57 8.13 -19.24
C ARG A 395 -22.18 6.84 -19.95
N GLY A 396 -21.77 6.94 -21.22
CA GLY A 396 -21.22 5.82 -21.98
C GLY A 396 -19.98 5.19 -21.34
N LEU A 397 -19.18 5.94 -20.57
CA LEU A 397 -18.02 5.42 -19.85
C LEU A 397 -18.40 4.56 -18.63
N GLU A 398 -19.58 4.76 -18.07
CA GLU A 398 -20.07 4.10 -16.84
C GLU A 398 -20.64 2.70 -17.13
N ILE A 399 -20.75 2.30 -18.40
CA ILE A 399 -21.28 0.98 -18.80
C ILE A 399 -20.28 -0.11 -18.39
N GLU A 400 -20.53 -0.76 -17.26
CA GLU A 400 -19.65 -1.79 -16.71
C GLU A 400 -19.53 -3.03 -17.61
N GLY A 401 -18.35 -3.66 -17.59
CA GLY A 401 -18.09 -4.92 -18.29
C GLY A 401 -17.99 -4.81 -19.83
N ASN A 402 -18.18 -3.62 -20.42
CA ASN A 402 -18.29 -3.51 -21.86
C ASN A 402 -17.00 -3.08 -22.55
N ARG A 403 -16.55 -3.95 -23.47
CA ARG A 403 -15.29 -3.89 -24.23
C ARG A 403 -15.10 -2.61 -25.04
N PHE A 404 -16.20 -2.01 -25.48
CA PHE A 404 -16.17 -0.85 -26.36
C PHE A 404 -15.97 0.49 -25.66
N THR A 405 -16.05 0.54 -24.32
CA THR A 405 -15.89 1.78 -23.55
C THR A 405 -14.53 2.43 -23.75
N GLU A 406 -13.51 1.67 -24.16
CA GLU A 406 -12.15 2.16 -24.45
C GLU A 406 -12.08 3.23 -25.55
N TYR A 407 -13.03 3.23 -26.48
CA TYR A 407 -13.03 4.11 -27.65
C TYR A 407 -13.70 5.46 -27.40
N ILE A 408 -14.54 5.53 -26.37
CA ILE A 408 -15.28 6.73 -26.02
C ILE A 408 -14.36 7.88 -25.54
N PRO A 409 -13.35 7.65 -24.67
CA PRO A 409 -12.47 8.71 -24.16
C PRO A 409 -11.88 9.65 -25.19
N THR A 410 -11.46 9.14 -26.36
CA THR A 410 -10.85 9.96 -27.42
C THR A 410 -11.79 11.02 -27.95
N TYR A 411 -13.04 10.66 -28.17
CA TYR A 411 -14.05 11.57 -28.71
C TYR A 411 -14.66 12.40 -27.59
N ALA A 412 -14.95 11.78 -26.43
CA ALA A 412 -15.49 12.48 -25.26
C ALA A 412 -14.56 13.62 -24.83
N GLY A 413 -13.24 13.40 -24.73
CA GLY A 413 -12.30 14.41 -24.28
C GLY A 413 -12.27 15.65 -25.18
N GLN A 414 -12.39 15.46 -26.50
CA GLN A 414 -12.48 16.56 -27.48
C GLN A 414 -13.86 17.22 -27.51
N VAL A 415 -14.93 16.46 -27.29
CA VAL A 415 -16.32 16.97 -27.19
C VAL A 415 -16.45 17.92 -25.99
N LEU A 416 -15.80 17.63 -24.86
CA LEU A 416 -15.82 18.52 -23.68
C LEU A 416 -15.34 19.94 -24.00
N LEU A 417 -14.43 20.11 -24.96
CA LEU A 417 -13.91 21.41 -25.39
C LEU A 417 -14.89 22.21 -26.28
N TRP A 418 -16.13 21.75 -26.41
CA TRP A 418 -17.22 22.47 -27.07
C TRP A 418 -18.25 23.04 -26.09
N LEU A 419 -18.07 22.76 -24.80
CA LEU A 419 -18.91 23.27 -23.73
C LEU A 419 -18.51 24.69 -23.34
N GLU A 420 -19.49 25.48 -22.94
CA GLU A 420 -19.25 26.80 -22.38
C GLU A 420 -18.46 26.71 -21.07
N PRO A 421 -17.74 27.80 -20.68
CA PRO A 421 -16.81 27.75 -19.56
C PRO A 421 -17.42 27.25 -18.25
N ILE A 422 -18.65 27.66 -17.92
CA ILE A 422 -19.33 27.30 -16.67
C ILE A 422 -19.68 25.81 -16.66
N GLU A 423 -20.27 25.31 -17.74
CA GLU A 423 -20.66 23.92 -17.93
C GLU A 423 -19.43 23.00 -17.93
N LEU A 424 -18.33 23.44 -18.56
CA LEU A 424 -17.08 22.68 -18.54
C LEU A 424 -16.49 22.62 -17.12
N ASP A 425 -16.55 23.72 -16.36
CA ASP A 425 -16.12 23.75 -14.95
C ASP A 425 -16.97 22.81 -14.08
N GLU A 426 -18.29 22.80 -14.26
CA GLU A 426 -19.21 21.88 -13.57
C GLU A 426 -18.90 20.42 -13.91
N ILE A 427 -18.66 20.09 -15.18
CA ILE A 427 -18.29 18.73 -15.58
C ILE A 427 -16.94 18.33 -14.99
N ILE A 428 -15.93 19.19 -15.01
CA ILE A 428 -14.62 18.88 -14.42
C ILE A 428 -14.75 18.62 -12.90
N GLN A 429 -15.62 19.36 -12.22
CA GLN A 429 -15.95 19.13 -10.82
C GLN A 429 -16.65 17.78 -10.60
N ASP A 430 -17.66 17.44 -11.42
CA ASP A 430 -18.33 16.12 -11.39
C ASP A 430 -17.33 14.98 -11.62
N LEU A 431 -16.48 15.10 -12.65
CA LEU A 431 -15.44 14.13 -12.97
C LEU A 431 -14.43 13.95 -11.83
N THR A 432 -14.08 15.03 -11.13
CA THR A 432 -13.21 14.98 -9.95
C THR A 432 -13.87 14.15 -8.83
N ILE A 433 -15.15 14.38 -8.55
CA ILE A 433 -15.90 13.64 -7.52
C ILE A 433 -16.07 12.17 -7.92
N LYS A 434 -16.48 11.93 -9.18
CA LYS A 434 -16.64 10.59 -9.75
C LYS A 434 -15.35 9.82 -9.69
N PHE A 435 -14.23 10.41 -10.12
CA PHE A 435 -12.92 9.75 -10.08
C PHE A 435 -12.62 9.18 -8.68
N LYS A 436 -12.80 9.99 -7.63
CA LYS A 436 -12.46 9.56 -6.25
C LYS A 436 -13.34 8.42 -5.73
N LYS A 437 -14.61 8.34 -6.16
CA LYS A 437 -15.58 7.34 -5.69
C LYS A 437 -15.65 6.07 -6.54
N SER A 438 -15.26 6.16 -7.81
CA SER A 438 -15.49 5.11 -8.81
C SER A 438 -14.63 3.85 -8.61
N ASN A 439 -15.02 2.78 -9.31
CA ASN A 439 -14.23 1.57 -9.46
C ASN A 439 -12.97 1.82 -10.32
N THR A 440 -12.05 0.85 -10.32
CA THR A 440 -10.78 0.93 -11.05
C THR A 440 -10.98 1.14 -12.55
N ASN A 441 -11.99 0.52 -13.17
CA ASN A 441 -12.22 0.62 -14.61
C ASN A 441 -12.59 2.04 -15.03
N LEU A 442 -13.60 2.61 -14.39
CA LEU A 442 -14.07 3.95 -14.71
C LEU A 442 -12.97 4.99 -14.42
N LYS A 443 -12.18 4.83 -13.35
CA LYS A 443 -11.00 5.66 -13.09
C LYS A 443 -10.05 5.71 -14.29
N CYS A 444 -9.66 4.55 -14.85
CA CYS A 444 -8.76 4.50 -16.01
C CYS A 444 -9.35 5.20 -17.25
N LEU A 445 -10.65 5.01 -17.51
CA LEU A 445 -11.33 5.67 -18.64
C LEU A 445 -11.37 7.18 -18.46
N LEU A 446 -11.69 7.67 -17.26
CA LEU A 446 -11.69 9.11 -16.94
C LEU A 446 -10.30 9.74 -17.09
N LEU A 447 -9.24 9.06 -16.64
CA LEU A 447 -7.86 9.53 -16.80
C LEU A 447 -7.47 9.66 -18.28
N LYS A 448 -7.92 8.74 -19.12
CA LYS A 448 -7.70 8.83 -20.57
C LYS A 448 -8.49 9.99 -21.18
N THR A 449 -9.77 10.15 -20.83
CA THR A 449 -10.62 11.26 -21.30
C THR A 449 -9.99 12.61 -20.95
N ILE A 450 -9.59 12.80 -19.69
CA ILE A 450 -8.96 14.05 -19.22
C ILE A 450 -7.59 14.27 -19.88
N GLY A 451 -6.77 13.23 -20.04
CA GLY A 451 -5.50 13.35 -20.75
C GLY A 451 -5.69 13.90 -22.16
N ILE A 452 -6.72 13.41 -22.86
CA ILE A 452 -7.08 13.86 -24.21
C ILE A 452 -7.67 15.28 -24.18
N THR A 453 -8.55 15.61 -23.22
CA THR A 453 -9.04 16.98 -23.04
C THR A 453 -7.90 17.98 -22.87
N ILE A 454 -6.90 17.65 -22.04
CA ILE A 454 -5.72 18.50 -21.82
C ILE A 454 -4.87 18.62 -23.09
N SER A 455 -4.62 17.51 -23.79
CA SER A 455 -3.82 17.50 -25.01
C SER A 455 -4.36 18.46 -26.08
N SER A 456 -5.69 18.58 -26.18
CA SER A 456 -6.38 19.41 -27.16
C SER A 456 -6.80 20.78 -26.62
N TYR A 457 -6.46 21.12 -25.37
CA TYR A 457 -7.02 22.25 -24.63
C TYR A 457 -6.68 23.62 -25.23
N SER A 458 -5.58 23.71 -25.97
CA SER A 458 -5.19 24.94 -26.68
C SER A 458 -6.25 25.43 -27.67
N THR A 459 -6.97 24.50 -28.32
CA THR A 459 -8.08 24.81 -29.22
C THR A 459 -9.26 25.50 -28.52
N TYR A 460 -9.41 25.31 -27.21
CA TYR A 460 -10.48 25.90 -26.41
C TYR A 460 -10.38 27.43 -26.36
N LYS A 461 -9.15 27.96 -26.23
CA LYS A 461 -8.87 29.40 -26.21
C LYS A 461 -9.30 30.12 -27.49
N ILE A 462 -9.33 29.40 -28.61
CA ILE A 462 -9.78 29.92 -29.91
C ILE A 462 -11.31 30.01 -29.95
N ARG A 463 -12.00 29.04 -29.32
CA ARG A 463 -13.47 28.93 -29.34
C ARG A 463 -14.16 29.85 -28.35
N PHE A 464 -13.64 29.94 -27.13
CA PHE A 464 -14.20 30.75 -26.05
C PHE A 464 -13.16 31.76 -25.58
N ARG A 465 -13.54 33.04 -25.60
CA ARG A 465 -12.69 34.12 -25.08
C ARG A 465 -12.97 34.27 -23.59
N GLU A 466 -11.99 33.93 -22.77
CA GLU A 466 -12.06 34.06 -21.31
C GLU A 466 -10.75 34.62 -20.74
N ASP A 467 -10.79 35.02 -19.48
CA ASP A 467 -9.59 35.46 -18.77
C ASP A 467 -8.60 34.30 -18.55
N THR A 468 -7.32 34.62 -18.68
CA THR A 468 -6.24 33.63 -18.57
C THR A 468 -6.19 32.92 -17.21
N LYS A 469 -6.68 33.56 -16.14
CA LYS A 469 -6.75 32.95 -14.81
C LYS A 469 -7.74 31.80 -14.77
N PHE A 470 -8.95 31.96 -15.30
CA PHE A 470 -9.96 30.89 -15.35
C PHE A 470 -9.50 29.74 -16.23
N PHE A 471 -8.95 30.05 -17.41
CA PHE A 471 -8.38 29.06 -18.31
C PHE A 471 -7.29 28.21 -17.63
N ASN A 472 -6.38 28.85 -16.88
CA ASN A 472 -5.30 28.16 -16.16
C ASN A 472 -5.82 27.36 -14.95
N ASN A 473 -6.76 27.91 -14.19
CA ASN A 473 -7.36 27.21 -13.05
C ASN A 473 -8.05 25.91 -13.50
N ARG A 474 -8.78 25.96 -14.62
CA ARG A 474 -9.41 24.78 -15.22
C ARG A 474 -8.38 23.73 -15.63
N LEU A 475 -7.27 24.15 -16.24
CA LEU A 475 -6.15 23.25 -16.55
C LEU A 475 -5.57 22.60 -15.28
N ILE A 476 -5.36 23.36 -14.22
CA ILE A 476 -4.85 22.86 -12.94
C ILE A 476 -5.82 21.81 -12.35
N ASN A 477 -7.14 22.07 -12.41
CA ASN A 477 -8.15 21.13 -11.93
C ASN A 477 -8.11 19.80 -12.71
N MET A 478 -8.01 19.85 -14.04
CA MET A 478 -7.86 18.66 -14.89
C MET A 478 -6.56 17.90 -14.59
N LEU A 479 -5.44 18.61 -14.42
CA LEU A 479 -4.16 18.01 -14.02
C LEU A 479 -4.26 17.32 -12.64
N GLY A 480 -5.03 17.92 -11.71
CA GLY A 480 -5.30 17.34 -10.40
C GLY A 480 -5.94 15.95 -10.48
N ILE A 481 -6.83 15.70 -11.44
CA ILE A 481 -7.41 14.36 -11.67
C ILE A 481 -6.33 13.36 -12.10
N LEU A 482 -5.45 13.73 -13.05
CA LEU A 482 -4.35 12.87 -13.48
C LEU A 482 -3.37 12.56 -12.35
N LEU A 483 -3.04 13.56 -11.53
CA LEU A 483 -2.13 13.40 -10.38
C LEU A 483 -2.75 12.55 -9.27
N ASN A 484 -4.07 12.67 -9.00
CA ASN A 484 -4.77 11.73 -8.12
C ASN A 484 -4.63 10.29 -8.60
N GLY A 485 -4.71 10.05 -9.91
CA GLY A 485 -4.48 8.72 -10.48
C GLY A 485 -3.05 8.21 -10.27
N LEU A 486 -2.05 9.08 -10.37
CA LEU A 486 -0.65 8.72 -10.11
C LEU A 486 -0.37 8.43 -8.63
N GLY A 487 -1.09 9.11 -7.72
CA GLY A 487 -1.04 8.88 -6.28
C GLY A 487 -1.90 7.71 -5.77
N ASP A 488 -2.83 7.19 -6.55
CA ASP A 488 -3.84 6.20 -6.15
C ASP A 488 -3.21 4.88 -5.65
N TYR A 489 -3.70 4.27 -4.58
CA TYR A 489 -3.13 3.02 -4.07
C TYR A 489 -3.38 1.78 -4.97
N ASN A 490 -4.24 1.89 -5.99
CA ASN A 490 -4.46 0.85 -6.99
C ASN A 490 -3.45 0.94 -8.15
N ILE A 491 -2.73 -0.17 -8.38
CA ILE A 491 -1.64 -0.23 -9.37
C ILE A 491 -2.10 0.04 -10.82
N GLN A 492 -3.29 -0.42 -11.21
CA GLN A 492 -3.82 -0.22 -12.57
C GLN A 492 -4.18 1.24 -12.82
N VAL A 493 -4.70 1.93 -11.78
CA VAL A 493 -4.98 3.37 -11.85
C VAL A 493 -3.68 4.15 -12.00
N LYS A 494 -2.63 3.80 -11.23
CA LYS A 494 -1.31 4.43 -11.37
C LYS A 494 -0.73 4.27 -12.77
N GLN A 495 -0.79 3.04 -13.31
CA GLN A 495 -0.33 2.73 -14.66
C GLN A 495 -1.06 3.58 -15.71
N SER A 496 -2.41 3.59 -15.65
CA SER A 496 -3.22 4.37 -16.57
C SER A 496 -2.94 5.87 -16.46
N ALA A 497 -2.79 6.40 -15.25
CA ALA A 497 -2.51 7.81 -15.02
C ALA A 497 -1.14 8.20 -15.58
N PHE A 498 -0.12 7.38 -15.33
CA PHE A 498 1.23 7.70 -15.78
C PHE A 498 1.37 7.62 -17.30
N ILE A 499 0.68 6.69 -17.94
CA ILE A 499 0.61 6.64 -19.40
C ILE A 499 -0.14 7.84 -19.94
N SER A 500 -1.28 8.22 -19.34
CA SER A 500 -2.01 9.40 -19.78
C SER A 500 -1.15 10.67 -19.67
N LEU A 501 -0.39 10.82 -18.58
CA LEU A 501 0.57 11.92 -18.41
C LEU A 501 1.69 11.86 -19.46
N GLY A 502 2.40 10.73 -19.59
CA GLY A 502 3.50 10.61 -20.53
C GLY A 502 3.06 10.80 -21.98
N LYS A 503 2.09 10.01 -22.44
CA LYS A 503 1.64 9.98 -23.83
C LYS A 503 0.88 11.25 -24.22
N HIS A 504 -0.17 11.61 -23.50
CA HIS A 504 -1.08 12.68 -23.95
C HIS A 504 -0.55 14.09 -23.65
N LEU A 505 0.24 14.29 -22.58
CA LEU A 505 0.79 15.63 -22.30
C LEU A 505 2.14 15.85 -23.00
N PHE A 506 3.02 14.85 -23.03
CA PHE A 506 4.40 15.03 -23.54
C PHE A 506 4.66 14.32 -24.87
N GLY A 507 3.92 13.25 -25.19
CA GLY A 507 4.09 12.43 -26.38
C GLY A 507 3.41 12.96 -27.65
N GLU A 508 2.26 13.63 -27.54
CA GLU A 508 1.48 14.16 -28.69
C GLU A 508 2.09 15.42 -29.32
N GLU A 509 1.63 15.82 -30.50
CA GLU A 509 2.17 16.91 -31.34
C GLU A 509 1.80 18.33 -30.83
N ASN A 510 1.86 18.54 -29.52
CA ASN A 510 1.69 19.86 -28.92
C ASN A 510 2.97 20.70 -29.07
N SER A 511 2.81 22.02 -29.03
CA SER A 511 3.96 22.94 -29.12
C SER A 511 4.92 22.75 -27.94
N PHE A 512 6.20 23.03 -28.15
CA PHE A 512 7.21 22.97 -27.08
C PHE A 512 6.87 23.89 -25.91
N GLU A 513 6.26 25.05 -26.16
CA GLU A 513 5.85 26.01 -25.12
C GLU A 513 4.76 25.45 -24.21
N GLU A 514 3.73 24.83 -24.78
CA GLU A 514 2.64 24.20 -24.02
C GLU A 514 3.16 23.05 -23.15
N LYS A 515 4.00 22.17 -23.74
CA LYS A 515 4.63 21.07 -23.01
C LYS A 515 5.52 21.59 -21.89
N ALA A 516 6.28 22.66 -22.11
CA ALA A 516 7.09 23.28 -21.08
C ALA A 516 6.24 23.85 -19.93
N LYS A 517 5.09 24.47 -20.22
CA LYS A 517 4.16 24.94 -19.18
C LYS A 517 3.59 23.78 -18.35
N LEU A 518 3.16 22.69 -19.01
CA LEU A 518 2.67 21.49 -18.33
C LEU A 518 3.77 20.85 -17.47
N PHE A 519 5.00 20.78 -17.99
CA PHE A 519 6.15 20.25 -17.26
C PHE A 519 6.46 21.09 -16.02
N LYS A 520 6.45 22.42 -16.13
CA LYS A 520 6.70 23.33 -14.99
C LYS A 520 5.69 23.14 -13.86
N LEU A 521 4.42 22.88 -14.20
CA LEU A 521 3.36 22.62 -13.21
C LEU A 521 3.49 21.23 -12.58
N THR A 522 3.85 20.20 -13.36
CA THR A 522 3.70 18.80 -12.93
C THR A 522 5.00 18.08 -12.59
N GLY A 523 6.15 18.54 -13.08
CA GLY A 523 7.42 17.81 -13.05
C GLY A 523 7.83 17.38 -11.64
N LYS A 524 7.81 18.31 -10.68
CA LYS A 524 8.11 18.00 -9.27
C LYS A 524 7.11 17.03 -8.66
N LYS A 525 5.82 17.17 -8.98
CA LYS A 525 4.78 16.24 -8.51
C LYS A 525 4.94 14.83 -9.06
N ILE A 526 5.15 14.70 -10.37
CA ILE A 526 5.45 13.42 -11.04
C ILE A 526 6.63 12.73 -10.36
N LEU A 527 7.71 13.48 -10.10
CA LEU A 527 8.90 12.97 -9.44
C LEU A 527 8.60 12.42 -8.04
N THR A 528 7.83 13.16 -7.23
CA THR A 528 7.46 12.73 -5.87
C THR A 528 6.52 11.52 -5.82
N LEU A 529 5.61 11.38 -6.80
CA LEU A 529 4.59 10.32 -6.78
C LEU A 529 5.09 8.98 -7.35
N ILE A 530 6.11 8.99 -8.24
CA ILE A 530 6.61 7.77 -8.90
C ILE A 530 7.69 7.05 -8.09
N ALA A 531 8.43 7.77 -7.25
CA ALA A 531 9.59 7.25 -6.56
C ALA A 531 9.31 6.01 -5.68
N GLU A 532 8.09 5.84 -5.18
CA GLU A 532 7.73 4.85 -4.14
C GLU A 532 7.46 3.42 -4.65
N ASP A 533 7.18 3.18 -5.94
CA ASP A 533 6.55 1.93 -6.42
C ASP A 533 7.42 1.06 -7.36
N ARG A 534 8.69 0.87 -7.01
CA ARG A 534 9.67 0.16 -7.86
C ARG A 534 9.64 -1.39 -7.78
N ASN A 535 8.72 -1.98 -7.02
CA ASN A 535 8.78 -3.41 -6.63
C ASN A 535 7.90 -4.38 -7.45
N LYS A 536 7.27 -3.94 -8.55
CA LYS A 536 6.46 -4.80 -9.43
C LYS A 536 6.94 -4.71 -10.88
N ASN A 537 7.19 -5.87 -11.51
CA ASN A 537 7.72 -5.94 -12.88
C ASN A 537 6.89 -5.13 -13.88
N LEU A 538 5.57 -5.36 -14.00
CA LEU A 538 4.74 -4.62 -14.95
C LEU A 538 4.68 -3.12 -14.67
N MET A 539 4.58 -2.70 -13.40
CA MET A 539 4.64 -1.26 -13.04
C MET A 539 5.97 -0.64 -13.48
N MET A 540 7.07 -1.38 -13.34
CA MET A 540 8.38 -0.91 -13.76
C MET A 540 8.51 -0.78 -15.28
N LEU A 541 7.91 -1.71 -16.03
CA LEU A 541 7.80 -1.63 -17.50
C LEU A 541 6.96 -0.42 -17.92
N THR A 542 5.77 -0.23 -17.34
CA THR A 542 4.90 0.92 -17.61
C THR A 542 5.58 2.24 -17.25
N ASN A 543 6.28 2.30 -16.11
CA ASN A 543 7.06 3.47 -15.72
C ASN A 543 8.17 3.78 -16.74
N SER A 544 8.73 2.77 -17.39
CA SER A 544 9.74 2.98 -18.43
C SER A 544 9.15 3.65 -19.67
N VAL A 545 7.90 3.33 -20.04
CA VAL A 545 7.19 3.97 -21.15
C VAL A 545 6.85 5.43 -20.84
N GLY A 546 6.19 5.71 -19.71
CA GLY A 546 5.82 7.09 -19.37
C GLY A 546 7.04 8.00 -19.19
N MET A 547 8.13 7.47 -18.60
CA MET A 547 9.39 8.20 -18.45
C MET A 547 10.10 8.44 -19.78
N HIS A 548 9.93 7.56 -20.77
CA HIS A 548 10.48 7.73 -22.10
C HIS A 548 9.88 8.95 -22.81
N TYR A 549 8.55 9.14 -22.75
CA TYR A 549 7.91 10.33 -23.33
C TYR A 549 8.39 11.62 -22.69
N ILE A 550 8.51 11.64 -21.35
CA ILE A 550 9.03 12.81 -20.62
C ILE A 550 10.48 13.08 -21.01
N TYR A 551 11.32 12.04 -21.06
CA TYR A 551 12.72 12.18 -21.43
C TYR A 551 12.90 12.68 -22.87
N ARG A 552 12.13 12.13 -23.82
CA ARG A 552 12.13 12.56 -25.21
C ARG A 552 11.75 14.03 -25.31
N PHE A 553 10.66 14.45 -24.66
CA PHE A 553 10.28 15.86 -24.60
C PHE A 553 11.41 16.75 -24.05
N ILE A 554 12.02 16.39 -22.92
CA ILE A 554 13.11 17.16 -22.33
C ILE A 554 14.31 17.24 -23.31
N SER A 555 14.65 16.13 -23.98
CA SER A 555 15.73 16.06 -24.95
C SER A 555 15.45 16.93 -26.17
N ASP A 556 14.26 16.81 -26.76
CA ASP A 556 13.83 17.58 -27.92
C ASP A 556 13.78 19.09 -27.59
N TYR A 557 13.25 19.45 -26.41
CA TYR A 557 13.22 20.83 -25.96
C TYR A 557 14.64 21.42 -25.82
N ASN A 558 15.57 20.70 -25.18
CA ASN A 558 16.95 21.16 -25.06
C ASN A 558 17.65 21.28 -26.43
N PHE A 559 17.32 20.41 -27.38
CA PHE A 559 17.91 20.42 -28.72
C PHE A 559 17.35 21.56 -29.60
N PHE A 560 16.03 21.75 -29.62
CA PHE A 560 15.36 22.69 -30.53
C PHE A 560 15.13 24.09 -29.93
N VAL A 561 15.02 24.22 -28.61
CA VAL A 561 14.68 25.49 -27.93
C VAL A 561 15.80 25.97 -27.00
N GLY A 562 16.33 25.08 -26.16
CA GLY A 562 17.34 25.39 -25.14
C GLY A 562 16.96 24.86 -23.75
N ASP A 563 17.62 25.36 -22.70
CA ASP A 563 17.47 24.78 -21.36
C ASP A 563 16.08 24.96 -20.73
N LEU A 564 15.51 23.86 -20.25
CA LEU A 564 14.21 23.84 -19.56
C LEU A 564 14.33 24.28 -18.09
N ASN A 565 14.28 25.60 -17.88
CA ASN A 565 14.45 26.21 -16.56
C ASN A 565 13.20 26.10 -15.67
N MET A 566 13.38 25.55 -14.47
CA MET A 566 12.36 25.47 -13.41
C MET A 566 12.56 26.62 -12.41
N ILE A 567 11.48 27.30 -12.04
CA ILE A 567 11.51 28.40 -11.07
C ILE A 567 11.48 27.82 -9.65
N SER A 568 12.31 28.37 -8.75
CA SER A 568 12.28 27.99 -7.32
C SER A 568 11.25 28.85 -6.59
N ALA A 569 10.51 28.28 -5.65
CA ALA A 569 9.55 29.02 -4.86
C ALA A 569 10.25 30.04 -3.96
N GLU A 570 9.74 31.28 -3.94
CA GLU A 570 10.28 32.35 -3.08
C GLU A 570 9.88 32.15 -1.61
N LYS A 571 8.71 31.56 -1.36
CA LYS A 571 8.15 31.34 -0.02
C LYS A 571 7.83 29.87 0.21
N VAL A 572 8.25 29.36 1.37
CA VAL A 572 8.04 27.97 1.79
C VAL A 572 7.32 27.95 3.12
N ALA A 573 6.28 27.12 3.25
CA ALA A 573 5.59 26.88 4.50
C ALA A 573 5.89 25.47 5.02
N PHE A 574 6.61 25.35 6.12
CA PHE A 574 6.79 24.09 6.84
C PHE A 574 5.62 23.88 7.80
N PHE A 575 4.79 22.88 7.53
CA PHE A 575 3.57 22.59 8.27
C PHE A 575 3.68 21.24 9.00
N PRO A 576 4.22 21.22 10.24
CA PRO A 576 4.29 20.02 11.05
C PRO A 576 2.94 19.69 11.68
N GLY A 577 2.57 18.41 11.65
CA GLY A 577 1.35 17.93 12.27
C GLY A 577 1.34 16.43 12.48
N THR A 578 0.63 15.98 13.52
CA THR A 578 0.48 14.53 13.78
C THR A 578 -0.26 13.83 12.63
N PHE A 579 -1.24 14.52 12.00
CA PHE A 579 -2.02 14.06 10.84
C PHE A 579 -2.57 12.63 10.99
N ASP A 580 -3.37 12.40 12.03
CA ASP A 580 -3.72 11.06 12.50
C ASP A 580 -5.22 10.91 12.84
N PRO A 581 -6.13 10.94 11.84
CA PRO A 581 -5.83 10.99 10.40
C PRO A 581 -5.68 12.41 9.83
N PHE A 582 -5.14 12.52 8.61
CA PHE A 582 -5.14 13.76 7.83
C PHE A 582 -6.57 14.11 7.39
N SER A 583 -7.07 15.28 7.79
CA SER A 583 -8.47 15.69 7.57
C SER A 583 -8.63 16.73 6.46
N ALA A 584 -9.87 16.92 6.02
CA ALA A 584 -10.26 17.96 5.08
C ALA A 584 -9.84 19.37 5.57
N SER A 585 -9.89 19.64 6.87
CA SER A 585 -9.41 20.93 7.43
C SER A 585 -7.92 21.15 7.21
N HIS A 586 -7.11 20.11 7.39
CA HIS A 586 -5.67 20.22 7.13
C HIS A 586 -5.40 20.44 5.64
N LYS A 587 -6.18 19.77 4.76
CA LYS A 587 -6.11 19.97 3.31
C LYS A 587 -6.47 21.39 2.90
N GLU A 588 -7.56 21.95 3.46
CA GLU A 588 -7.98 23.33 3.14
C GLU A 588 -6.99 24.38 3.67
N ILE A 589 -6.39 24.16 4.83
CA ILE A 589 -5.27 24.99 5.30
C ILE A 589 -4.14 24.99 4.28
N ALA A 590 -3.69 23.80 3.87
CA ALA A 590 -2.57 23.68 2.94
C ALA A 590 -2.88 24.33 1.58
N LYS A 591 -4.13 24.21 1.10
CA LYS A 591 -4.60 24.89 -0.12
C LYS A 591 -4.58 26.40 0.02
N ALA A 592 -5.09 26.94 1.14
CA ALA A 592 -5.09 28.38 1.37
C ALA A 592 -3.66 28.96 1.38
N LEU A 593 -2.71 28.24 1.98
CA LEU A 593 -1.29 28.65 1.93
C LEU A 593 -0.74 28.64 0.51
N ARG A 594 -1.00 27.57 -0.26
CA ARG A 594 -0.58 27.51 -1.66
C ARG A 594 -1.15 28.67 -2.47
N ASP A 595 -2.43 29.00 -2.29
CA ASP A 595 -3.09 30.07 -3.04
C ASP A 595 -2.52 31.46 -2.69
N MET A 596 -1.79 31.59 -1.57
CA MET A 596 -0.99 32.77 -1.21
C MET A 596 0.43 32.77 -1.80
N GLY A 597 0.77 31.79 -2.63
CA GLY A 597 2.08 31.67 -3.30
C GLY A 597 3.13 30.87 -2.52
N PHE A 598 2.74 30.10 -1.49
CA PHE A 598 3.66 29.24 -0.76
C PHE A 598 3.81 27.86 -1.41
N GLU A 599 5.03 27.35 -1.42
CA GLU A 599 5.27 25.91 -1.51
C GLU A 599 5.12 25.28 -0.12
N VAL A 600 4.18 24.35 0.04
CA VAL A 600 3.77 23.83 1.37
C VAL A 600 4.36 22.46 1.61
N PHE A 601 5.06 22.29 2.74
CA PHE A 601 5.66 21.02 3.15
C PHE A 601 4.95 20.46 4.38
N LEU A 602 4.15 19.41 4.16
CA LEU A 602 3.44 18.70 5.21
C LEU A 602 4.39 17.72 5.89
N ALA A 603 4.78 18.00 7.13
CA ALA A 603 5.67 17.17 7.91
C ALA A 603 4.89 16.31 8.92
N VAL A 604 4.95 15.00 8.72
CA VAL A 604 4.33 14.02 9.61
C VAL A 604 5.13 13.98 10.92
N ASP A 605 4.55 14.56 11.97
CA ASP A 605 5.20 14.76 13.27
C ASP A 605 5.22 13.46 14.10
N GLU A 606 6.40 13.12 14.62
CA GLU A 606 6.66 11.99 15.53
C GLU A 606 6.97 12.43 16.97
N PHE A 607 7.06 13.73 17.26
CA PHE A 607 7.47 14.26 18.56
C PHE A 607 6.35 14.28 19.60
N SER A 608 5.11 14.00 19.17
CA SER A 608 4.01 13.77 20.11
C SER A 608 4.22 12.47 20.89
N TRP A 609 4.54 12.61 22.17
CA TRP A 609 4.81 11.49 23.08
C TRP A 609 3.60 11.09 23.93
N SER A 610 2.51 11.87 23.90
CA SER A 610 1.25 11.57 24.59
C SER A 610 0.23 10.81 23.71
N LYS A 611 0.32 10.96 22.38
CA LYS A 611 -0.63 10.37 21.44
C LYS A 611 -0.27 8.93 21.05
N ARG A 612 -1.27 8.14 20.69
CA ARG A 612 -1.16 6.84 20.03
C ARG A 612 -1.52 7.01 18.56
N THR A 613 -0.49 6.98 17.72
CA THR A 613 -0.64 7.26 16.30
C THR A 613 -0.56 6.02 15.45
N LEU A 614 -1.21 6.05 14.29
CA LEU A 614 -0.98 5.06 13.25
C LEU A 614 0.49 5.12 12.82
N PRO A 615 1.13 3.99 12.43
CA PRO A 615 2.51 3.98 11.96
C PRO A 615 2.79 5.06 10.90
N SER A 616 3.94 5.71 11.03
CA SER A 616 4.34 6.88 10.25
C SER A 616 4.17 6.73 8.73
N LEU A 617 4.57 5.58 8.15
CA LEU A 617 4.52 5.36 6.70
C LEU A 617 3.07 5.20 6.21
N LEU A 618 2.17 4.66 7.05
CA LEU A 618 0.74 4.58 6.70
C LEU A 618 0.06 5.95 6.76
N ARG A 619 0.44 6.81 7.71
CA ARG A 619 -0.02 8.21 7.71
C ARG A 619 0.46 8.97 6.49
N ARG A 620 1.70 8.73 6.07
CA ARG A 620 2.24 9.28 4.81
C ARG A 620 1.50 8.77 3.58
N ASP A 621 1.13 7.50 3.54
CA ASP A 621 0.26 6.96 2.47
C ASP A 621 -1.08 7.71 2.43
N ILE A 622 -1.76 7.87 3.58
CA ILE A 622 -3.04 8.59 3.69
C ILE A 622 -2.88 10.06 3.26
N LEU A 623 -1.79 10.71 3.68
CA LEU A 623 -1.45 12.07 3.30
C LEU A 623 -1.25 12.18 1.78
N ASN A 624 -0.48 11.26 1.18
CA ASN A 624 -0.18 11.24 -0.26
C ASN A 624 -1.46 11.11 -1.09
N LEU A 625 -2.34 10.17 -0.71
CA LEU A 625 -3.67 10.00 -1.32
C LEU A 625 -4.51 11.27 -1.21
N SER A 626 -4.37 12.02 -0.13
CA SER A 626 -5.16 13.22 0.14
C SER A 626 -4.66 14.47 -0.57
N ILE A 627 -3.39 14.54 -0.99
CA ILE A 627 -2.80 15.77 -1.57
C ILE A 627 -2.27 15.57 -3.00
N ALA A 628 -2.44 14.38 -3.58
CA ALA A 628 -1.94 14.07 -4.92
C ALA A 628 -2.43 15.09 -5.96
N ASP A 629 -3.70 15.52 -5.90
CA ASP A 629 -4.29 16.54 -6.76
C ASP A 629 -3.81 17.98 -6.54
N GLN A 630 -3.11 18.27 -5.45
CA GLN A 630 -2.71 19.64 -5.12
C GLN A 630 -1.28 19.91 -5.58
N LEU A 631 -1.11 20.77 -6.59
CA LEU A 631 0.20 21.32 -6.97
C LEU A 631 0.82 22.09 -5.79
N ASP A 632 2.16 22.16 -5.76
CA ASP A 632 2.96 22.90 -4.78
C ASP A 632 2.75 22.55 -3.29
N ILE A 633 2.08 21.43 -3.01
CA ILE A 633 1.95 20.86 -1.66
C ILE A 633 2.64 19.50 -1.63
N TYR A 634 3.69 19.34 -0.83
CA TYR A 634 4.51 18.13 -0.79
C TYR A 634 4.59 17.53 0.61
N ILE A 635 4.87 16.23 0.66
CA ILE A 635 5.19 15.56 1.93
C ILE A 635 6.67 15.82 2.23
N TYR A 636 6.94 16.37 3.41
CA TYR A 636 8.30 16.57 3.88
C TYR A 636 9.00 15.22 4.13
N PRO A 637 10.29 15.07 3.81
CA PRO A 637 11.06 13.84 4.04
C PRO A 637 11.01 13.30 5.47
N SER A 638 10.79 12.00 5.63
CA SER A 638 10.83 11.36 6.96
C SER A 638 12.24 11.08 7.45
N SER A 639 13.23 10.98 6.56
CA SER A 639 14.63 10.69 6.90
C SER A 639 15.34 11.84 7.65
N ILE A 640 14.74 13.04 7.60
CA ILE A 640 15.23 14.28 8.21
C ILE A 640 14.24 14.73 9.30
N PRO A 641 14.27 14.14 10.51
CA PRO A 641 13.39 14.56 11.59
C PRO A 641 13.71 16.01 12.02
N ILE A 642 12.67 16.83 12.19
CA ILE A 642 12.79 18.23 12.64
C ILE A 642 11.89 18.45 13.86
N ASN A 643 12.50 18.56 15.03
CA ASN A 643 11.78 18.96 16.24
C ASN A 643 11.80 20.49 16.37
N ILE A 644 10.62 21.12 16.34
CA ILE A 644 10.49 22.58 16.48
C ILE A 644 10.94 23.10 17.86
N ALA A 645 11.08 22.23 18.86
CA ALA A 645 11.66 22.58 20.16
C ALA A 645 13.20 22.48 20.20
N ASN A 646 13.85 22.05 19.10
CA ASN A 646 15.29 21.89 19.01
C ASN A 646 15.92 22.89 18.03
N ASN A 647 16.74 23.79 18.55
CA ASN A 647 17.36 24.86 17.77
C ASN A 647 18.34 24.35 16.70
N LYS A 648 18.99 23.19 16.92
CA LYS A 648 19.88 22.58 15.92
C LYS A 648 19.07 22.07 14.72
N ASP A 649 17.90 21.51 14.99
CA ASP A 649 16.99 21.04 13.94
C ASP A 649 16.40 22.22 13.16
N LEU A 650 15.99 23.30 13.83
CA LEU A 650 15.52 24.51 13.15
C LEU A 650 16.60 25.15 12.27
N LYS A 651 17.86 25.21 12.74
CA LYS A 651 18.99 25.66 11.92
C LYS A 651 19.16 24.77 10.68
N LYS A 652 19.05 23.45 10.85
CA LYS A 652 19.10 22.49 9.74
C LYS A 652 17.94 22.70 8.76
N LEU A 653 16.71 22.86 9.26
CA LEU A 653 15.53 23.14 8.42
C LEU A 653 15.74 24.40 7.56
N LYS A 654 16.23 25.49 8.14
CA LYS A 654 16.54 26.72 7.40
C LYS A 654 17.56 26.48 6.28
N SER A 655 18.58 25.65 6.52
CA SER A 655 19.60 25.34 5.52
C SER A 655 19.10 24.51 4.33
N LEU A 656 17.96 23.82 4.45
CA LEU A 656 17.36 23.03 3.37
C LEU A 656 16.66 23.91 2.32
N PHE A 657 16.34 25.16 2.65
CA PHE A 657 15.64 26.09 1.78
C PHE A 657 16.44 27.38 1.58
N PRO A 658 17.63 27.32 0.95
CA PRO A 658 18.53 28.46 0.86
C PRO A 658 18.02 29.59 -0.04
N LYS A 659 17.15 29.28 -1.01
CA LYS A 659 16.59 30.24 -1.98
C LYS A 659 15.20 30.77 -1.59
N SER A 660 14.66 30.36 -0.45
CA SER A 660 13.27 30.62 -0.08
C SER A 660 13.17 31.19 1.34
N GLU A 661 12.21 32.08 1.57
CA GLU A 661 11.83 32.48 2.92
C GLU A 661 10.98 31.38 3.57
N LEU A 662 11.40 30.91 4.74
CA LEU A 662 10.77 29.81 5.45
C LEU A 662 9.82 30.31 6.54
N TYR A 663 8.57 29.86 6.46
CA TYR A 663 7.52 30.11 7.43
C TYR A 663 7.14 28.82 8.15
N ILE A 664 6.95 28.91 9.47
CA ILE A 664 6.45 27.79 10.28
C ILE A 664 4.94 27.92 10.43
N ALA A 665 4.20 26.95 9.87
CA ALA A 665 2.75 26.91 9.92
C ALA A 665 2.27 26.11 11.12
N VAL A 666 1.56 26.75 12.06
CA VAL A 666 1.17 26.17 13.35
C VAL A 666 -0.24 26.58 13.77
N GLY A 667 -0.93 25.69 14.48
CA GLY A 667 -2.21 26.01 15.12
C GLY A 667 -2.02 26.87 16.36
N SER A 668 -3.01 27.72 16.68
CA SER A 668 -3.01 28.52 17.91
C SER A 668 -2.96 27.67 19.19
N ASP A 669 -3.50 26.45 19.13
CA ASP A 669 -3.43 25.44 20.19
C ASP A 669 -2.00 24.95 20.46
N VAL A 670 -1.18 24.83 19.41
CA VAL A 670 0.24 24.46 19.55
C VAL A 670 1.02 25.60 20.20
N ILE A 671 0.80 26.85 19.79
CA ILE A 671 1.50 28.01 20.36
C ILE A 671 1.23 28.15 21.87
N LEU A 672 0.00 27.91 22.30
CA LEU A 672 -0.40 28.04 23.70
C LEU A 672 0.16 26.93 24.61
N ASN A 673 0.40 25.72 24.07
CA ASN A 673 0.67 24.53 24.87
C ASN A 673 2.08 23.92 24.64
N ALA A 674 2.71 24.16 23.50
CA ALA A 674 3.98 23.53 23.16
C ALA A 674 5.15 24.17 23.92
N SER A 675 6.08 23.32 24.36
CA SER A 675 7.26 23.74 25.12
C SER A 675 8.21 24.66 24.34
N SER A 676 8.16 24.65 23.00
CA SER A 676 8.95 25.54 22.15
C SER A 676 8.62 27.02 22.35
N TYR A 677 7.38 27.36 22.71
CA TYR A 677 6.90 28.74 22.87
C TYR A 677 6.97 29.28 24.30
N LYS A 678 7.80 28.69 25.17
CA LYS A 678 8.06 29.23 26.51
C LYS A 678 8.93 30.49 26.47
N LYS A 679 8.75 31.39 27.45
CA LYS A 679 9.49 32.66 27.57
C LYS A 679 11.02 32.48 27.58
N GLU A 680 11.49 31.37 28.18
CA GLU A 680 12.92 31.00 28.24
C GLU A 680 13.60 30.90 26.85
N ASN A 681 12.84 30.60 25.78
CA ASN A 681 13.38 30.38 24.44
C ASN A 681 13.49 31.67 23.58
N ILE A 682 12.96 32.80 24.04
CA ILE A 682 12.84 34.04 23.23
C ILE A 682 14.21 34.59 22.78
N ASN A 683 15.21 34.52 23.65
CA ASN A 683 16.55 35.08 23.40
C ASN A 683 17.58 34.05 22.91
N VAL A 684 17.16 32.81 22.65
CA VAL A 684 18.06 31.76 22.18
C VAL A 684 18.20 31.83 20.66
N SER A 685 19.44 31.75 20.15
CA SER A 685 19.70 31.78 18.70
C SER A 685 19.09 30.57 17.97
N ASN A 686 18.48 30.79 16.82
CA ASN A 686 17.78 29.76 16.03
C ASN A 686 16.63 29.10 16.80
N SER A 687 16.02 29.81 17.74
CA SER A 687 14.77 29.37 18.36
C SER A 687 13.60 29.60 17.41
N ILE A 688 12.45 29.03 17.76
CA ILE A 688 11.23 29.18 16.96
C ILE A 688 10.88 30.66 16.71
N PHE A 689 11.13 31.55 17.69
CA PHE A 689 10.87 33.00 17.60
C PHE A 689 11.71 33.73 16.55
N ASN A 690 12.75 33.11 15.96
CA ASN A 690 13.54 33.67 14.88
C ASN A 690 12.99 33.38 13.46
N PHE A 691 11.89 32.63 13.35
CA PHE A 691 11.26 32.26 12.08
C PHE A 691 10.00 33.08 11.82
N SER A 692 9.66 33.26 10.55
CA SER A 692 8.35 33.79 10.15
C SER A 692 7.28 32.73 10.48
N HIS A 693 6.08 33.14 10.85
CA HIS A 693 5.02 32.22 11.29
C HIS A 693 3.73 32.38 10.47
N ILE A 694 3.03 31.27 10.30
CA ILE A 694 1.64 31.26 9.85
C ILE A 694 0.80 30.61 10.94
N ILE A 695 -0.14 31.37 11.51
CA ILE A 695 -0.89 30.99 12.70
C ILE A 695 -2.35 30.74 12.33
N PHE A 696 -2.81 29.50 12.51
CA PHE A 696 -4.22 29.15 12.32
C PHE A 696 -4.98 29.33 13.63
N GLN A 697 -5.82 30.37 13.69
CA GLN A 697 -6.57 30.68 14.89
C GLN A 697 -7.79 29.77 15.02
N ARG A 698 -7.86 29.00 16.11
CA ARG A 698 -9.03 28.22 16.53
C ARG A 698 -9.70 28.91 17.73
N GLY A 699 -10.94 29.38 17.54
CA GLY A 699 -11.74 30.02 18.62
C GLY A 699 -11.50 31.53 18.80
N LYS A 700 -12.10 32.11 19.87
CA LYS A 700 -12.07 33.56 20.15
C LYS A 700 -10.68 34.06 20.58
N ASN A 701 -10.45 35.37 20.43
CA ASN A 701 -9.20 36.05 20.78
C ASN A 701 -8.75 35.74 22.23
N ASN A 702 -7.53 35.23 22.37
CA ASN A 702 -6.90 34.92 23.65
C ASN A 702 -5.74 35.89 23.88
N GLU A 703 -5.75 36.65 24.98
CA GLU A 703 -4.71 37.62 25.32
C GLU A 703 -3.33 36.99 25.43
N LYS A 704 -3.25 35.76 25.97
CA LYS A 704 -2.00 35.00 26.08
C LYS A 704 -1.40 34.65 24.73
N LEU A 705 -2.23 34.40 23.72
CA LEU A 705 -1.76 34.15 22.35
C LEU A 705 -1.13 35.42 21.76
N ARG A 706 -1.76 36.59 21.96
CA ARG A 706 -1.22 37.88 21.51
C ARG A 706 0.11 38.22 22.18
N GLU A 707 0.24 37.92 23.47
CA GLU A 707 1.50 38.07 24.20
C GLU A 707 2.62 37.20 23.59
N ILE A 708 2.36 35.93 23.28
CA ILE A 708 3.39 35.07 22.69
C ILE A 708 3.78 35.53 21.27
N ILE A 709 2.79 35.98 20.49
CA ILE A 709 3.00 36.48 19.12
C ILE A 709 3.91 37.72 19.11
N SER A 710 3.81 38.62 20.10
CA SER A 710 4.64 39.84 20.13
C SER A 710 6.14 39.55 20.32
N TYR A 711 6.51 38.36 20.79
CA TYR A 711 7.91 37.93 20.91
C TYR A 711 8.50 37.35 19.62
N ILE A 712 7.70 37.13 18.57
CA ILE A 712 8.17 36.63 17.27
C ILE A 712 8.87 37.77 16.53
N LYS A 713 10.14 37.55 16.13
CA LYS A 713 11.03 38.61 15.58
C LYS A 713 10.88 38.83 14.07
N ARG A 714 10.04 38.04 13.41
CA ARG A 714 9.85 38.00 11.95
C ARG A 714 8.35 38.08 11.63
N ASP A 715 8.02 38.03 10.35
CA ASP A 715 6.64 38.19 9.88
C ASP A 715 5.71 37.13 10.46
N VAL A 716 4.50 37.57 10.86
CA VAL A 716 3.44 36.70 11.36
C VAL A 716 2.20 36.90 10.52
N LEU A 717 1.76 35.83 9.85
CA LEU A 717 0.49 35.79 9.12
C LEU A 717 -0.55 35.05 9.97
N ILE A 718 -1.66 35.70 10.28
CA ILE A 718 -2.77 35.07 11.02
C ILE A 718 -3.87 34.69 10.04
N PHE A 719 -4.33 33.45 10.12
CA PHE A 719 -5.34 32.88 9.25
C PHE A 719 -6.48 32.26 10.05
N SER A 720 -7.72 32.44 9.57
CA SER A 720 -8.92 31.77 10.09
C SER A 720 -9.58 30.94 9.00
N LEU A 721 -9.99 29.72 9.35
CA LEU A 721 -10.80 28.86 8.48
C LEU A 721 -12.27 29.26 8.55
N SER A 722 -13.04 28.92 7.52
CA SER A 722 -14.51 28.97 7.61
C SER A 722 -15.03 27.98 8.65
N SER A 723 -16.21 28.28 9.22
CA SER A 723 -16.83 27.48 10.30
C SER A 723 -16.96 26.00 9.94
N LYS A 724 -17.27 25.69 8.68
CA LYS A 724 -17.38 24.33 8.13
C LYS A 724 -16.14 23.46 8.38
N TYR A 725 -14.94 24.02 8.23
CA TYR A 725 -13.69 23.26 8.36
C TYR A 725 -13.08 23.39 9.75
N SER A 726 -13.45 24.39 10.55
CA SER A 726 -12.88 24.57 11.89
C SER A 726 -13.31 23.50 12.91
N GLU A 727 -14.46 22.84 12.70
CA GLU A 727 -15.04 21.89 13.66
C GLU A 727 -14.56 20.44 13.49
N ILE A 728 -13.96 20.09 12.35
CA ILE A 728 -13.54 18.71 12.08
C ILE A 728 -12.36 18.34 12.99
N SER A 729 -12.55 17.30 13.81
CA SER A 729 -11.53 16.78 14.72
C SER A 729 -11.14 15.33 14.38
N SER A 730 -9.91 14.94 14.74
CA SER A 730 -9.46 13.55 14.61
C SER A 730 -10.32 12.59 15.44
N THR A 731 -10.82 13.04 16.59
CA THR A 731 -11.70 12.27 17.47
C THR A 731 -13.02 11.96 16.79
N GLN A 732 -13.63 12.95 16.13
CA GLN A 732 -14.86 12.76 15.35
C GLN A 732 -14.67 11.72 14.24
N ILE A 733 -13.57 11.81 13.49
CA ILE A 733 -13.27 10.89 12.38
C ILE A 733 -13.14 9.45 12.90
N ARG A 734 -12.39 9.23 13.99
CA ARG A 734 -12.22 7.88 14.58
C ARG A 734 -13.54 7.30 15.09
N ASN A 735 -14.35 8.10 15.78
CA ASN A 735 -15.66 7.64 16.24
C ASN A 735 -16.56 7.21 15.07
N TYR A 736 -16.53 7.93 13.94
CA TYR A 736 -17.28 7.55 12.75
C TYR A 736 -16.73 6.29 12.07
N ILE A 737 -15.41 6.07 12.10
CA ILE A 737 -14.79 4.81 11.65
C ILE A 737 -15.30 3.65 12.50
N ASP A 738 -15.31 3.79 13.81
CA ASP A 738 -15.77 2.75 14.74
C ASP A 738 -17.26 2.41 14.58
N GLU A 739 -18.07 3.42 14.25
CA GLU A 739 -19.49 3.28 13.92
C GLU A 739 -19.74 2.83 12.47
N ASN A 740 -18.68 2.68 11.66
CA ASN A 740 -18.75 2.35 10.23
C ASN A 740 -19.63 3.33 9.42
N LYS A 741 -19.55 4.63 9.75
CA LYS A 741 -20.24 5.74 9.06
C LYS A 741 -19.39 6.26 7.90
N ASN A 742 -20.02 6.91 6.92
CA ASN A 742 -19.27 7.61 5.87
C ASN A 742 -18.49 8.80 6.45
N ILE A 743 -17.20 8.93 6.10
CA ILE A 743 -16.31 10.04 6.49
C ILE A 743 -15.80 10.83 5.28
N SER A 744 -16.40 10.67 4.10
CA SER A 744 -15.97 11.29 2.84
C SER A 744 -16.00 12.82 2.85
N SER A 745 -16.73 13.41 3.81
CA SER A 745 -16.78 14.86 4.04
C SER A 745 -15.71 15.35 5.01
N LEU A 746 -15.12 14.45 5.80
CA LEU A 746 -14.14 14.74 6.84
C LEU A 746 -12.70 14.45 6.41
N VAL A 747 -12.50 13.55 5.44
CA VAL A 747 -11.21 13.19 4.83
C VAL A 747 -11.37 13.10 3.30
N ASP A 748 -10.27 13.01 2.55
CA ASP A 748 -10.35 12.80 1.11
C ASP A 748 -11.02 11.43 0.79
N PRO A 749 -11.96 11.34 -0.17
CA PRO A 749 -12.68 10.09 -0.45
C PRO A 749 -11.78 8.92 -0.88
N ILE A 750 -10.62 9.17 -1.52
CA ILE A 750 -9.66 8.10 -1.83
C ILE A 750 -9.03 7.57 -0.53
N ALA A 751 -8.69 8.47 0.39
CA ALA A 751 -8.15 8.12 1.69
C ALA A 751 -9.19 7.40 2.58
N GLU A 752 -10.46 7.81 2.54
CA GLU A 752 -11.56 7.10 3.20
C GLU A 752 -11.61 5.64 2.75
N LYS A 753 -11.66 5.40 1.43
CA LYS A 753 -11.72 4.05 0.86
C LYS A 753 -10.52 3.21 1.30
N TYR A 754 -9.33 3.81 1.32
CA TYR A 754 -8.11 3.17 1.80
C TYR A 754 -8.20 2.80 3.30
N ILE A 755 -8.67 3.71 4.15
CA ILE A 755 -8.82 3.49 5.59
C ILE A 755 -9.75 2.31 5.87
N TYR A 756 -10.94 2.27 5.24
CA TYR A 756 -11.88 1.16 5.41
C TYR A 756 -11.33 -0.13 4.81
N GLU A 757 -10.92 -0.16 3.54
CA GLU A 757 -10.43 -1.39 2.89
C GLU A 757 -9.26 -2.05 3.63
N LYS A 758 -8.45 -1.25 4.34
CA LYS A 758 -7.29 -1.71 5.12
C LYS A 758 -7.53 -1.81 6.63
N GLY A 759 -8.73 -1.48 7.14
CA GLY A 759 -9.12 -1.66 8.54
C GLY A 759 -8.36 -0.79 9.55
N PHE A 760 -7.94 0.42 9.15
CA PHE A 760 -7.17 1.31 10.04
C PHE A 760 -8.07 2.07 11.04
N TYR A 761 -7.49 2.49 12.16
CA TYR A 761 -8.12 3.27 13.26
C TYR A 761 -9.23 2.58 14.08
N GLN A 762 -9.55 1.33 13.78
CA GLN A 762 -10.56 0.55 14.48
C GLN A 762 -10.35 0.50 16.02
N ARG A 763 -11.25 1.14 16.76
CA ARG A 763 -11.31 1.24 18.24
C ARG A 763 -9.97 1.58 18.88
N GLU A 764 -9.16 2.40 18.22
CA GLU A 764 -7.86 2.85 18.74
C GLU A 764 -8.01 4.11 19.58
N SER A 765 -7.54 4.06 20.83
CA SER A 765 -7.51 5.26 21.67
C SER A 765 -6.56 6.31 21.07
N GLN A 766 -6.95 7.57 21.13
CA GLN A 766 -6.13 8.67 20.59
C GLN A 766 -4.88 8.93 21.44
N ASP A 767 -4.99 8.72 22.76
CA ASP A 767 -3.92 8.99 23.72
C ASP A 767 -3.39 7.71 24.36
N LYS A 768 -2.16 7.81 24.86
CA LYS A 768 -1.53 6.79 25.70
C LYS A 768 -2.18 6.78 27.08
N SER A 769 -2.36 5.59 27.64
CA SER A 769 -2.94 5.43 28.97
C SER A 769 -1.89 5.69 30.06
N ILE A 770 -2.35 6.23 31.18
CA ILE A 770 -1.60 6.25 32.44
C ILE A 770 -1.94 4.97 33.18
N ILE A 771 -0.94 4.23 33.65
CA ILE A 771 -1.16 3.01 34.44
C ILE A 771 -1.76 3.42 35.79
N LYS A 772 -2.87 2.79 36.17
CA LYS A 772 -3.44 2.99 37.51
C LYS A 772 -2.54 2.32 38.53
N PRO A 773 -2.10 3.01 39.60
CA PRO A 773 -1.27 2.40 40.63
C PRO A 773 -1.98 1.20 41.24
N ILE A 774 -1.28 0.06 41.32
CA ILE A 774 -1.79 -1.12 42.00
C ILE A 774 -1.98 -0.79 43.48
N SER A 775 -3.04 -1.30 44.08
CA SER A 775 -3.35 -1.08 45.50
C SER A 775 -2.51 -1.90 46.48
N LEU A 776 -1.49 -2.60 45.99
CA LEU A 776 -0.70 -3.57 46.73
C LEU A 776 0.77 -3.15 46.68
N ARG A 777 1.42 -3.11 47.83
CA ARG A 777 2.86 -2.86 47.99
C ARG A 777 3.52 -4.09 48.58
N LEU A 778 4.62 -4.52 47.95
CA LEU A 778 5.46 -5.59 48.46
C LEU A 778 6.64 -5.02 49.23
N ILE A 779 6.90 -5.60 50.42
CA ILE A 779 8.00 -5.22 51.29
C ILE A 779 8.77 -6.49 51.64
N ILE A 780 10.06 -6.48 51.33
CA ILE A 780 10.99 -7.58 51.65
C ILE A 780 11.78 -7.17 52.87
N LEU A 781 11.78 -8.00 53.91
CA LEU A 781 12.50 -7.75 55.15
C LEU A 781 13.53 -8.85 55.40
N ASN A 782 14.76 -8.41 55.64
CA ASN A 782 15.92 -9.31 55.78
C ASN A 782 16.00 -9.99 57.15
N PHE A 783 15.20 -9.56 58.11
CA PHE A 783 15.07 -10.15 59.44
C PHE A 783 13.63 -9.96 59.95
N ILE A 784 13.20 -10.85 60.83
CA ILE A 784 11.88 -10.79 61.48
C ILE A 784 12.05 -10.12 62.84
N ASP A 785 11.47 -8.93 63.02
CA ASP A 785 11.49 -8.19 64.30
C ASP A 785 10.25 -8.47 65.15
N ASP A 786 10.28 -8.03 66.42
CA ASP A 786 9.18 -8.28 67.36
C ASP A 786 7.91 -7.49 67.01
N PHE A 787 8.03 -6.38 66.29
CA PHE A 787 6.87 -5.61 65.81
C PHE A 787 6.05 -6.43 64.81
N ILE A 788 6.71 -7.04 63.83
CA ILE A 788 6.08 -7.90 62.82
C ILE A 788 5.51 -9.16 63.46
N ILE A 789 6.22 -9.77 64.42
CA ILE A 789 5.71 -10.93 65.15
C ILE A 789 4.42 -10.57 65.88
N ASN A 790 4.37 -9.43 66.56
CA ASN A 790 3.17 -8.98 67.25
C ASN A 790 2.03 -8.65 66.26
N GLU A 791 2.33 -8.02 65.13
CA GLU A 791 1.36 -7.72 64.07
C GLU A 791 0.74 -9.02 63.49
N ILE A 792 1.56 -9.99 63.09
CA ILE A 792 1.11 -11.29 62.57
C ILE A 792 0.37 -12.10 63.65
N SER A 793 0.89 -12.10 64.88
CA SER A 793 0.26 -12.79 66.00
C SER A 793 -1.12 -12.22 66.30
N SER A 794 -1.30 -10.89 66.21
CA SER A 794 -2.61 -10.23 66.37
C SER A 794 -3.59 -10.66 65.27
N LEU A 795 -3.09 -10.79 64.04
CA LEU A 795 -3.88 -11.16 62.86
C LEU A 795 -4.34 -12.64 62.91
N LEU A 796 -3.56 -13.51 63.54
CA LEU A 796 -3.80 -14.96 63.65
C LEU A 796 -4.27 -15.43 65.03
N LYS A 797 -4.41 -14.53 66.01
CA LYS A 797 -4.68 -14.83 67.44
C LYS A 797 -5.87 -15.76 67.68
N TYR A 798 -6.90 -15.67 66.84
CA TYR A 798 -8.13 -16.47 66.94
C TYR A 798 -8.13 -17.74 66.09
N LYS A 799 -7.10 -17.96 65.27
CA LYS A 799 -6.96 -19.14 64.39
C LYS A 799 -5.91 -20.12 64.91
N ILE A 800 -4.80 -19.62 65.47
CA ILE A 800 -3.65 -20.43 65.89
C ILE A 800 -3.23 -20.02 67.31
N LYS A 801 -3.33 -20.92 68.28
CA LYS A 801 -3.01 -20.64 69.69
C LYS A 801 -1.50 -20.40 69.94
N ASN A 802 -0.62 -21.10 69.23
CA ASN A 802 0.85 -21.05 69.45
C ASN A 802 1.61 -20.28 68.36
N ILE A 803 0.96 -19.34 67.66
CA ILE A 803 1.58 -18.65 66.51
C ILE A 803 2.87 -17.90 66.87
N LYS A 804 2.92 -17.28 68.05
CA LYS A 804 4.10 -16.53 68.51
C LYS A 804 5.32 -17.44 68.67
N GLU A 805 5.14 -18.63 69.25
CA GLU A 805 6.20 -19.64 69.37
C GLU A 805 6.71 -20.12 68.01
N ILE A 806 5.80 -20.34 67.04
CA ILE A 806 6.16 -20.74 65.68
C ILE A 806 7.01 -19.65 65.01
N LEU A 807 6.60 -18.39 65.11
CA LEU A 807 7.32 -17.25 64.54
C LEU A 807 8.68 -17.01 65.20
N ASP A 808 8.76 -17.12 66.53
CA ASP A 808 10.02 -17.00 67.28
C ASP A 808 11.01 -18.12 66.90
N ASN A 809 10.52 -19.33 66.67
CA ASN A 809 11.33 -20.44 66.20
C ASN A 809 11.87 -20.18 64.78
N ILE A 810 11.04 -19.66 63.86
CA ILE A 810 11.47 -19.28 62.50
C ILE A 810 12.48 -18.13 62.55
N LYS A 811 12.26 -17.12 63.41
CA LYS A 811 13.18 -15.98 63.59
C LYS A 811 14.60 -16.45 63.93
N ARG A 812 14.75 -17.49 64.76
CA ARG A 812 16.06 -18.06 65.15
C ARG A 812 16.75 -18.87 64.03
N LYS A 813 16.06 -19.20 62.94
CA LYS A 813 16.64 -19.96 61.82
C LYS A 813 17.61 -19.09 61.01
N PRO A 814 18.64 -19.70 60.39
CA PRO A 814 19.63 -18.96 59.63
C PRO A 814 19.00 -18.30 58.40
N SER A 815 19.32 -17.02 58.20
CA SER A 815 18.79 -16.20 57.10
C SER A 815 17.26 -16.21 57.02
N SER A 816 16.58 -16.22 58.17
CA SER A 816 15.14 -16.11 58.25
C SER A 816 14.66 -14.77 57.68
N ARG A 817 13.69 -14.82 56.78
CA ARG A 817 13.19 -13.65 56.06
C ARG A 817 11.67 -13.71 55.95
N ILE A 818 11.09 -12.53 55.72
CA ILE A 818 9.66 -12.38 55.50
C ILE A 818 9.40 -11.41 54.36
N ILE A 819 8.42 -11.76 53.52
CA ILE A 819 7.88 -10.86 52.50
C ILE A 819 6.44 -10.54 52.88
N LEU A 820 6.12 -9.24 52.91
CA LEU A 820 4.81 -8.72 53.28
C LEU A 820 4.12 -8.12 52.04
N ILE A 821 2.83 -8.39 51.89
CA ILE A 821 1.94 -7.66 50.98
C ILE A 821 1.07 -6.74 51.82
N ARG A 822 1.16 -5.43 51.55
CA ARG A 822 0.34 -4.39 52.18
C ARG A 822 -0.59 -3.70 51.20
N ASP A 823 -1.69 -3.15 51.69
CA ASP A 823 -2.65 -2.39 50.90
C ASP A 823 -2.26 -0.89 50.80
N LYS A 824 -3.11 -0.05 50.20
CA LYS A 824 -2.89 1.42 50.13
C LYS A 824 -2.90 2.13 51.48
N LYS A 825 -3.57 1.57 52.49
CA LYS A 825 -3.62 2.07 53.87
C LYS A 825 -2.46 1.54 54.73
N ASN A 826 -1.54 0.81 54.11
CA ASN A 826 -0.41 0.15 54.77
C ASN A 826 -0.84 -1.00 55.72
N GLU A 827 -2.05 -1.54 55.56
CA GLU A 827 -2.52 -2.73 56.30
C GLU A 827 -1.92 -4.00 55.72
N LEU A 828 -1.55 -4.95 56.60
CA LEU A 828 -1.03 -6.26 56.21
C LEU A 828 -2.14 -7.16 55.61
N ILE A 829 -2.00 -7.50 54.32
CA ILE A 829 -2.93 -8.40 53.60
C ILE A 829 -2.45 -9.85 53.66
N GLY A 830 -1.14 -10.07 53.52
CA GLY A 830 -0.56 -11.41 53.49
C GLY A 830 0.95 -11.40 53.62
N PHE A 831 1.51 -12.58 53.91
CA PHE A 831 2.94 -12.73 54.11
C PHE A 831 3.44 -14.13 53.74
N SER A 832 4.73 -14.24 53.45
CA SER A 832 5.45 -15.51 53.28
C SER A 832 6.67 -15.58 54.20
N LEU A 833 6.88 -16.73 54.83
CA LEU A 833 8.01 -17.00 55.72
C LEU A 833 8.93 -18.03 55.09
N PHE A 834 10.23 -17.78 55.16
CA PHE A 834 11.23 -18.71 54.65
C PHE A 834 12.60 -18.53 55.31
N HIS A 835 13.42 -19.58 55.27
CA HIS A 835 14.78 -19.57 55.79
C HIS A 835 15.70 -20.53 55.05
N TRP A 836 17.02 -20.39 55.26
CA TRP A 836 18.03 -21.24 54.62
C TRP A 836 18.16 -22.58 55.34
N ILE A 837 18.11 -23.70 54.61
CA ILE A 837 18.43 -25.02 55.14
C ILE A 837 19.89 -25.34 54.84
N ARG A 838 20.71 -25.56 55.88
CA ARG A 838 22.06 -26.08 55.71
C ARG A 838 22.01 -27.61 55.58
N SER A 839 22.77 -28.16 54.64
CA SER A 839 22.79 -29.61 54.41
C SER A 839 23.16 -30.43 55.65
N THR A 840 23.94 -29.86 56.57
CA THR A 840 24.36 -30.51 57.83
C THR A 840 23.22 -30.69 58.83
N VAL A 841 22.17 -29.88 58.78
CA VAL A 841 21.04 -29.90 59.74
C VAL A 841 19.71 -30.29 59.09
N LEU A 842 19.75 -30.85 57.87
CA LEU A 842 18.53 -31.21 57.14
C LEU A 842 17.63 -32.18 57.91
N TYR A 843 18.22 -33.15 58.62
CA TYR A 843 17.46 -34.08 59.46
C TYR A 843 16.79 -33.37 60.64
N GLU A 844 17.48 -32.43 61.30
CA GLU A 844 16.88 -31.64 62.40
C GLU A 844 15.70 -30.79 61.93
N GLU A 845 15.72 -30.36 60.66
CA GLU A 845 14.66 -29.56 60.06
C GLU A 845 13.44 -30.41 59.66
N MET A 846 13.65 -31.60 59.09
CA MET A 846 12.57 -32.45 58.56
C MET A 846 12.03 -33.45 59.59
N LYS A 847 12.87 -33.93 60.51
CA LYS A 847 12.56 -34.92 61.56
C LYS A 847 11.95 -36.24 61.03
N ASP A 848 12.32 -36.63 59.81
CA ASP A 848 11.87 -37.84 59.12
C ASP A 848 12.96 -38.33 58.16
N ASP A 849 13.36 -39.60 58.28
CA ASP A 849 14.44 -40.21 57.50
C ASP A 849 14.13 -40.27 56.01
N HIS A 850 12.90 -40.67 55.63
CA HIS A 850 12.49 -40.82 54.24
C HIS A 850 12.41 -39.47 53.51
N ILE A 851 11.87 -38.44 54.18
CA ILE A 851 11.83 -37.08 53.62
C ILE A 851 13.26 -36.54 53.46
N THR A 852 14.12 -36.77 54.47
CA THR A 852 15.52 -36.33 54.45
C THR A 852 16.29 -36.98 53.31
N GLU A 853 16.17 -38.29 53.12
CA GLU A 853 16.82 -39.03 52.04
C GLU A 853 16.32 -38.57 50.66
N TYR A 854 15.01 -38.41 50.48
CA TYR A 854 14.43 -37.90 49.24
C TYR A 854 15.00 -36.52 48.89
N ILE A 855 15.05 -35.59 49.86
CA ILE A 855 15.59 -34.25 49.62
C ILE A 855 17.09 -34.31 49.33
N ARG A 856 17.88 -35.12 50.05
CA ARG A 856 19.33 -35.27 49.77
C ARG A 856 19.60 -35.75 48.34
N ASN A 857 18.82 -36.71 47.86
CA ASN A 857 19.03 -37.29 46.53
C ASN A 857 18.57 -36.38 45.38
N ASN A 858 17.69 -35.41 45.64
CA ASN A 858 17.12 -34.52 44.61
C ASN A 858 17.56 -33.06 44.73
N SER A 859 18.09 -32.63 45.88
CA SER A 859 18.49 -31.24 46.10
C SER A 859 19.80 -30.90 45.40
N THR A 860 19.85 -29.69 44.86
CA THR A 860 21.03 -29.07 44.26
C THR A 860 21.33 -27.76 44.98
N GLY A 861 22.62 -27.46 45.18
CA GLY A 861 23.09 -26.21 45.77
C GLY A 861 22.48 -25.82 47.13
N ARG A 862 22.16 -24.53 47.30
CA ARG A 862 21.59 -24.01 48.56
C ARG A 862 20.09 -24.31 48.64
N MET A 863 19.69 -24.96 49.74
CA MET A 863 18.29 -25.34 50.00
C MET A 863 17.52 -24.30 50.79
N LEU A 864 16.26 -24.06 50.43
CA LEU A 864 15.34 -23.12 51.08
C LEU A 864 14.19 -23.88 51.75
N SER A 865 13.85 -23.55 52.99
CA SER A 865 12.56 -23.92 53.58
C SER A 865 11.56 -22.79 53.34
N LEU A 866 10.44 -23.08 52.69
CA LEU A 866 9.27 -22.23 52.67
C LEU A 866 8.35 -22.66 53.81
N ASP A 867 8.39 -21.91 54.92
CA ASP A 867 7.76 -22.27 56.19
C ASP A 867 6.25 -22.01 56.21
N GLY A 868 5.77 -21.14 55.32
CA GLY A 868 4.34 -20.89 55.18
C GLY A 868 3.97 -19.68 54.34
N PHE A 869 2.77 -19.72 53.77
CA PHE A 869 2.12 -18.60 53.10
C PHE A 869 0.77 -18.32 53.75
N TYR A 870 0.45 -17.05 53.96
CA TYR A 870 -0.83 -16.67 54.54
C TYR A 870 -1.38 -15.40 53.88
N ILE A 871 -2.69 -15.40 53.60
CA ILE A 871 -3.46 -14.24 53.13
C ILE A 871 -4.75 -14.12 53.95
N LYS A 872 -5.09 -12.88 54.32
CA LYS A 872 -6.30 -12.53 55.08
C LYS A 872 -7.56 -12.97 54.34
N ASN A 873 -8.49 -13.64 55.04
CA ASN A 873 -9.68 -14.25 54.42
C ASN A 873 -10.55 -13.27 53.61
N THR A 874 -10.70 -12.01 54.04
CA THR A 874 -11.50 -10.98 53.36
C THR A 874 -10.92 -10.59 51.99
N GLU A 875 -9.62 -10.77 51.80
CA GLU A 875 -8.87 -10.40 50.59
C GLU A 875 -8.40 -11.64 49.82
N LYS A 876 -8.94 -12.82 50.14
CA LYS A 876 -8.48 -14.09 49.59
C LYS A 876 -8.87 -14.19 48.11
N SER A 877 -7.93 -13.80 47.26
CA SER A 877 -8.01 -14.02 45.82
C SER A 877 -6.82 -14.86 45.38
N ARG A 878 -7.06 -15.84 44.49
CA ARG A 878 -5.99 -16.64 43.87
C ARG A 878 -4.93 -15.77 43.18
N TYR A 879 -5.34 -14.59 42.74
CA TYR A 879 -4.47 -13.58 42.16
C TYR A 879 -3.38 -13.11 43.14
N ILE A 880 -3.76 -12.71 44.36
CA ILE A 880 -2.82 -12.25 45.40
C ILE A 880 -1.96 -13.42 45.89
N GLU A 881 -2.54 -14.62 46.03
CA GLU A 881 -1.81 -15.85 46.38
C GLU A 881 -0.69 -16.15 45.36
N GLN A 882 -1.01 -16.07 44.06
CA GLN A 882 -0.02 -16.29 42.99
C GLN A 882 1.10 -15.24 43.03
N ILE A 883 0.77 -13.96 43.23
CA ILE A 883 1.77 -12.89 43.35
C ILE A 883 2.70 -13.20 44.52
N LEU A 884 2.16 -13.43 45.72
CA LEU A 884 2.98 -13.70 46.91
C LEU A 884 3.97 -14.85 46.70
N VAL A 885 3.49 -15.99 46.17
CA VAL A 885 4.34 -17.16 45.91
C VAL A 885 5.41 -16.85 44.86
N THR A 886 5.03 -16.22 43.74
CA THR A 886 5.96 -15.89 42.65
C THR A 886 7.04 -14.92 43.10
N GLU A 887 6.68 -13.87 43.83
CA GLU A 887 7.60 -12.84 44.32
C GLU A 887 8.60 -13.41 45.33
N THR A 888 8.12 -14.30 46.20
CA THR A 888 8.96 -15.04 47.15
C THR A 888 10.00 -15.88 46.43
N LEU A 889 9.57 -16.68 45.46
CA LEU A 889 10.45 -17.57 44.73
C LEU A 889 11.39 -16.83 43.79
N ALA A 890 10.95 -15.73 43.16
CA ALA A 890 11.80 -14.88 42.34
C ALA A 890 12.91 -14.21 43.17
N PHE A 891 12.58 -13.70 44.36
CA PHE A 891 13.58 -13.18 45.29
C PHE A 891 14.58 -14.25 45.73
N CYS A 892 14.09 -15.45 46.07
CA CYS A 892 14.97 -16.55 46.46
C CYS A 892 15.89 -17.00 45.30
N ALA A 893 15.37 -17.09 44.08
CA ALA A 893 16.18 -17.37 42.89
C ALA A 893 17.24 -16.30 42.63
N SER A 894 16.96 -15.03 42.94
CA SER A 894 17.93 -13.92 42.82
C SER A 894 19.05 -13.96 43.87
N THR A 895 18.89 -14.76 44.93
CA THR A 895 19.82 -14.84 46.08
C THR A 895 20.52 -16.21 46.19
N ASP A 896 20.67 -16.90 45.05
CA ASP A 896 21.39 -18.16 44.89
C ASP A 896 20.80 -19.37 45.65
N TYR A 897 19.49 -19.37 45.94
CA TYR A 897 18.80 -20.60 46.34
C TYR A 897 18.50 -21.46 45.11
N GLU A 898 18.93 -22.73 45.16
CA GLU A 898 18.86 -23.68 44.05
C GLU A 898 17.83 -24.78 44.25
N TYR A 899 17.34 -24.98 45.47
CA TYR A 899 16.30 -25.96 45.75
C TYR A 899 15.36 -25.44 46.83
N ALA A 900 14.05 -25.59 46.67
CA ALA A 900 13.08 -25.15 47.68
C ALA A 900 12.18 -26.30 48.14
N VAL A 901 11.96 -26.34 49.45
CA VAL A 901 11.09 -27.29 50.13
C VAL A 901 9.98 -26.51 50.82
N PHE A 902 8.74 -26.72 50.40
CA PHE A 902 7.57 -26.22 51.10
C PHE A 902 7.25 -27.13 52.28
N HIS A 903 7.61 -26.65 53.46
CA HIS A 903 7.45 -27.32 54.74
C HIS A 903 6.61 -26.45 55.68
N PRO A 904 5.28 -26.43 55.50
CA PRO A 904 4.39 -25.57 56.28
C PRO A 904 4.41 -25.94 57.76
N LYS A 905 4.58 -24.96 58.65
CA LYS A 905 4.66 -25.20 60.11
C LYS A 905 3.30 -25.33 60.81
N CYS A 906 2.20 -24.95 60.14
CA CYS A 906 0.84 -25.16 60.63
C CYS A 906 -0.15 -25.28 59.46
N GLY A 907 -1.40 -25.70 59.75
CA GLY A 907 -2.42 -25.92 58.72
C GLY A 907 -2.84 -24.65 57.97
N GLU A 908 -2.91 -23.52 58.65
CA GLU A 908 -3.28 -22.22 58.07
C GLU A 908 -2.25 -21.72 57.05
N PHE A 909 -1.00 -22.17 57.14
CA PHE A 909 0.07 -21.86 56.20
C PHE A 909 0.02 -22.70 54.93
N GLN A 910 -0.88 -23.69 54.88
CA GLN A 910 -1.11 -24.59 53.76
C GLN A 910 -2.57 -24.54 53.29
N SER A 911 -2.93 -23.48 52.57
CA SER A 911 -4.23 -23.45 51.90
C SER A 911 -4.23 -24.36 50.65
N PRO A 912 -5.37 -25.01 50.30
CA PRO A 912 -5.46 -25.81 49.06
C PRO A 912 -5.13 -25.01 47.80
N SER A 913 -5.47 -23.73 47.75
CA SER A 913 -5.16 -22.84 46.63
C SER A 913 -3.68 -22.53 46.49
N ILE A 914 -2.94 -22.36 47.59
CA ILE A 914 -1.47 -22.22 47.57
C ILE A 914 -0.82 -23.52 47.09
N VAL A 915 -1.30 -24.67 47.55
CA VAL A 915 -0.79 -25.97 47.07
C VAL A 915 -1.00 -26.14 45.56
N ASP A 916 -2.17 -25.76 45.04
CA ASP A 916 -2.44 -25.74 43.60
C ASP A 916 -1.46 -24.83 42.85
N ILE A 917 -1.18 -23.62 43.38
CA ILE A 917 -0.22 -22.68 42.78
C ILE A 917 1.19 -23.26 42.78
N LEU A 918 1.65 -23.86 43.88
CA LEU A 918 2.96 -24.50 43.97
C LEU A 918 3.11 -25.58 42.90
N LYS A 919 2.10 -26.45 42.72
CA LYS A 919 2.09 -27.46 41.65
C LYS A 919 2.18 -26.83 40.25
N LEU A 920 1.47 -25.72 40.01
CA LEU A 920 1.54 -24.98 38.76
C LEU A 920 2.88 -24.25 38.54
N GLN A 921 3.69 -24.11 39.59
CA GLN A 921 5.06 -23.60 39.53
C GLN A 921 6.12 -24.71 39.54
N GLY A 922 5.73 -25.98 39.41
CA GLY A 922 6.65 -27.11 39.25
C GLY A 922 6.91 -27.93 40.51
N PHE A 923 6.33 -27.57 41.66
CA PHE A 923 6.51 -28.32 42.90
C PHE A 923 5.92 -29.74 42.81
N ILE A 924 6.70 -30.72 43.22
CA ILE A 924 6.31 -32.13 43.29
C ILE A 924 6.07 -32.50 44.76
N LYS A 925 5.06 -33.33 45.01
CA LYS A 925 4.78 -33.86 46.34
C LYS A 925 5.92 -34.78 46.77
N VAL A 926 6.49 -34.52 47.94
CA VAL A 926 7.48 -35.42 48.56
C VAL A 926 6.75 -36.64 49.12
N PRO A 927 7.23 -37.88 48.91
CA PRO A 927 6.65 -39.07 49.52
C PRO A 927 6.73 -38.96 51.05
N THR A 928 5.58 -39.06 51.74
CA THR A 928 5.50 -38.97 53.21
C THR A 928 4.65 -40.12 53.75
N ILE A 929 5.12 -40.80 54.80
CA ILE A 929 4.44 -42.00 55.34
C ILE A 929 3.48 -41.62 56.49
N ASN A 930 3.75 -40.55 57.26
CA ASN A 930 2.94 -40.18 58.44
C ASN A 930 2.91 -38.67 58.73
N ASN A 931 2.57 -37.81 57.75
CA ASN A 931 2.51 -36.35 57.99
C ASN A 931 1.11 -35.78 57.67
N SER A 932 0.55 -35.01 58.60
CA SER A 932 -0.78 -34.38 58.44
C SER A 932 -0.77 -33.24 57.42
N LEU A 933 0.41 -32.62 57.22
CA LEU A 933 0.65 -31.56 56.24
C LEU A 933 1.45 -32.11 55.05
N SER A 934 1.05 -31.75 53.82
CA SER A 934 1.73 -32.24 52.61
C SER A 934 2.98 -31.42 52.33
N ILE A 935 4.12 -32.09 52.17
CA ILE A 935 5.40 -31.47 51.82
C ILE A 935 5.60 -31.51 50.31
N TYR A 936 6.16 -30.43 49.76
CA TYR A 936 6.46 -30.31 48.34
C TYR A 936 7.88 -29.80 48.13
N ALA A 937 8.52 -30.15 47.02
CA ALA A 937 9.84 -29.65 46.67
C ALA A 937 9.95 -29.30 45.18
N VAL A 938 10.88 -28.40 44.85
CA VAL A 938 11.16 -27.96 43.48
C VAL A 938 12.64 -27.64 43.29
N ASP A 939 13.17 -27.96 42.11
CA ASP A 939 14.49 -27.52 41.64
C ASP A 939 14.40 -26.08 41.10
N MET A 940 15.17 -25.18 41.70
CA MET A 940 15.28 -23.76 41.34
C MET A 940 16.61 -23.44 40.65
N SER A 941 17.46 -24.41 40.36
CA SER A 941 18.79 -24.22 39.78
C SER A 941 18.74 -23.53 38.41
N ASN A 942 17.74 -23.86 37.59
CA ASN A 942 17.55 -23.34 36.23
C ASN A 942 16.06 -23.04 35.94
N PRO A 943 15.47 -21.97 36.52
CA PRO A 943 14.04 -21.74 36.44
C PRO A 943 13.60 -21.31 35.04
N CYS A 944 12.36 -21.64 34.69
CA CYS A 944 11.65 -21.12 33.53
C CYS A 944 10.76 -19.94 33.94
N ILE A 945 10.49 -19.03 33.00
CA ILE A 945 9.64 -17.86 33.22
C ILE A 945 8.44 -17.88 32.28
N LEU A 946 7.27 -17.52 32.80
CA LEU A 946 6.06 -17.23 32.03
C LEU A 946 5.56 -15.81 32.34
N ASN A 947 5.55 -14.93 31.34
CA ASN A 947 4.96 -13.59 31.45
C ASN A 947 3.48 -13.63 31.09
N LEU A 948 2.61 -13.25 32.03
CA LEU A 948 1.15 -13.29 31.87
C LEU A 948 0.61 -11.97 31.28
N ASP A 949 0.81 -11.76 29.97
CA ASP A 949 0.67 -10.48 29.27
C ASP A 949 -0.53 -10.34 28.31
N ILE A 950 -1.33 -11.39 28.08
CA ILE A 950 -2.43 -11.36 27.08
C ILE A 950 -3.39 -10.17 27.25
N LYS A 951 -3.70 -9.79 28.50
CA LYS A 951 -4.61 -8.67 28.81
C LYS A 951 -4.12 -7.33 28.25
N ASN A 952 -2.82 -7.15 28.07
CA ASN A 952 -2.25 -5.91 27.53
C ASN A 952 -2.52 -5.74 26.04
N PHE A 953 -2.87 -6.82 25.34
CA PHE A 953 -3.13 -6.82 23.91
C PHE A 953 -4.62 -6.70 23.56
N ILE A 954 -5.51 -6.88 24.54
CA ILE A 954 -6.96 -6.75 24.41
C ILE A 954 -7.38 -5.31 24.72
N LYS A 955 -8.26 -4.74 23.89
CA LYS A 955 -8.84 -3.39 24.02
C LYS A 955 -10.01 -3.36 24.99
N GLU A 956 -10.33 -2.17 25.51
CA GLU A 956 -11.60 -1.96 26.22
C GLU A 956 -12.79 -1.99 25.22
N PRO A 957 -13.98 -2.45 25.65
CA PRO A 957 -14.35 -2.95 26.98
C PRO A 957 -13.99 -4.43 27.22
N TYR A 958 -13.47 -5.13 26.21
CA TYR A 958 -13.21 -6.58 26.24
C TYR A 958 -12.16 -6.97 27.29
N ARG A 959 -11.12 -6.14 27.47
CA ARG A 959 -10.06 -6.33 28.48
C ARG A 959 -10.63 -6.50 29.89
N ASN A 960 -11.67 -5.75 30.23
CA ASN A 960 -12.27 -5.75 31.55
C ASN A 960 -13.52 -6.62 31.70
N ASN A 961 -14.01 -7.21 30.63
CA ASN A 961 -15.16 -8.10 30.63
C ASN A 961 -14.93 -9.32 31.55
N LYS A 962 -15.94 -9.65 32.36
CA LYS A 962 -15.85 -10.73 33.37
C LYS A 962 -15.69 -12.11 32.73
N LYS A 963 -16.44 -12.43 31.66
CA LYS A 963 -16.35 -13.73 30.96
C LYS A 963 -14.96 -13.93 30.36
N ILE A 964 -14.44 -12.91 29.66
CA ILE A 964 -13.10 -12.92 29.05
C ILE A 964 -12.01 -13.08 30.13
N LYS A 965 -12.12 -12.37 31.26
CA LYS A 965 -11.18 -12.53 32.39
C LYS A 965 -11.17 -13.95 32.95
N ASN A 966 -12.34 -14.57 33.08
CA ASN A 966 -12.46 -15.93 33.63
C ASN A 966 -11.83 -16.96 32.69
N ILE A 967 -12.13 -16.92 31.39
CA ILE A 967 -11.55 -17.88 30.44
C ILE A 967 -10.03 -17.71 30.29
N ILE A 968 -9.50 -16.49 30.42
CA ILE A 968 -8.05 -16.25 30.47
C ILE A 968 -7.45 -16.93 31.72
N LEU A 969 -8.07 -16.80 32.90
CA LEU A 969 -7.56 -17.45 34.12
C LEU A 969 -7.55 -18.98 34.01
N GLU A 970 -8.59 -19.56 33.40
CA GLU A 970 -8.63 -21.02 33.14
C GLU A 970 -7.55 -21.45 32.16
N SER A 971 -7.39 -20.70 31.06
CA SER A 971 -6.37 -20.95 30.03
C SER A 971 -4.96 -20.88 30.62
N ARG A 972 -4.69 -19.92 31.51
CA ARG A 972 -3.41 -19.79 32.23
C ARG A 972 -3.07 -21.03 33.04
N ARG A 973 -4.04 -21.63 33.74
CA ARG A 973 -3.80 -22.87 34.50
C ARG A 973 -3.43 -24.03 33.58
N LYS A 974 -4.14 -24.17 32.46
CA LYS A 974 -3.82 -25.20 31.44
C LYS A 974 -2.42 -24.99 30.87
N LEU A 975 -2.06 -23.75 30.54
CA LEU A 975 -0.74 -23.40 30.01
C LEU A 975 0.37 -23.66 31.04
N GLN A 976 0.22 -23.20 32.28
CA GLN A 976 1.18 -23.45 33.36
C GLN A 976 1.40 -24.96 33.56
N LYS A 977 0.32 -25.75 33.59
CA LYS A 977 0.41 -27.22 33.69
C LYS A 977 1.12 -27.85 32.49
N ALA A 978 0.89 -27.35 31.28
CA ALA A 978 1.60 -27.83 30.10
C ALA A 978 3.10 -27.50 30.15
N LEU A 979 3.46 -26.32 30.68
CA LEU A 979 4.85 -25.92 30.86
C LEU A 979 5.56 -26.71 31.96
N THR A 980 4.90 -27.01 33.09
CA THR A 980 5.50 -27.86 34.15
C THR A 980 5.73 -29.30 33.68
N ASN A 981 4.98 -29.76 32.69
CA ASN A 981 5.21 -31.06 32.06
C ASN A 981 6.40 -31.08 31.09
N LEU A 982 6.91 -29.92 30.63
CA LEU A 982 8.13 -29.87 29.82
C LEU A 982 9.35 -30.28 30.65
N TYR A 983 9.43 -29.78 31.88
CA TYR A 983 10.52 -30.06 32.82
C TYR A 983 9.94 -30.35 34.21
N LYS A 984 9.60 -31.61 34.43
CA LYS A 984 8.94 -32.06 35.66
C LYS A 984 9.85 -31.83 36.87
N GLY A 985 9.39 -31.05 37.84
CA GLY A 985 10.11 -30.77 39.08
C GLY A 985 10.99 -29.52 39.06
N GLU A 986 11.08 -28.84 37.91
CA GLU A 986 11.78 -27.56 37.79
C GLU A 986 10.84 -26.37 37.98
N LEU A 987 11.37 -25.29 38.56
CA LEU A 987 10.60 -24.10 38.91
C LEU A 987 10.11 -23.33 37.67
N ILE A 988 8.84 -22.92 37.71
CA ILE A 988 8.24 -21.98 36.75
C ILE A 988 7.76 -20.72 37.48
N LEU A 989 8.40 -19.59 37.20
CA LEU A 989 8.01 -18.28 37.71
C LEU A 989 7.00 -17.62 36.77
N SER A 990 5.79 -17.35 37.26
CA SER A 990 4.71 -16.76 36.46
C SER A 990 4.46 -15.30 36.85
N PHE A 991 5.06 -14.35 36.14
CA PHE A 991 4.96 -12.91 36.47
C PHE A 991 3.66 -12.29 35.96
N HIS A 992 3.00 -11.53 36.82
CA HIS A 992 1.83 -10.76 36.44
C HIS A 992 2.23 -9.41 35.83
N SER A 993 1.73 -9.13 34.62
CA SER A 993 2.11 -7.94 33.85
C SER A 993 1.84 -6.61 34.53
N ASP A 994 0.70 -6.47 35.23
CA ASP A 994 0.38 -5.21 35.93
C ASP A 994 1.42 -4.89 37.02
N PHE A 995 1.87 -5.90 37.78
CA PHE A 995 2.83 -5.73 38.87
C PHE A 995 4.23 -5.42 38.33
N LEU A 996 4.64 -6.14 37.29
CA LEU A 996 5.86 -5.85 36.55
C LEU A 996 5.87 -4.42 36.01
N HIS A 997 4.78 -3.95 35.40
CA HIS A 997 4.67 -2.58 34.89
C HIS A 997 4.82 -1.52 35.99
N GLN A 998 4.18 -1.71 37.15
CA GLN A 998 4.29 -0.77 38.27
C GLN A 998 5.73 -0.70 38.80
N ALA A 999 6.36 -1.85 39.04
CA ALA A 999 7.74 -1.90 39.52
C ALA A 999 8.73 -1.29 38.50
N MET A 1000 8.48 -1.47 37.21
CA MET A 1000 9.23 -0.80 36.15
C MET A 1000 9.06 0.72 36.19
N ILE A 1001 7.83 1.22 36.34
CA ILE A 1001 7.57 2.67 36.47
C ILE A 1001 8.33 3.24 37.65
N ASP A 1002 8.26 2.60 38.83
CA ASP A 1002 8.94 3.08 40.03
C ASP A 1002 10.46 3.18 39.83
N LYS A 1003 11.08 2.17 39.18
CA LYS A 1003 12.51 2.22 38.81
C LYS A 1003 12.84 3.32 37.81
N ILE A 1004 12.05 3.48 36.75
CA ILE A 1004 12.28 4.51 35.73
C ILE A 1004 12.15 5.92 36.32
N CYS A 1005 11.14 6.14 37.17
CA CYS A 1005 10.92 7.41 37.86
C CYS A 1005 12.07 7.73 38.84
N SER A 1006 12.52 6.73 39.61
CA SER A 1006 13.70 6.87 40.48
C SER A 1006 14.96 7.20 39.69
N GLU A 1007 15.20 6.54 38.56
CA GLU A 1007 16.35 6.81 37.69
C GLU A 1007 16.29 8.20 37.05
N ASN A 1008 15.10 8.78 36.87
CA ASN A 1008 14.91 10.10 36.29
C ASN A 1008 14.72 11.22 37.34
N ASP A 1009 14.92 10.91 38.62
CA ASP A 1009 14.78 11.83 39.76
C ASP A 1009 13.39 12.50 39.83
N VAL A 1010 12.32 11.74 39.57
CA VAL A 1010 10.93 12.22 39.61
C VAL A 1010 10.00 11.26 40.36
N PRO A 1011 8.89 11.73 40.94
CA PRO A 1011 7.95 10.84 41.62
C PRO A 1011 7.19 9.94 40.62
N SER A 1012 6.76 8.76 41.09
CA SER A 1012 5.99 7.78 40.31
C SER A 1012 4.48 8.07 40.23
N TYR A 1013 4.05 9.26 40.66
CA TYR A 1013 2.72 9.82 40.44
C TYR A 1013 2.82 11.12 39.65
N VAL A 1014 1.78 11.47 38.90
CA VAL A 1014 1.76 12.69 38.07
C VAL A 1014 1.65 13.93 38.95
N GLU A 1015 2.57 14.87 38.79
CA GLU A 1015 2.50 16.17 39.47
C GLU A 1015 1.63 17.18 38.72
N THR A 1016 1.04 18.11 39.45
CA THR A 1016 0.28 19.25 38.92
C THR A 1016 0.76 20.55 39.58
N PRO A 1017 1.47 21.45 38.86
CA PRO A 1017 1.87 21.38 37.45
C PRO A 1017 2.96 20.31 37.22
N ARG A 1018 2.97 19.72 36.02
CA ARG A 1018 3.89 18.65 35.68
C ARG A 1018 5.32 19.16 35.56
N ASN A 1019 6.22 18.71 36.42
CA ASN A 1019 7.65 18.91 36.24
C ASN A 1019 8.26 17.71 35.49
N LEU A 1020 9.04 17.93 34.44
CA LEU A 1020 9.60 16.83 33.63
C LEU A 1020 11.05 16.55 34.03
N GLY A 1021 11.39 15.29 34.25
CA GLY A 1021 12.76 14.85 34.48
C GLY A 1021 13.70 15.16 33.31
N LYS A 1022 15.01 15.06 33.53
CA LYS A 1022 16.04 15.41 32.54
C LYS A 1022 16.10 14.39 31.39
N ALA A 1023 16.02 13.10 31.71
CA ALA A 1023 16.05 12.02 30.73
C ALA A 1023 14.64 11.72 30.17
N MET A 1024 14.62 11.02 29.04
CA MET A 1024 13.40 10.48 28.45
C MET A 1024 13.37 8.96 28.54
N CYS A 1025 12.18 8.39 28.70
CA CYS A 1025 11.95 6.95 28.68
C CYS A 1025 11.71 6.49 27.24
N VAL A 1026 12.47 5.50 26.79
CA VAL A 1026 12.36 4.90 25.46
C VAL A 1026 12.13 3.39 25.58
N PRO A 1027 10.86 2.96 25.59
CA PRO A 1027 10.53 1.56 25.37
C PRO A 1027 11.02 1.10 24.00
N TYR A 1028 11.82 0.05 23.95
CA TYR A 1028 12.31 -0.53 22.68
C TYR A 1028 11.89 -1.99 22.47
N GLY A 1029 11.08 -2.52 23.39
CA GLY A 1029 10.38 -3.81 23.30
C GLY A 1029 8.87 -3.66 23.55
N ASP A 1030 8.22 -4.75 23.93
CA ASP A 1030 6.74 -4.86 23.96
C ASP A 1030 6.10 -4.36 25.28
N ILE A 1031 6.89 -3.71 26.14
CA ILE A 1031 6.48 -3.26 27.48
C ILE A 1031 6.39 -1.73 27.53
N LEU A 1032 5.36 -1.18 28.17
CA LEU A 1032 5.16 0.27 28.41
C LEU A 1032 5.13 1.20 27.16
N ASP A 1033 5.28 0.69 25.94
CA ASP A 1033 5.25 1.46 24.68
C ASP A 1033 3.97 2.30 24.50
N ARG A 1034 2.85 1.75 24.97
CA ARG A 1034 1.52 2.33 24.95
C ARG A 1034 1.18 3.19 26.17
N HIS A 1035 2.11 3.37 27.12
CA HIS A 1035 1.87 4.08 28.38
C HIS A 1035 2.66 5.39 28.48
N ILE A 1036 2.16 6.32 29.29
CA ILE A 1036 2.91 7.53 29.68
C ILE A 1036 3.54 7.28 31.04
N ILE A 1037 4.86 7.43 31.13
CA ILE A 1037 5.54 7.41 32.42
C ILE A 1037 5.30 8.75 33.13
N PRO A 1038 4.94 8.74 34.43
CA PRO A 1038 4.77 9.95 35.23
C PRO A 1038 5.98 10.88 35.11
N ASN A 1039 5.71 12.18 34.90
CA ASN A 1039 6.75 13.23 34.90
C ASN A 1039 7.95 12.97 33.95
N THR A 1040 7.78 12.13 32.93
CA THR A 1040 8.85 11.70 32.03
C THR A 1040 8.38 11.71 30.58
N VAL A 1041 9.17 12.30 29.67
CA VAL A 1041 8.91 12.24 28.22
C VAL A 1041 9.03 10.78 27.77
N THR A 1042 7.98 10.22 27.15
CA THR A 1042 7.93 8.78 26.83
C THR A 1042 7.71 8.54 25.33
N LYS A 1043 8.74 8.14 24.59
CA LYS A 1043 8.66 7.86 23.15
C LYS A 1043 9.22 6.47 22.84
N ALA A 1044 8.40 5.61 22.25
CA ALA A 1044 8.82 4.25 21.93
C ALA A 1044 9.72 4.22 20.68
N LEU A 1045 10.66 3.27 20.68
CA LEU A 1045 11.44 2.84 19.53
C LEU A 1045 10.85 1.52 19.06
N HIS A 1046 10.18 1.54 17.92
CA HIS A 1046 9.38 0.41 17.42
C HIS A 1046 10.28 -0.61 16.72
N THR A 1047 10.69 -1.64 17.47
CA THR A 1047 11.40 -2.81 16.95
C THR A 1047 10.49 -4.02 16.84
N GLU A 1048 10.87 -4.96 15.99
CA GLU A 1048 10.21 -6.24 15.82
C GLU A 1048 11.23 -7.35 15.58
N LYS A 1049 10.90 -8.56 16.06
CA LYS A 1049 11.66 -9.77 15.74
C LYS A 1049 11.08 -10.39 14.48
N ILE A 1050 11.92 -10.50 13.46
CA ILE A 1050 11.50 -10.84 12.10
C ILE A 1050 12.18 -12.14 11.67
N PHE A 1051 11.41 -13.22 11.57
CA PHE A 1051 11.88 -14.50 11.07
C PHE A 1051 12.02 -14.53 9.55
N TYR A 1052 13.03 -15.23 9.05
CA TYR A 1052 13.09 -15.61 7.65
C TYR A 1052 12.10 -16.75 7.40
N SER A 1053 11.51 -16.81 6.20
CA SER A 1053 10.47 -17.78 5.87
C SER A 1053 10.88 -19.25 5.98
N ASN A 1054 12.18 -19.56 6.04
CA ASN A 1054 12.70 -20.92 6.24
C ASN A 1054 12.89 -21.30 7.72
N MET A 1055 12.61 -20.38 8.65
CA MET A 1055 12.79 -20.53 10.09
C MET A 1055 14.23 -20.90 10.54
N LYS A 1056 15.24 -20.74 9.67
CA LYS A 1056 16.65 -21.00 10.01
C LYS A 1056 17.31 -19.84 10.76
N GLY A 1057 16.71 -18.66 10.73
CA GLY A 1057 17.23 -17.48 11.43
C GLY A 1057 16.21 -16.35 11.48
N PHE A 1058 16.59 -15.27 12.16
CA PHE A 1058 15.79 -14.06 12.29
C PHE A 1058 16.71 -12.84 12.34
N LYS A 1059 16.12 -11.65 12.18
CA LYS A 1059 16.75 -10.36 12.46
C LYS A 1059 15.88 -9.53 13.40
N ILE A 1060 16.48 -8.56 14.09
CA ILE A 1060 15.73 -7.47 14.72
C ILE A 1060 15.69 -6.33 13.71
N GLY A 1061 14.49 -5.83 13.42
CA GLY A 1061 14.27 -4.72 12.49
C GLY A 1061 13.20 -3.76 13.00
N GLU A 1062 12.83 -2.82 12.15
CA GLU A 1062 11.70 -1.92 12.36
C GLU A 1062 10.37 -2.67 12.37
N PHE A 1063 9.46 -2.25 13.26
CA PHE A 1063 8.08 -2.74 13.22
C PHE A 1063 7.41 -2.32 11.89
N PRO A 1064 6.55 -3.17 11.29
CA PRO A 1064 5.92 -2.88 10.01
C PRO A 1064 5.34 -1.47 9.88
N HIS A 1065 5.71 -0.79 8.79
CA HIS A 1065 5.25 0.55 8.42
C HIS A 1065 5.66 1.69 9.37
N TYR A 1066 6.55 1.46 10.34
CA TYR A 1066 7.28 2.53 11.03
C TYR A 1066 8.52 2.96 10.24
N LEU A 1067 9.14 4.06 10.68
CA LEU A 1067 10.43 4.53 10.14
C LEU A 1067 11.52 3.48 10.37
N ASP A 1068 12.54 3.46 9.52
CA ASP A 1068 13.70 2.60 9.73
C ASP A 1068 14.42 2.95 11.05
N LEU A 1069 15.15 1.98 11.60
CA LEU A 1069 15.77 2.13 12.92
C LEU A 1069 16.75 3.31 13.01
N ASN A 1070 17.49 3.65 11.95
CA ASN A 1070 18.40 4.81 12.00
C ASN A 1070 17.60 6.11 12.11
N THR A 1071 16.54 6.24 11.32
CA THR A 1071 15.66 7.41 11.34
C THR A 1071 14.94 7.54 12.69
N GLN A 1072 14.47 6.43 13.28
CA GLN A 1072 13.91 6.45 14.64
C GLN A 1072 14.92 6.95 15.68
N VAL A 1073 16.18 6.51 15.62
CA VAL A 1073 17.24 6.96 16.53
C VAL A 1073 17.57 8.44 16.33
N ARG A 1074 17.62 8.93 15.09
CA ARG A 1074 17.77 10.37 14.79
C ARG A 1074 16.62 11.18 15.38
N MET A 1075 15.40 10.69 15.28
CA MET A 1075 14.21 11.33 15.88
C MET A 1075 14.31 11.38 17.41
N LEU A 1076 14.78 10.30 18.06
CA LEU A 1076 15.03 10.32 19.51
C LEU A 1076 16.12 11.34 19.89
N LYS A 1077 17.20 11.42 19.11
CA LYS A 1077 18.26 12.42 19.31
C LYS A 1077 17.72 13.85 19.21
N SER A 1078 16.75 14.10 18.34
CA SER A 1078 16.10 15.41 18.18
C SER A 1078 15.33 15.89 19.42
N PHE A 1079 15.04 15.04 20.41
CA PHE A 1079 14.54 15.48 21.72
C PHE A 1079 15.61 16.18 22.58
N ASN A 1080 16.90 16.03 22.23
CA ASN A 1080 18.05 16.58 22.95
C ASN A 1080 18.05 16.23 24.45
N ARG A 1081 17.81 14.94 24.77
CA ARG A 1081 17.75 14.40 26.13
C ARG A 1081 18.48 13.06 26.22
N PRO A 1082 19.13 12.73 27.35
CA PRO A 1082 19.60 11.39 27.63
C PRO A 1082 18.44 10.38 27.66
N VAL A 1083 18.71 9.14 27.27
CA VAL A 1083 17.70 8.09 27.13
C VAL A 1083 17.82 7.03 28.21
N ILE A 1084 16.71 6.71 28.86
CA ILE A 1084 16.52 5.50 29.66
C ILE A 1084 15.83 4.46 28.76
N LEU A 1085 16.55 3.42 28.37
CA LEU A 1085 16.03 2.36 27.51
C LEU A 1085 15.24 1.34 28.33
N VAL A 1086 14.09 0.90 27.82
CA VAL A 1086 13.19 0.00 28.53
C VAL A 1086 12.78 -1.22 27.70
N ASP A 1087 12.92 -2.42 28.26
CA ASP A 1087 12.49 -3.70 27.64
C ASP A 1087 11.98 -4.68 28.71
N ASN A 1088 11.27 -5.73 28.27
CA ASN A 1088 10.71 -6.73 29.16
C ASN A 1088 11.80 -7.70 29.68
N LEU A 1089 12.72 -8.14 28.81
CA LEU A 1089 13.69 -9.19 29.14
C LEU A 1089 15.09 -8.90 28.58
N LEU A 1090 16.10 -9.08 29.42
CA LEU A 1090 17.50 -9.12 29.01
C LEU A 1090 18.16 -10.47 29.33
N HIS A 1091 18.20 -11.33 28.30
CA HIS A 1091 18.92 -12.61 28.35
C HIS A 1091 20.01 -12.70 27.27
N LYS A 1092 19.64 -12.87 26.00
CA LYS A 1092 20.60 -12.92 24.87
C LYS A 1092 20.91 -11.55 24.27
N GLY A 1093 20.10 -10.55 24.60
CA GLY A 1093 20.22 -9.16 24.17
C GLY A 1093 20.17 -8.94 22.66
N TYR A 1094 19.32 -9.67 21.93
CA TYR A 1094 19.23 -9.53 20.47
C TYR A 1094 18.88 -8.11 20.02
N ARG A 1095 17.90 -7.46 20.66
CA ARG A 1095 17.49 -6.09 20.34
C ARG A 1095 18.62 -5.08 20.60
N ILE A 1096 19.21 -5.09 21.79
CA ILE A 1096 20.29 -4.17 22.14
C ILE A 1096 21.54 -4.38 21.27
N LYS A 1097 21.88 -5.63 20.90
CA LYS A 1097 22.95 -5.91 19.94
C LYS A 1097 22.71 -5.29 18.56
N ALA A 1098 21.46 -5.22 18.10
CA ALA A 1098 21.11 -4.59 16.84
C ALA A 1098 21.09 -3.05 16.92
N LEU A 1099 20.68 -2.50 18.07
CA LEU A 1099 20.50 -1.06 18.26
C LEU A 1099 21.77 -0.33 18.73
N ASP A 1100 22.61 -0.95 19.56
CA ASP A 1100 23.81 -0.32 20.14
C ASP A 1100 24.77 0.29 19.08
N PRO A 1101 25.04 -0.38 17.93
CA PRO A 1101 25.82 0.23 16.86
C PRO A 1101 25.17 1.49 16.27
N ILE A 1102 23.83 1.51 16.17
CA ILE A 1102 23.07 2.66 15.64
C ILE A 1102 23.13 3.81 16.64
N PHE A 1103 22.96 3.54 17.93
CA PHE A 1103 23.07 4.56 18.99
C PHE A 1103 24.45 5.21 18.99
N LYS A 1104 25.52 4.42 18.85
CA LYS A 1104 26.90 4.94 18.75
C LYS A 1104 27.11 5.77 17.49
N LYS A 1105 26.67 5.27 16.33
CA LYS A 1105 26.79 5.97 15.04
C LYS A 1105 26.07 7.32 15.04
N GLU A 1106 24.85 7.35 15.56
CA GLU A 1106 24.06 8.59 15.63
C GLU A 1106 24.39 9.43 16.87
N ASN A 1107 25.31 8.99 17.74
CA ASN A 1107 25.70 9.66 18.98
C ASN A 1107 24.50 10.00 19.89
N LEU A 1108 23.69 8.98 20.19
CA LEU A 1108 22.59 9.06 21.16
C LEU A 1108 23.09 8.64 22.54
N GLU A 1109 22.93 9.53 23.53
CA GLU A 1109 23.32 9.27 24.91
C GLU A 1109 22.31 8.34 25.60
N ILE A 1110 22.75 7.15 25.99
CA ILE A 1110 21.96 6.21 26.80
C ILE A 1110 22.46 6.33 28.24
N LYS A 1111 21.61 6.84 29.13
CA LYS A 1111 21.89 7.03 30.56
C LYS A 1111 21.92 5.68 31.28
N ASN A 1112 20.85 4.91 31.17
CA ASN A 1112 20.68 3.62 31.82
C ASN A 1112 19.74 2.72 31.00
N ILE A 1113 19.79 1.42 31.24
CA ILE A 1113 18.87 0.43 30.66
C ILE A 1113 18.08 -0.21 31.81
N VAL A 1114 16.76 -0.09 31.80
CA VAL A 1114 15.89 -0.69 32.82
C VAL A 1114 15.10 -1.83 32.16
N VAL A 1115 15.19 -3.04 32.71
CA VAL A 1115 14.47 -4.19 32.18
C VAL A 1115 13.58 -4.87 33.21
N GLY A 1116 12.50 -5.50 32.75
CA GLY A 1116 11.63 -6.27 33.65
C GLY A 1116 12.38 -7.42 34.31
N ILE A 1117 12.94 -8.30 33.49
CA ILE A 1117 13.70 -9.46 33.94
C ILE A 1117 15.09 -9.43 33.32
N MET A 1118 16.12 -9.65 34.13
CA MET A 1118 17.50 -9.79 33.68
C MET A 1118 18.07 -11.13 34.15
N SER A 1119 18.84 -11.77 33.27
CA SER A 1119 19.62 -12.97 33.64
C SER A 1119 21.11 -12.66 33.79
N GLY A 1120 21.88 -13.59 34.35
CA GLY A 1120 23.35 -13.46 34.46
C GLY A 1120 24.00 -13.19 33.10
N ARG A 1121 23.63 -13.97 32.07
CA ARG A 1121 24.07 -13.74 30.68
C ARG A 1121 23.75 -12.35 30.14
N GLY A 1122 22.61 -11.79 30.57
CA GLY A 1122 22.19 -10.44 30.21
C GLY A 1122 23.05 -9.38 30.89
N LYS A 1123 23.37 -9.57 32.17
CA LYS A 1123 24.27 -8.71 32.93
C LYS A 1123 25.69 -8.72 32.34
N ASP A 1124 26.25 -9.91 32.08
CA ASP A 1124 27.56 -10.07 31.42
C ASP A 1124 27.63 -9.38 30.04
N LEU A 1125 26.50 -9.33 29.32
CA LEU A 1125 26.43 -8.64 28.03
C LEU A 1125 26.56 -7.12 28.21
N MET A 1126 25.90 -6.53 29.21
CA MET A 1126 25.93 -5.09 29.46
C MET A 1126 27.27 -4.64 30.02
N ASP A 1127 27.85 -5.44 30.93
CA ASP A 1127 29.16 -5.16 31.49
C ASP A 1127 30.23 -5.17 30.38
N ARG A 1128 30.18 -6.13 29.44
CA ARG A 1128 31.06 -6.11 28.24
C ARG A 1128 30.83 -4.93 27.30
N GLN A 1129 29.61 -4.38 27.27
CA GLN A 1129 29.29 -3.21 26.45
C GLN A 1129 29.55 -1.89 27.17
N ASN A 1130 30.02 -1.92 28.42
CA ASN A 1130 30.12 -0.77 29.32
C ASN A 1130 28.81 0.04 29.38
N ARG A 1131 27.67 -0.66 29.51
CA ARG A 1131 26.34 -0.06 29.67
C ARG A 1131 25.82 -0.32 31.08
N SER A 1132 25.32 0.73 31.74
CA SER A 1132 24.57 0.57 32.98
C SER A 1132 23.25 -0.16 32.69
N VAL A 1133 22.88 -1.08 33.58
CA VAL A 1133 21.64 -1.83 33.48
C VAL A 1133 21.09 -2.13 34.87
N ASP A 1134 19.77 -1.99 35.00
CA ASP A 1134 18.99 -2.37 36.17
C ASP A 1134 17.82 -3.26 35.78
N SER A 1135 17.37 -4.10 36.72
CA SER A 1135 16.21 -4.96 36.52
C SER A 1135 15.22 -4.93 37.68
N VAL A 1136 13.95 -5.23 37.41
CA VAL A 1136 12.97 -5.55 38.48
C VAL A 1136 13.29 -6.90 39.09
N TYR A 1137 13.44 -7.94 38.26
CA TYR A 1137 13.80 -9.29 38.69
C TYR A 1137 15.14 -9.71 38.09
N PHE A 1138 16.05 -10.19 38.93
CA PHE A 1138 17.31 -10.79 38.51
C PHE A 1138 17.25 -12.30 38.69
N ILE A 1139 17.33 -13.06 37.59
CA ILE A 1139 17.24 -14.52 37.54
C ILE A 1139 18.53 -15.06 36.91
N PRO A 1140 19.59 -15.31 37.70
CA PRO A 1140 20.95 -15.56 37.19
C PRO A 1140 21.00 -16.68 36.13
N ARG A 1141 20.40 -17.83 36.45
CA ARG A 1141 20.42 -19.07 35.65
C ARG A 1141 19.10 -19.33 34.92
N LEU A 1142 18.58 -18.33 34.21
CA LEU A 1142 17.36 -18.48 33.41
C LEU A 1142 17.51 -19.59 32.35
N LYS A 1143 16.64 -20.62 32.41
CA LYS A 1143 16.58 -21.70 31.41
C LYS A 1143 15.86 -21.28 30.15
N LEU A 1144 14.57 -20.92 30.29
CA LEU A 1144 13.68 -20.49 29.21
C LEU A 1144 12.71 -19.41 29.67
N TRP A 1145 12.19 -18.64 28.72
CA TRP A 1145 11.12 -17.68 28.97
C TRP A 1145 10.02 -17.83 27.92
N PHE A 1146 8.79 -17.58 28.35
CA PHE A 1146 7.58 -17.61 27.54
C PHE A 1146 6.78 -16.34 27.77
N ASN A 1147 6.24 -15.76 26.70
CA ASN A 1147 5.21 -14.72 26.78
C ASN A 1147 3.87 -15.36 26.45
N GLU A 1148 2.88 -15.22 27.33
CA GLU A 1148 1.55 -15.83 27.21
C GLU A 1148 0.93 -15.55 25.83
N VAL A 1149 0.89 -14.28 25.40
CA VAL A 1149 0.27 -13.90 24.13
C VAL A 1149 0.95 -14.52 22.91
N SER A 1150 2.27 -14.74 22.97
CA SER A 1150 3.04 -15.30 21.85
C SER A 1150 2.75 -16.78 21.61
N MET A 1151 2.16 -17.45 22.60
CA MET A 1151 1.73 -18.85 22.49
C MET A 1151 0.35 -18.98 21.84
N TYR A 1152 -0.42 -17.91 21.70
CA TYR A 1152 -1.79 -17.95 21.19
C TYR A 1152 -1.90 -17.38 19.76
N PRO A 1153 -2.12 -18.24 18.74
CA PRO A 1153 -2.31 -17.77 17.36
C PRO A 1153 -3.50 -16.81 17.21
N PHE A 1154 -3.44 -15.94 16.20
CA PHE A 1154 -4.35 -14.80 15.98
C PHE A 1154 -4.35 -13.70 17.05
N MET A 1155 -3.70 -13.91 18.21
CA MET A 1155 -3.55 -12.90 19.26
C MET A 1155 -2.13 -12.35 19.33
N GLY A 1156 -1.13 -13.22 19.20
CA GLY A 1156 0.28 -12.86 19.21
C GLY A 1156 1.11 -13.75 18.30
N GLY A 1157 2.43 -13.56 18.35
CA GLY A 1157 3.40 -14.24 17.51
C GLY A 1157 4.45 -13.28 16.98
N ASP A 1158 5.59 -13.83 16.56
CA ASP A 1158 6.69 -13.08 15.96
C ASP A 1158 6.40 -12.82 14.47
N LEU A 1159 6.98 -11.77 13.88
CA LEU A 1159 6.74 -11.44 12.47
C LEU A 1159 7.48 -12.39 11.52
N LEU A 1160 6.88 -12.73 10.38
CA LEU A 1160 7.53 -13.50 9.31
C LEU A 1160 7.81 -12.63 8.07
N TRP A 1161 9.06 -12.58 7.60
CA TRP A 1161 9.43 -11.83 6.39
C TRP A 1161 9.27 -12.65 5.12
N ARG A 1162 8.39 -12.18 4.24
CA ARG A 1162 8.22 -12.73 2.87
C ARG A 1162 8.59 -11.75 1.74
N GLY A 1163 9.23 -10.63 2.07
CA GLY A 1163 9.71 -9.63 1.11
C GLY A 1163 8.95 -8.30 1.14
N LYS A 1164 7.69 -8.28 1.59
CA LYS A 1164 6.88 -7.07 1.78
C LYS A 1164 5.83 -7.29 2.85
N TYR A 1165 5.56 -6.27 3.66
CA TYR A 1165 4.47 -6.30 4.64
C TYR A 1165 3.12 -5.97 3.98
N PRO A 1166 2.03 -6.67 4.32
CA PRO A 1166 0.71 -6.24 3.88
C PRO A 1166 0.38 -4.86 4.45
N LYS A 1167 -0.11 -3.96 3.59
CA LYS A 1167 -0.64 -2.64 3.99
C LYS A 1167 -2.07 -2.82 4.48
N ARG A 1168 -2.26 -3.48 5.62
CA ARG A 1168 -3.55 -3.72 6.30
C ARG A 1168 -3.33 -3.86 7.79
N ASN A 1169 -4.35 -3.59 8.59
CA ASN A 1169 -4.37 -3.81 10.04
C ASN A 1169 -4.50 -5.30 10.43
N LEU A 1170 -3.73 -6.18 9.78
CA LEU A 1170 -3.62 -7.60 10.06
C LEU A 1170 -2.24 -8.06 9.57
N LEU A 1171 -1.35 -8.40 10.51
CA LEU A 1171 0.05 -8.71 10.20
C LEU A 1171 0.30 -10.23 10.24
N PRO A 1172 1.02 -10.79 9.25
CA PRO A 1172 1.38 -12.20 9.24
C PRO A 1172 2.40 -12.48 10.33
N SER A 1173 2.17 -13.53 11.09
CA SER A 1173 2.99 -13.93 12.23
C SER A 1173 3.26 -15.43 12.23
N ILE A 1174 4.20 -15.81 13.08
CA ILE A 1174 4.51 -17.20 13.38
C ILE A 1174 4.51 -17.39 14.89
N ASN A 1175 3.75 -18.37 15.37
CA ASN A 1175 3.80 -18.84 16.75
C ASN A 1175 4.79 -20.00 16.83
N LEU A 1176 5.65 -20.01 17.84
CA LEU A 1176 6.68 -21.05 18.00
C LEU A 1176 6.09 -22.31 18.64
N ILE A 1177 5.07 -22.89 18.01
CA ILE A 1177 4.36 -24.12 18.38
C ILE A 1177 3.97 -24.89 17.11
N LEU A 1178 3.68 -26.18 17.24
CA LEU A 1178 3.10 -26.97 16.15
C LEU A 1178 1.63 -26.55 15.90
N PRO A 1179 1.09 -26.67 14.67
CA PRO A 1179 1.75 -27.20 13.47
C PRO A 1179 2.56 -26.14 12.71
N TYR A 1180 2.59 -24.89 13.18
CA TYR A 1180 3.22 -23.78 12.45
C TYR A 1180 4.74 -23.90 12.37
N THR A 1181 5.40 -24.28 13.46
CA THR A 1181 6.85 -24.54 13.48
C THR A 1181 7.27 -25.39 14.68
N TYR A 1182 8.33 -26.17 14.53
CA TYR A 1182 8.89 -26.93 15.65
C TYR A 1182 9.67 -25.99 16.60
N PRO A 1183 9.35 -25.97 17.92
CA PRO A 1183 10.00 -25.07 18.89
C PRO A 1183 11.41 -25.51 19.26
N LYS A 1184 12.38 -25.33 18.35
CA LYS A 1184 13.80 -25.73 18.53
C LYS A 1184 14.49 -25.14 19.77
N PHE A 1185 13.91 -24.10 20.38
CA PHE A 1185 14.47 -23.48 21.58
C PHE A 1185 14.16 -24.27 22.86
N ILE A 1186 13.18 -25.18 22.83
CA ILE A 1186 12.89 -26.12 23.93
C ILE A 1186 13.83 -27.32 23.75
N VAL A 1187 14.75 -27.51 24.68
CA VAL A 1187 15.81 -28.54 24.60
C VAL A 1187 15.74 -29.43 25.84
N GLY A 1188 15.82 -30.74 25.66
CA GLY A 1188 15.78 -31.70 26.78
C GLY A 1188 14.37 -32.03 27.29
N SER A 1189 13.32 -31.61 26.57
CA SER A 1189 11.94 -32.06 26.78
C SER A 1189 11.60 -33.18 25.80
N ASN A 1190 10.69 -34.08 26.18
CA ASN A 1190 10.19 -35.12 25.27
C ASN A 1190 9.23 -34.52 24.21
N LYS A 1191 9.11 -35.20 23.06
CA LYS A 1191 8.27 -34.78 21.93
C LYS A 1191 6.78 -34.68 22.31
N ASN A 1192 6.28 -35.64 23.08
CA ASN A 1192 4.88 -35.67 23.55
C ASN A 1192 4.51 -34.44 24.38
N ALA A 1193 5.41 -33.94 25.23
CA ALA A 1193 5.20 -32.74 26.02
C ALA A 1193 5.18 -31.47 25.15
N ILE A 1194 6.02 -31.42 24.11
CA ILE A 1194 6.02 -30.32 23.12
C ILE A 1194 4.73 -30.33 22.30
N PHE A 1195 4.27 -31.51 21.87
CA PHE A 1195 2.99 -31.70 21.19
C PHE A 1195 1.82 -31.26 22.07
N ASN A 1196 1.77 -31.76 23.30
CA ASN A 1196 0.72 -31.41 24.27
C ASN A 1196 0.73 -29.90 24.58
N LEU A 1197 1.90 -29.27 24.73
CA LEU A 1197 1.99 -27.82 24.88
C LEU A 1197 1.36 -27.11 23.68
N SER A 1198 1.71 -27.52 22.45
CA SER A 1198 1.18 -26.95 21.22
C SER A 1198 -0.35 -27.10 21.14
N LYS A 1199 -0.87 -28.28 21.47
CA LYS A 1199 -2.31 -28.59 21.53
C LYS A 1199 -3.04 -27.68 22.51
N ILE A 1200 -2.53 -27.58 23.75
CA ILE A 1200 -3.10 -26.71 24.79
C ILE A 1200 -3.10 -25.25 24.34
N CYS A 1201 -2.06 -24.80 23.64
CA CYS A 1201 -1.99 -23.43 23.14
C CYS A 1201 -3.07 -23.13 22.10
N ILE A 1202 -3.31 -24.03 21.14
CA ILE A 1202 -4.38 -23.87 20.14
C ILE A 1202 -5.76 -23.96 20.79
N GLU A 1203 -5.99 -24.94 21.67
CA GLU A 1203 -7.25 -25.10 22.40
C GLU A 1203 -7.57 -23.86 23.26
N ASN A 1204 -6.58 -23.33 23.99
CA ASN A 1204 -6.73 -22.08 24.74
C ASN A 1204 -7.08 -20.91 23.83
N SER A 1205 -6.45 -20.82 22.65
CA SER A 1205 -6.71 -19.76 21.69
C SER A 1205 -8.14 -19.83 21.15
N ILE A 1206 -8.63 -21.02 20.82
CA ILE A 1206 -10.03 -21.26 20.40
C ILE A 1206 -10.97 -20.81 21.51
N ASN A 1207 -10.79 -21.31 22.74
CA ASN A 1207 -11.67 -21.02 23.86
C ASN A 1207 -11.74 -19.51 24.17
N ILE A 1208 -10.59 -18.83 24.18
CA ILE A 1208 -10.55 -17.38 24.41
C ILE A 1208 -11.22 -16.62 23.26
N LEU A 1209 -10.96 -16.99 21.99
CA LEU A 1209 -11.58 -16.34 20.84
C LEU A 1209 -13.07 -16.56 20.76
N GLU A 1210 -13.59 -17.75 21.04
CA GLU A 1210 -15.03 -18.02 21.00
C GLU A 1210 -15.79 -17.14 22.01
N ILE A 1211 -15.26 -16.98 23.23
CA ILE A 1211 -15.83 -16.06 24.23
C ILE A 1211 -15.70 -14.59 23.80
N ILE A 1212 -14.58 -14.21 23.19
CA ILE A 1212 -14.41 -12.86 22.63
C ILE A 1212 -15.41 -12.61 21.49
N GLU A 1213 -15.60 -13.57 20.59
CA GLU A 1213 -16.53 -13.51 19.45
C GLU A 1213 -17.98 -13.41 19.94
N GLU A 1214 -18.36 -14.17 20.98
CA GLU A 1214 -19.66 -14.09 21.65
C GLU A 1214 -19.88 -12.70 22.26
N GLU A 1215 -18.94 -12.22 23.08
CA GLU A 1215 -19.07 -10.93 23.75
C GLU A 1215 -18.98 -9.75 22.76
N TYR A 1216 -18.23 -9.90 21.67
CA TYR A 1216 -18.22 -8.93 20.58
C TYR A 1216 -19.59 -8.84 19.92
N ARG A 1217 -20.24 -9.98 19.63
CA ARG A 1217 -21.60 -10.02 19.09
C ARG A 1217 -22.59 -9.40 20.06
N ASN A 1218 -22.51 -9.71 21.36
CA ASN A 1218 -23.40 -9.16 22.39
C ASN A 1218 -23.29 -7.63 22.52
N ILE A 1219 -22.11 -7.05 22.30
CA ILE A 1219 -21.86 -5.60 22.45
C ILE A 1219 -22.15 -4.83 21.15
N THR A 1220 -22.01 -5.45 19.98
CA THR A 1220 -22.01 -4.74 18.69
C THR A 1220 -23.05 -5.20 17.69
N ASP A 1221 -23.79 -6.28 17.99
CA ASP A 1221 -24.72 -6.97 17.09
C ASP A 1221 -24.09 -7.45 15.77
N ARG A 1222 -22.76 -7.61 15.74
CA ARG A 1222 -21.99 -8.05 14.56
C ARG A 1222 -21.07 -9.23 14.91
N ASN A 1223 -20.76 -10.05 13.91
CA ASN A 1223 -19.75 -11.10 14.05
C ASN A 1223 -18.33 -10.51 14.03
N LEU A 1224 -17.44 -11.05 14.87
CA LEU A 1224 -16.03 -10.71 14.85
C LEU A 1224 -15.30 -11.52 13.77
N SER A 1225 -15.20 -10.94 12.56
CA SER A 1225 -14.41 -11.51 11.47
C SER A 1225 -12.93 -11.09 11.56
N LEU A 1226 -12.06 -11.71 10.78
CA LEU A 1226 -10.64 -11.30 10.67
C LEU A 1226 -10.47 -9.84 10.24
N TYR A 1227 -11.38 -9.31 9.42
CA TYR A 1227 -11.40 -7.90 9.05
C TYR A 1227 -11.63 -6.95 10.24
N LEU A 1228 -12.38 -7.40 11.26
CA LEU A 1228 -12.74 -6.64 12.45
C LEU A 1228 -11.85 -6.97 13.66
N LEU A 1229 -10.81 -7.79 13.50
CA LEU A 1229 -9.93 -8.21 14.59
C LEU A 1229 -9.26 -7.01 15.29
N GLY A 1230 -9.07 -5.90 14.56
CA GLY A 1230 -8.62 -4.61 15.09
C GLY A 1230 -9.57 -3.98 16.12
N HIS A 1231 -10.85 -4.34 16.17
CA HIS A 1231 -11.77 -3.84 17.20
C HIS A 1231 -11.42 -4.37 18.60
N VAL A 1232 -10.78 -5.54 18.67
CA VAL A 1232 -10.49 -6.24 19.93
C VAL A 1232 -9.00 -6.19 20.27
N PHE A 1233 -8.13 -6.34 19.29
CA PHE A 1233 -6.69 -6.45 19.53
C PHE A 1233 -5.92 -5.19 19.14
N ASN A 1234 -4.89 -4.88 19.93
CA ASN A 1234 -3.98 -3.76 19.76
C ASN A 1234 -3.07 -3.91 18.54
N VAL A 1235 -2.67 -5.14 18.21
CA VAL A 1235 -1.85 -5.48 17.04
C VAL A 1235 -2.40 -6.79 16.49
N PRO A 1236 -3.42 -6.75 15.63
CA PRO A 1236 -4.01 -7.96 15.07
C PRO A 1236 -2.98 -8.77 14.28
N ARG A 1237 -2.89 -10.07 14.58
CA ARG A 1237 -1.97 -11.01 13.95
C ARG A 1237 -2.74 -12.12 13.24
N CYS A 1238 -2.15 -12.73 12.23
CA CYS A 1238 -2.64 -13.99 11.66
C CYS A 1238 -1.48 -14.94 11.36
N PRO A 1239 -1.62 -16.25 11.57
CA PRO A 1239 -0.60 -17.21 11.17
C PRO A 1239 -0.27 -17.12 9.68
N ASP A 1240 1.01 -17.18 9.32
CA ASP A 1240 1.42 -17.11 7.91
C ASP A 1240 1.03 -18.41 7.15
N GLN A 1241 0.36 -18.25 6.02
CA GLN A 1241 -0.09 -19.35 5.14
C GLN A 1241 0.84 -19.61 3.94
N GLY A 1242 1.93 -18.85 3.79
CA GLY A 1242 2.76 -18.88 2.59
C GLY A 1242 2.40 -17.81 1.54
N LYS A 1243 3.19 -17.78 0.45
CA LYS A 1243 2.96 -16.83 -0.66
C LYS A 1243 1.76 -17.29 -1.48
N ASN A 1244 0.93 -16.33 -1.90
CA ASN A 1244 -0.25 -16.54 -2.77
C ASN A 1244 -1.38 -17.37 -2.13
N MET A 1245 -1.35 -17.58 -0.81
CA MET A 1245 -2.46 -18.11 -0.02
C MET A 1245 -3.03 -16.97 0.84
N TYR A 1246 -4.36 -16.85 0.87
CA TYR A 1246 -5.04 -15.73 1.50
C TYR A 1246 -6.19 -16.22 2.37
N TYR A 1247 -6.33 -15.61 3.55
CA TYR A 1247 -7.51 -15.78 4.39
C TYR A 1247 -8.72 -15.08 3.77
N ASP A 1248 -9.89 -15.71 3.83
CA ASP A 1248 -11.16 -14.99 3.74
C ASP A 1248 -11.34 -14.17 5.01
N LEU A 1249 -11.39 -12.85 4.85
CA LEU A 1249 -11.44 -11.88 5.94
C LEU A 1249 -12.81 -11.78 6.59
N ASN A 1250 -13.84 -12.36 5.96
CA ASN A 1250 -15.21 -12.35 6.46
C ASN A 1250 -15.47 -13.46 7.49
N LEU A 1251 -14.57 -14.43 7.60
CA LEU A 1251 -14.67 -15.52 8.56
C LEU A 1251 -14.04 -15.16 9.92
N ASN A 1252 -14.50 -15.85 10.96
CA ASN A 1252 -14.02 -15.70 12.33
C ASN A 1252 -12.63 -16.35 12.52
N PRO A 1253 -11.77 -15.84 13.42
CA PRO A 1253 -10.48 -16.46 13.72
C PRO A 1253 -10.60 -17.86 14.35
N SER A 1254 -11.61 -18.11 15.19
CA SER A 1254 -11.85 -19.44 15.80
C SER A 1254 -12.07 -20.53 14.75
N HIS A 1255 -12.70 -20.20 13.61
CA HIS A 1255 -12.92 -21.13 12.50
C HIS A 1255 -11.59 -21.64 11.92
N TYR A 1256 -10.63 -20.75 11.67
CA TYR A 1256 -9.32 -21.15 11.14
C TYR A 1256 -8.51 -21.95 12.16
N LEU A 1257 -8.60 -21.62 13.45
CA LEU A 1257 -7.90 -22.38 14.48
C LEU A 1257 -8.41 -23.81 14.64
N LYS A 1258 -9.69 -24.08 14.37
CA LYS A 1258 -10.22 -25.46 14.34
C LYS A 1258 -9.56 -26.28 13.24
N ASN A 1259 -9.33 -25.68 12.08
CA ASN A 1259 -8.58 -26.31 10.99
C ASN A 1259 -7.10 -26.50 11.36
N ASP A 1260 -6.48 -25.53 12.04
CA ASP A 1260 -5.10 -25.65 12.54
C ASP A 1260 -4.96 -26.75 13.61
N LEU A 1261 -5.96 -26.92 14.47
CA LEU A 1261 -6.01 -28.00 15.46
C LEU A 1261 -6.11 -29.37 14.76
N GLU A 1262 -6.95 -29.49 13.73
CA GLU A 1262 -7.04 -30.71 12.93
C GLU A 1262 -5.69 -31.05 12.29
N ASN A 1263 -5.00 -30.05 11.73
CA ASN A 1263 -3.65 -30.22 11.18
C ASN A 1263 -2.62 -30.63 12.23
N LEU A 1264 -2.72 -30.13 13.46
CA LEU A 1264 -1.87 -30.57 14.56
C LEU A 1264 -2.12 -32.04 14.91
N LEU A 1265 -3.39 -32.45 15.04
CA LEU A 1265 -3.74 -33.83 15.42
C LEU A 1265 -3.26 -34.86 14.40
N ARG A 1266 -3.15 -34.50 13.11
CA ARG A 1266 -2.52 -35.36 12.08
C ARG A 1266 -1.04 -35.67 12.36
N LEU A 1267 -0.37 -34.89 13.21
CA LEU A 1267 1.02 -35.11 13.61
C LEU A 1267 1.17 -35.98 14.86
N GLU A 1268 0.07 -36.35 15.53
CA GLU A 1268 0.08 -37.07 16.81
C GLU A 1268 0.87 -38.38 16.74
N ASN A 1269 0.65 -39.18 15.68
CA ASN A 1269 1.32 -40.46 15.48
C ASN A 1269 2.86 -40.34 15.34
N ILE A 1270 3.38 -39.18 14.91
CA ILE A 1270 4.83 -38.94 14.78
C ILE A 1270 5.49 -38.68 16.15
N MET A 1271 4.68 -38.38 17.17
CA MET A 1271 5.17 -38.05 18.51
C MET A 1271 5.27 -39.28 19.43
N GLU A 1272 4.56 -40.36 19.08
CA GLU A 1272 4.57 -41.64 19.80
C GLU A 1272 5.82 -42.50 19.48
N ASP A 1273 6.50 -42.21 18.37
CA ASP A 1273 7.83 -42.72 17.98
C ASP A 1273 9.01 -41.83 18.48
#